data_AF-A0A8C1MY58-F1
#
_entry.id   AF-A0A8C1MY58-F1
#
_cell.length_a   1.000
_cell.length_b   1.000
_cell.length_c   1.000
_cell.angle_alpha   90.00
_cell.angle_beta   90.00
_cell.angle_gamma   90.00
#
_symmetry.space_group_name_H-M   'P 1'
#
loop_
_entity.id
_entity.type
_entity.pdbx_description
1 polymer ?
#
loop_
_entity_poly.entity_id
_entity_poly.type
_entity_poly.pdbx_seq_one_letter_code
_entity_poly.pdbx_strand_id
1 'polypeptide(L)'
;MLFEHSALDGMVAGLVVERLWQLSESENIEMINTQTNGLPPPSNAGSLHPKPLKMPLGGITIPNQSLSSLLKASQSVMTFEVSSYPDVFTTLRGHRGLYDAWINFTLQLSLRQTLGDAATSLIMVTPTHMRHFKHGRCDPTYSTTVRSHQLVTALSSCIGPDKVPRYTNELFRLFHLALLEHKNLIKATKLGLGVGPHLAALRRSMSQDNPLKKFLDPFGCPSIYLTGSDLMEGVECAVGNVYAADQLAVTYLGRKDKVRLVLNGKGTFANILGNLKERLELNLKLVMLLALRYAIAGQMGAIECLLQDNEEKLVNGSSVDDAVKAVEQKGHNKTRKTDFTLVIHGGAGEEMMLNQKVIGTIEFALLTALTLGAQVLFHGGSSLDAVQRSVVALEDCFLFNAGKGSVYNREGEHEMEATIVDGHGKNSGSVACLRKVKNPIKAARCVMEKSLHSLLIGEGAEEFLGSLGEKDTTLKSEYFDTDIRYKELLMKSGNSKNNHPQTVGAVALDKWGKLAAATSTGGLVGKWKGRVGDTAIVGAGVYADEKLAVTCSGDGDAFLRQSVAHKVASLYNLKGYSLRQACREVIHNDLEEKCAGIIAVDHHGETVIETNAGVMFVGSMVNGIPRTEALRPMRGFSNVIWETNELVAHLQPNPWTPGATILTRKTINGPRSIFQLVLPDYIAMMQGARTVANLLCEKLGVHRCALVSMPEFDKPAYIKVLPLHGLEPNWKPHLAKEMEFNPYDPGYCSSKSGPRCEDIHLDQVQAKICSQLPTPNAPSCFDFHGDPSDGGLFPRIIRGEEQQWRVWEDNEHVAFLTPFPNTPGFTVLVPRKPLTSDIFRLNESDSTALIVAIRKVAHLLQEGMNAHGVALIFEGFEFDYAHAKLIPLVPQPNALKPPTVASQFCPTYAGYVTSVDGPPANKEDLTEMHTKITKTTAPQSWEHPQTHAASAIKSKWYRNLFQIQNTLFHSTVEYFHNKCKYAYALTPITTDTISSPMGLGSDSEPVFVNMLGQDVYLADSMQFVLEYFMRFHDGLPGAYYVSPSFRGEDPDATHLNQFYHVECELLGDMNIAISIAEGYVAHLTQAMLKEHSNIILNTAGTLSHAQELLKNLEKPLPRVTLDQAIHIMPSSDCLEWVQEGQPQFGRKLTRKGEKVLIEKYGGAVWLTEMDHLGVPFYQAYTEGSGRSKAKAADLLLGLGETIGLGERHSTPEMVREALQHHAVPEDSYKWYINMRQVIPLLTSGWGMGTERYLCWLLQHKDVRDMQIIPRMKAKKFMP
;
A
#
# COMPACT_ATOMS: atom_id res chain seq x y z
N MET A 1 -49.79 42.43 4.09
CA MET A 1 -50.12 42.58 5.51
C MET A 1 -49.92 41.33 6.37
N LEU A 2 -49.78 40.10 5.84
CA LEU A 2 -49.52 38.90 6.67
C LEU A 2 -48.04 38.71 7.09
N PHE A 3 -47.08 39.37 6.42
CA PHE A 3 -45.64 39.17 6.59
C PHE A 3 -44.97 40.13 7.60
N GLU A 4 -45.52 41.33 7.81
CA GLU A 4 -44.99 42.29 8.81
C GLU A 4 -45.26 41.82 10.25
N HIS A 5 -46.32 41.02 10.42
CA HIS A 5 -46.73 40.47 11.70
C HIS A 5 -45.74 39.39 12.22
N SER A 6 -45.21 38.52 11.36
CA SER A 6 -44.24 37.47 11.74
C SER A 6 -42.87 38.00 12.14
N ALA A 7 -42.49 39.18 11.62
CA ALA A 7 -41.23 39.86 11.94
C ALA A 7 -41.27 40.47 13.35
N LEU A 8 -42.41 41.06 13.72
CA LEU A 8 -42.64 41.60 15.05
C LEU A 8 -42.75 40.48 16.10
N ASP A 9 -43.34 39.33 15.73
CA ASP A 9 -43.35 38.09 16.54
C ASP A 9 -41.94 37.57 16.84
N GLY A 10 -41.09 37.54 15.81
CA GLY A 10 -39.69 37.14 15.94
C GLY A 10 -38.92 38.05 16.90
N MET A 11 -39.13 39.38 16.81
CA MET A 11 -38.47 40.36 17.69
C MET A 11 -38.97 40.29 19.14
N VAL A 12 -40.29 40.21 19.37
CA VAL A 12 -40.86 40.14 20.72
C VAL A 12 -40.48 38.83 21.40
N ALA A 13 -40.55 37.71 20.69
CA ALA A 13 -40.11 36.43 21.22
C ALA A 13 -38.59 36.38 21.41
N GLY A 14 -37.80 37.02 20.54
CA GLY A 14 -36.35 37.16 20.73
C GLY A 14 -35.97 37.92 21.99
N LEU A 15 -36.60 39.07 22.24
CA LEU A 15 -36.42 39.85 23.46
C LEU A 15 -36.89 39.11 24.72
N VAL A 16 -38.01 38.37 24.63
CA VAL A 16 -38.54 37.57 25.73
C VAL A 16 -37.67 36.34 26.01
N VAL A 17 -37.13 35.69 24.98
CA VAL A 17 -36.22 34.54 25.09
C VAL A 17 -34.86 34.98 25.61
N GLU A 18 -34.29 36.07 25.12
CA GLU A 18 -33.04 36.62 25.63
C GLU A 18 -33.17 37.02 27.11
N ARG A 19 -34.31 37.60 27.51
CA ARG A 19 -34.59 37.90 28.92
C ARG A 19 -34.89 36.68 29.78
N LEU A 20 -35.66 35.70 29.31
CA LEU A 20 -35.92 34.44 30.03
C LEU A 20 -34.66 33.57 30.15
N TRP A 21 -33.79 33.60 29.13
CA TRP A 21 -32.49 32.94 29.10
C TRP A 21 -31.50 33.60 30.08
N GLN A 22 -31.43 34.94 30.09
CA GLN A 22 -30.67 35.69 31.10
C GLN A 22 -31.22 35.47 32.53
N LEU A 23 -32.54 35.27 32.68
CA LEU A 23 -33.18 34.93 33.96
C LEU A 23 -32.90 33.48 34.39
N SER A 24 -32.90 32.51 33.47
CA SER A 24 -32.56 31.11 33.80
C SER A 24 -31.08 30.89 34.11
N GLU A 25 -30.20 31.78 33.66
CA GLU A 25 -28.77 31.81 34.02
C GLU A 25 -28.51 32.55 35.35
N SER A 26 -29.45 33.37 35.84
CA SER A 26 -29.27 34.16 37.08
C SER A 26 -30.01 33.61 38.30
N GLU A 27 -30.89 32.63 38.15
CA GLU A 27 -31.47 31.89 39.29
C GLU A 27 -31.26 30.38 39.13
N ASN A 28 -30.67 29.76 40.15
CA ASN A 28 -30.60 28.31 40.33
C ASN A 28 -32.04 27.75 40.39
N ILE A 29 -32.53 27.17 39.28
CA ILE A 29 -33.77 26.40 39.26
C ILE A 29 -33.50 24.98 39.79
N GLU A 30 -33.14 24.91 41.07
CA GLU A 30 -33.27 23.73 41.93
C GLU A 30 -34.00 24.15 43.21
N MET A 31 -35.23 24.68 43.11
CA MET A 31 -36.08 24.84 44.31
C MET A 31 -37.58 25.01 44.01
N ILE A 32 -38.19 24.20 43.14
CA ILE A 32 -39.65 24.01 43.19
C ILE A 32 -40.02 22.54 42.90
N ASN A 33 -39.92 21.69 43.93
CA ASN A 33 -41.02 20.76 44.24
C ASN A 33 -40.99 20.29 45.70
N THR A 34 -42.12 20.55 46.36
CA THR A 34 -42.71 19.87 47.54
C THR A 34 -41.97 19.93 48.88
N GLN A 35 -42.44 20.79 49.79
CA GLN A 35 -43.08 20.31 51.04
C GLN A 35 -44.23 21.24 51.44
N THR A 36 -45.39 20.62 51.64
CA THR A 36 -46.62 21.19 52.21
C THR A 36 -46.42 21.53 53.69
N ASN A 37 -46.75 22.76 54.12
CA ASN A 37 -47.55 23.02 55.32
C ASN A 37 -47.77 24.54 55.59
N GLY A 38 -49.04 24.96 55.59
CA GLY A 38 -49.60 25.91 56.58
C GLY A 38 -49.59 27.43 56.31
N LEU A 39 -50.77 27.96 55.94
CA LEU A 39 -51.36 29.26 56.38
C LEU A 39 -50.84 30.60 55.74
N PRO A 40 -51.64 31.70 55.79
CA PRO A 40 -52.39 32.27 54.65
C PRO A 40 -51.78 33.60 54.10
N PRO A 41 -52.38 34.27 53.07
CA PRO A 41 -51.67 35.25 52.24
C PRO A 41 -51.70 36.67 52.83
N PRO A 42 -50.67 37.50 52.59
CA PRO A 42 -50.80 38.94 52.71
C PRO A 42 -51.15 39.58 51.36
N SER A 43 -52.09 40.50 51.49
CA SER A 43 -52.70 41.38 50.50
C SER A 43 -51.75 42.37 49.83
N ASN A 44 -52.12 42.73 48.60
CA ASN A 44 -52.02 44.03 47.93
C ASN A 44 -50.73 44.86 47.92
N ALA A 45 -50.42 45.26 46.68
CA ALA A 45 -49.86 46.55 46.26
C ALA A 45 -48.36 46.81 46.49
N GLY A 46 -47.60 46.54 45.42
CA GLY A 46 -46.27 47.09 45.17
C GLY A 46 -45.90 46.85 43.72
N SER A 47 -46.44 47.68 42.82
CA SER A 47 -46.18 47.63 41.38
C SER A 47 -44.69 47.88 41.09
N LEU A 48 -44.00 46.84 40.59
CA LEU A 48 -42.72 46.95 39.91
C LEU A 48 -43.01 46.99 38.40
N HIS A 49 -43.41 48.15 37.89
CA HIS A 49 -43.32 48.41 36.45
C HIS A 49 -41.88 48.81 36.11
N PRO A 50 -41.16 48.07 35.23
CA PRO A 50 -39.92 48.56 34.66
C PRO A 50 -40.22 49.76 33.74
N LYS A 51 -39.48 50.86 33.92
CA LYS A 51 -39.51 52.02 33.00
C LYS A 51 -39.09 51.60 31.58
N PRO A 52 -39.62 52.23 30.52
CA PRO A 52 -39.20 51.96 29.15
C PRO A 52 -37.72 52.28 28.95
N LEU A 53 -36.94 51.31 28.49
CA LEU A 53 -35.56 51.51 28.05
C LEU A 53 -35.60 52.24 26.70
N LYS A 54 -35.07 53.47 26.66
CA LYS A 54 -34.69 54.14 25.40
C LYS A 54 -33.31 53.65 24.99
N MET A 55 -33.22 52.88 23.91
CA MET A 55 -31.94 52.60 23.24
C MET A 55 -31.70 53.64 22.13
N PRO A 56 -30.54 54.33 22.10
CA PRO A 56 -30.15 55.13 20.95
C PRO A 56 -29.53 54.21 19.90
N LEU A 57 -30.14 54.13 18.71
CA LEU A 57 -29.58 53.48 17.53
C LEU A 57 -28.50 54.36 16.87
N GLY A 58 -27.44 54.69 17.61
CA GLY A 58 -26.25 55.36 17.09
C GLY A 58 -25.14 54.35 16.85
N GLY A 59 -24.90 54.00 15.59
CA GLY A 59 -23.78 53.09 15.24
C GLY A 59 -23.87 52.37 13.89
N ILE A 60 -24.95 52.54 13.12
CA ILE A 60 -25.01 52.03 11.75
C ILE A 60 -24.71 53.20 10.81
N THR A 61 -23.51 53.22 10.22
CA THR A 61 -23.21 54.07 9.06
C THR A 61 -24.05 53.59 7.88
N ILE A 62 -25.17 54.28 7.65
CA ILE A 62 -25.96 54.18 6.42
C ILE A 62 -25.29 55.09 5.38
N PRO A 63 -24.96 54.61 4.16
CA PRO A 63 -24.54 55.49 3.08
C PRO A 63 -25.68 56.47 2.76
N ASN A 64 -25.38 57.77 2.83
CA ASN A 64 -26.31 58.84 2.47
C ASN A 64 -26.65 58.77 0.98
N GLN A 65 -27.70 58.02 0.62
CA GLN A 65 -28.51 58.26 -0.57
C GLN A 65 -29.99 58.17 -0.20
N SER A 66 -30.76 59.06 -0.82
CA SER A 66 -32.12 59.44 -0.44
C SER A 66 -33.08 58.27 -0.13
N LEU A 67 -33.56 58.25 1.11
CA LEU A 67 -34.52 57.28 1.65
C LEU A 67 -35.92 57.33 0.99
N SER A 68 -36.15 58.19 -0.01
CA SER A 68 -37.43 58.34 -0.71
C SER A 68 -37.58 57.47 -1.97
N SER A 69 -36.52 56.75 -2.38
CA SER A 69 -36.55 55.85 -3.55
C SER A 69 -36.54 54.35 -3.22
N LEU A 70 -36.25 53.97 -1.97
CA LEU A 70 -36.13 52.58 -1.49
C LEU A 70 -37.46 51.87 -1.19
N LEU A 71 -38.59 52.58 -1.23
CA LEU A 71 -39.93 52.03 -0.99
C LEU A 71 -40.65 51.55 -2.27
N LYS A 72 -39.90 51.22 -3.33
CA LYS A 72 -40.39 50.30 -4.38
C LYS A 72 -39.79 48.92 -4.13
N ALA A 73 -40.56 48.08 -3.44
CA ALA A 73 -40.16 46.74 -3.03
C ALA A 73 -39.69 45.88 -4.22
N SER A 74 -38.37 45.74 -4.40
CA SER A 74 -37.77 44.69 -5.23
C SER A 74 -37.69 43.41 -4.41
N GLN A 75 -38.75 42.60 -4.47
CA GLN A 75 -38.69 41.22 -3.99
C GLN A 75 -37.85 40.40 -4.98
N SER A 76 -36.77 39.77 -4.50
CA SER A 76 -35.93 38.90 -5.32
C SER A 76 -36.07 37.46 -4.84
N VAL A 77 -36.47 36.56 -5.74
CA VAL A 77 -36.57 35.12 -5.47
C VAL A 77 -35.52 34.40 -6.31
N MET A 78 -34.65 33.63 -5.66
CA MET A 78 -33.63 32.80 -6.29
C MET A 78 -33.89 31.33 -5.98
N THR A 79 -33.67 30.44 -6.95
CA THR A 79 -33.76 29.00 -6.76
C THR A 79 -32.46 28.34 -7.23
N PHE A 80 -31.95 27.36 -6.48
CA PHE A 80 -30.78 26.56 -6.88
C PHE A 80 -30.89 25.12 -6.36
N GLU A 81 -30.10 24.21 -6.92
CA GLU A 81 -30.11 22.80 -6.54
C GLU A 81 -28.73 22.37 -6.02
N VAL A 82 -28.72 21.55 -4.97
CA VAL A 82 -27.55 20.82 -4.50
C VAL A 82 -27.78 19.34 -4.77
N SER A 83 -26.98 18.79 -5.67
CA SER A 83 -26.96 17.36 -5.97
C SER A 83 -25.89 16.65 -5.13
N SER A 84 -26.13 15.38 -4.85
CA SER A 84 -25.17 14.49 -4.22
C SER A 84 -25.34 13.09 -4.79
N TYR A 85 -24.55 12.16 -4.27
CA TYR A 85 -24.77 10.74 -4.50
C TYR A 85 -26.17 10.34 -4.02
N PRO A 86 -26.96 9.54 -4.77
CA PRO A 86 -28.37 9.30 -4.46
C PRO A 86 -28.64 8.86 -3.01
N ASP A 87 -27.87 7.91 -2.50
CA ASP A 87 -28.06 7.33 -1.17
C ASP A 87 -27.59 8.23 -0.01
N VAL A 88 -26.90 9.35 -0.29
CA VAL A 88 -26.46 10.30 0.74
C VAL A 88 -27.66 10.97 1.39
N PHE A 89 -28.60 11.49 0.61
CA PHE A 89 -29.78 12.14 1.18
C PHE A 89 -30.69 11.15 1.91
N THR A 90 -30.82 9.93 1.41
CA THR A 90 -31.53 8.84 2.09
C THR A 90 -30.86 8.50 3.43
N THR A 91 -29.53 8.41 3.47
CA THR A 91 -28.77 8.18 4.69
C THR A 91 -28.92 9.32 5.71
N LEU A 92 -28.85 10.58 5.28
CA LEU A 92 -29.05 11.74 6.14
C LEU A 92 -30.49 11.80 6.70
N ARG A 93 -31.50 11.47 5.88
CA ARG A 93 -32.92 11.40 6.30
C ARG A 93 -33.18 10.27 7.29
N GLY A 94 -32.46 9.15 7.16
CA GLY A 94 -32.56 8.01 8.07
C GLY A 94 -32.20 8.35 9.52
N HIS A 95 -31.34 9.36 9.73
CA HIS A 95 -30.99 9.83 11.07
C HIS A 95 -31.88 11.01 11.49
N ARG A 96 -32.78 10.76 12.45
CA ARG A 96 -33.79 11.74 12.90
C ARG A 96 -33.17 13.08 13.30
N GLY A 97 -33.56 14.16 12.62
CA GLY A 97 -33.16 15.55 12.88
C GLY A 97 -31.80 15.95 12.28
N LEU A 98 -31.06 15.03 11.67
CA LEU A 98 -29.75 15.32 11.08
C LEU A 98 -29.86 16.16 9.79
N TYR A 99 -30.85 15.83 8.96
CA TYR A 99 -31.12 16.55 7.73
C TYR A 99 -31.48 18.03 7.98
N ASP A 100 -32.29 18.29 9.01
CA ASP A 100 -32.68 19.64 9.43
C ASP A 100 -31.49 20.41 9.99
N ALA A 101 -30.68 19.75 10.85
CA ALA A 101 -29.47 20.33 11.44
C ALA A 101 -28.43 20.68 10.37
N TRP A 102 -28.22 19.84 9.36
CA TRP A 102 -27.32 20.11 8.24
C TRP A 102 -27.67 21.43 7.54
N ILE A 103 -28.93 21.61 7.13
CA ILE A 103 -29.38 22.82 6.45
C ILE A 103 -29.27 24.03 7.39
N ASN A 104 -29.66 23.86 8.65
CA ASN A 104 -29.64 24.92 9.64
C ASN A 104 -28.22 25.44 9.93
N PHE A 105 -27.29 24.55 10.29
CA PHE A 105 -25.89 24.90 10.59
C PHE A 105 -25.20 25.54 9.38
N THR A 106 -25.54 25.06 8.18
CA THR A 106 -25.06 25.68 6.95
C THR A 106 -25.55 27.12 6.81
N LEU A 107 -26.84 27.36 7.03
CA LEU A 107 -27.41 28.70 6.91
C LEU A 107 -26.76 29.67 7.92
N GLN A 108 -26.52 29.24 9.17
CA GLN A 108 -25.85 30.09 10.16
C GLN A 108 -24.45 30.49 9.68
N LEU A 109 -23.68 29.51 9.15
CA LEU A 109 -22.34 29.74 8.63
C LEU A 109 -22.35 30.72 7.44
N SER A 110 -23.27 30.52 6.48
CA SER A 110 -23.38 31.39 5.31
C SER A 110 -23.83 32.80 5.65
N LEU A 111 -24.73 32.96 6.63
CA LEU A 111 -25.15 34.28 7.10
C LEU A 111 -24.01 35.01 7.80
N ARG A 112 -23.31 34.35 8.72
CA ARG A 112 -22.12 34.92 9.38
C ARG A 112 -21.07 35.36 8.37
N GLN A 113 -20.79 34.52 7.39
CA GLN A 113 -19.83 34.83 6.35
C GLN A 113 -20.28 36.02 5.46
N THR A 114 -21.59 36.15 5.18
CA THR A 114 -22.11 37.22 4.32
C THR A 114 -22.23 38.57 5.05
N LEU A 115 -22.59 38.56 6.33
CA LEU A 115 -22.98 39.75 7.10
C LEU A 115 -21.99 40.10 8.25
N GLY A 116 -20.95 39.29 8.46
CA GLY A 116 -20.00 39.45 9.58
C GLY A 116 -20.58 39.00 10.92
N ASP A 117 -19.87 39.29 12.01
CA ASP A 117 -20.28 38.85 13.36
C ASP A 117 -21.59 39.49 13.83
N ALA A 118 -22.04 40.58 13.20
CA ALA A 118 -23.37 41.16 13.44
C ALA A 118 -24.51 40.16 13.15
N ALA A 119 -24.32 39.19 12.26
CA ALA A 119 -25.32 38.14 12.00
C ALA A 119 -25.59 37.22 13.19
N THR A 120 -24.71 37.17 14.18
CA THR A 120 -24.90 36.34 15.39
C THR A 120 -26.02 36.87 16.29
N SER A 121 -26.35 38.15 16.17
CA SER A 121 -27.50 38.79 16.83
C SER A 121 -28.82 38.64 16.05
N LEU A 122 -28.80 38.01 14.86
CA LEU A 122 -30.01 37.79 14.06
C LEU A 122 -30.73 36.52 14.52
N ILE A 123 -32.00 36.68 14.89
CA ILE A 123 -32.86 35.57 15.35
C ILE A 123 -33.19 34.66 14.17
N MET A 124 -32.70 33.42 14.19
CA MET A 124 -33.02 32.43 13.16
C MET A 124 -34.20 31.54 13.59
N VAL A 125 -35.35 31.75 12.97
CA VAL A 125 -36.55 30.93 13.16
C VAL A 125 -36.58 29.80 12.14
N THR A 126 -36.63 28.56 12.60
CA THR A 126 -36.93 27.39 11.76
C THR A 126 -38.33 26.86 12.07
N PRO A 127 -39.24 26.75 11.09
CA PRO A 127 -40.48 26.01 11.30
C PRO A 127 -40.16 24.53 11.33
N THR A 128 -40.11 23.98 12.54
CA THR A 128 -39.54 22.65 12.73
C THR A 128 -40.44 21.50 12.32
N HIS A 129 -41.73 21.67 11.99
CA HIS A 129 -42.57 20.54 11.53
C HIS A 129 -43.80 20.98 10.70
N MET A 130 -43.73 20.89 9.36
CA MET A 130 -44.92 20.97 8.49
C MET A 130 -45.72 19.66 8.41
N ARG A 131 -45.23 18.53 8.95
CA ARG A 131 -45.95 17.23 8.94
C ARG A 131 -47.27 17.23 9.74
N HIS A 132 -47.50 18.21 10.62
CA HIS A 132 -48.71 18.29 11.46
C HIS A 132 -49.72 19.34 11.00
N PHE A 133 -49.75 19.72 9.72
CA PHE A 133 -50.86 20.50 9.17
C PHE A 133 -52.21 19.78 9.37
N LYS A 134 -52.21 18.44 9.35
CA LYS A 134 -53.39 17.61 9.67
C LYS A 134 -53.89 17.75 11.13
N HIS A 135 -53.10 18.34 12.03
CA HIS A 135 -53.39 18.48 13.46
C HIS A 135 -53.32 19.93 13.99
N GLY A 136 -53.21 20.93 13.11
CA GLY A 136 -53.36 22.35 13.47
C GLY A 136 -52.27 22.96 14.36
N ARG A 137 -51.04 22.41 14.39
CA ARG A 137 -49.91 22.97 15.17
C ARG A 137 -48.72 23.30 14.28
N CYS A 138 -48.29 24.56 14.28
CA CYS A 138 -47.07 25.04 13.66
C CYS A 138 -46.32 25.92 14.67
N ASP A 139 -45.55 25.28 15.55
CA ASP A 139 -44.77 26.00 16.56
C ASP A 139 -43.37 26.30 16.00
N PRO A 140 -42.95 27.58 15.93
CA PRO A 140 -41.59 27.94 15.53
C PRO A 140 -40.58 27.46 16.57
N THR A 141 -39.45 26.95 16.11
CA THR A 141 -38.29 26.67 16.99
C THR A 141 -37.17 27.62 16.60
N TYR A 142 -36.67 28.37 17.59
CA TYR A 142 -35.47 29.21 17.45
C TYR A 142 -34.26 28.30 17.35
N SER A 143 -33.31 28.58 16.46
CA SER A 143 -32.28 27.59 16.08
C SER A 143 -30.83 27.97 16.39
N THR A 144 -30.60 29.17 16.92
CA THR A 144 -29.29 29.59 17.43
C THR A 144 -29.07 29.05 18.84
N THR A 145 -28.04 28.23 19.03
CA THR A 145 -27.64 27.73 20.35
C THR A 145 -26.16 27.99 20.60
N VAL A 146 -25.70 27.85 21.86
CA VAL A 146 -24.29 28.02 22.20
C VAL A 146 -23.43 27.01 21.44
N ARG A 147 -23.87 25.74 21.37
CA ARG A 147 -23.10 24.71 20.63
C ARG A 147 -23.17 24.91 19.12
N SER A 148 -24.29 25.38 18.57
CA SER A 148 -24.36 25.71 17.14
C SER A 148 -23.42 26.86 16.80
N HIS A 149 -23.31 27.87 17.67
CA HIS A 149 -22.37 28.98 17.50
C HIS A 149 -20.90 28.53 17.58
N GLN A 150 -20.56 27.65 18.54
CA GLN A 150 -19.23 27.05 18.65
C GLN A 150 -18.86 26.27 17.38
N LEU A 151 -19.78 25.41 16.90
CA LEU A 151 -19.61 24.66 15.65
C LEU A 151 -19.40 25.59 14.45
N VAL A 152 -20.24 26.61 14.28
CA VAL A 152 -20.17 27.55 13.15
C VAL A 152 -18.86 28.35 13.18
N THR A 153 -18.39 28.72 14.37
CA THR A 153 -17.07 29.37 14.55
C THR A 153 -15.95 28.45 14.10
N ALA A 154 -15.94 27.21 14.59
CA ALA A 154 -14.95 26.21 14.20
C ALA A 154 -14.98 25.93 12.68
N LEU A 155 -16.18 25.77 12.10
CA LEU A 155 -16.35 25.57 10.65
C LEU A 155 -15.78 26.74 9.84
N SER A 156 -15.94 27.97 10.30
CA SER A 156 -15.39 29.15 9.62
C SER A 156 -13.86 29.20 9.64
N SER A 157 -13.23 28.66 10.69
CA SER A 157 -11.76 28.54 10.78
C SER A 157 -11.18 27.33 10.02
N CYS A 158 -12.00 26.33 9.69
CA CYS A 158 -11.56 25.09 9.04
C CYS A 158 -11.44 25.18 7.50
N ILE A 159 -11.81 26.31 6.89
CA ILE A 159 -11.71 26.54 5.44
C ILE A 159 -10.41 27.30 5.17
N GLY A 160 -9.38 26.58 4.72
CA GLY A 160 -8.13 27.18 4.25
C GLY A 160 -8.28 27.94 2.92
N PRO A 161 -7.24 28.68 2.48
CA PRO A 161 -7.25 29.41 1.20
C PRO A 161 -7.40 28.51 -0.03
N ASP A 162 -7.11 27.22 0.09
CA ASP A 162 -7.34 26.16 -0.91
C ASP A 162 -8.81 25.71 -1.02
N LYS A 163 -9.70 26.23 -0.17
CA LYS A 163 -11.12 25.86 -0.05
C LYS A 163 -11.34 24.37 0.27
N VAL A 164 -10.35 23.66 0.83
CA VAL A 164 -10.47 22.26 1.25
C VAL A 164 -10.71 22.20 2.77
N PRO A 165 -11.85 21.66 3.24
CA PRO A 165 -12.13 21.62 4.67
C PRO A 165 -11.28 20.54 5.36
N ARG A 166 -10.57 20.91 6.44
CA ARG A 166 -9.92 19.93 7.33
C ARG A 166 -10.94 19.41 8.36
N TYR A 167 -11.35 18.14 8.22
CA TYR A 167 -12.30 17.51 9.13
C TYR A 167 -11.54 16.88 10.31
N THR A 168 -11.60 17.53 11.48
CA THR A 168 -10.97 17.05 12.72
C THR A 168 -11.98 16.30 13.60
N ASN A 169 -11.47 15.46 14.52
CA ASN A 169 -12.32 14.80 15.52
C ASN A 169 -13.02 15.81 16.44
N GLU A 170 -12.38 16.97 16.71
CA GLU A 170 -13.01 18.04 17.47
C GLU A 170 -14.19 18.65 16.70
N LEU A 171 -14.07 18.84 15.39
CA LEU A 171 -15.18 19.30 14.56
C LEU A 171 -16.33 18.28 14.56
N PHE A 172 -16.03 16.98 14.53
CA PHE A 172 -17.02 15.91 14.67
C PHE A 172 -17.73 15.95 16.04
N ARG A 173 -16.98 16.19 17.12
CA ARG A 173 -17.51 16.35 18.49
C ARG A 173 -18.42 17.58 18.61
N LEU A 174 -17.98 18.74 18.13
CA LEU A 174 -18.78 19.96 18.12
C LEU A 174 -20.07 19.78 17.32
N PHE A 175 -20.00 19.06 16.19
CA PHE A 175 -21.17 18.72 15.39
C PHE A 175 -22.14 17.82 16.16
N HIS A 176 -21.64 16.80 16.84
CA HIS A 176 -22.44 15.92 17.70
C HIS A 176 -23.18 16.70 18.80
N LEU A 177 -22.46 17.56 19.55
CA LEU A 177 -23.05 18.36 20.62
C LEU A 177 -24.11 19.34 20.10
N ALA A 178 -23.82 20.04 19.00
CA ALA A 178 -24.77 20.96 18.37
C ALA A 178 -26.01 20.23 17.87
N LEU A 179 -25.85 19.04 17.27
CA LEU A 179 -26.96 18.21 16.81
C LEU A 179 -27.86 17.74 17.96
N LEU A 180 -27.28 17.28 19.07
CA LEU A 180 -28.04 16.86 20.25
C LEU A 180 -28.85 18.01 20.85
N GLU A 181 -28.23 19.18 20.99
CA GLU A 181 -28.90 20.39 21.49
C GLU A 181 -30.06 20.80 20.56
N HIS A 182 -29.81 20.82 19.25
CA HIS A 182 -30.83 21.10 18.24
C HIS A 182 -32.00 20.09 18.31
N LYS A 183 -31.71 18.79 18.45
CA LYS A 183 -32.72 17.73 18.58
C LYS A 183 -33.53 17.86 19.86
N ASN A 184 -32.90 18.20 20.98
CA ASN A 184 -33.56 18.41 22.26
C ASN A 184 -34.49 19.62 22.20
N LEU A 185 -34.05 20.70 21.56
CA LEU A 185 -34.86 21.89 21.36
C LEU A 185 -36.12 21.59 20.53
N ILE A 186 -35.98 20.85 19.41
CA ILE A 186 -37.12 20.36 18.62
C ILE A 186 -38.06 19.49 19.47
N LYS A 187 -37.51 18.62 20.32
CA LYS A 187 -38.29 17.73 21.20
C LYS A 187 -39.04 18.54 22.27
N ALA A 188 -38.41 19.53 22.88
CA ALA A 188 -39.03 20.41 23.87
C ALA A 188 -40.20 21.20 23.27
N THR A 189 -40.02 21.78 22.07
CA THR A 189 -41.10 22.44 21.33
C THR A 189 -42.28 21.49 21.07
N LYS A 190 -42.03 20.26 20.63
CA LYS A 190 -43.09 19.24 20.42
C LYS A 190 -43.88 18.89 21.68
N LEU A 191 -43.21 18.89 22.82
CA LEU A 191 -43.80 18.52 24.10
C LEU A 191 -44.54 19.69 24.77
N GLY A 192 -44.64 20.85 24.13
CA GLY A 192 -45.28 22.00 24.74
C GLY A 192 -44.38 22.76 25.72
N LEU A 193 -43.07 22.46 25.73
CA LEU A 193 -42.07 23.06 26.63
C LEU A 193 -41.13 24.03 25.88
N GLY A 194 -41.47 24.37 24.63
CA GLY A 194 -40.78 25.38 23.84
C GLY A 194 -41.42 26.77 24.02
N VAL A 195 -40.75 27.78 23.47
CA VAL A 195 -41.17 29.19 23.55
C VAL A 195 -42.57 29.43 22.96
N GLY A 196 -42.94 28.74 21.86
CA GLY A 196 -44.27 28.83 21.24
C GLY A 196 -45.43 28.47 22.20
N PRO A 197 -45.39 27.30 22.85
CA PRO A 197 -46.30 26.93 23.94
C PRO A 197 -46.39 27.94 25.10
N HIS A 198 -45.26 28.55 25.49
CA HIS A 198 -45.26 29.60 26.53
C HIS A 198 -45.98 30.86 26.07
N LEU A 199 -45.80 31.31 24.82
CA LEU A 199 -46.56 32.42 24.23
C LEU A 199 -48.06 32.11 24.11
N ALA A 200 -48.42 30.87 23.76
CA ALA A 200 -49.81 30.41 23.70
C ALA A 200 -50.47 30.29 25.09
N ALA A 201 -49.69 29.98 26.13
CA ALA A 201 -50.13 29.98 27.53
C ALA A 201 -50.28 31.42 28.06
N LEU A 202 -49.30 32.28 27.80
CA LEU A 202 -49.30 33.70 28.13
C LEU A 202 -50.50 34.44 27.49
N ARG A 203 -50.80 34.17 26.21
CA ARG A 203 -51.99 34.70 25.53
C ARG A 203 -53.29 34.22 26.19
N ARG A 204 -53.36 32.95 26.59
CA ARG A 204 -54.53 32.37 27.24
C ARG A 204 -54.76 32.93 28.65
N SER A 205 -53.69 33.24 29.40
CA SER A 205 -53.77 33.77 30.77
C SER A 205 -54.06 35.27 30.86
N MET A 206 -53.98 36.03 29.77
CA MET A 206 -54.27 37.47 29.74
C MET A 206 -55.78 37.76 29.60
N SER A 207 -56.27 38.87 30.17
CA SER A 207 -57.65 39.34 29.99
C SER A 207 -57.89 39.87 28.57
N GLN A 208 -59.14 39.82 28.08
CA GLN A 208 -59.51 40.24 26.71
C GLN A 208 -59.16 41.71 26.39
N ASP A 209 -59.09 42.55 27.41
CA ASP A 209 -58.76 43.97 27.27
C ASP A 209 -57.26 44.26 27.35
N ASN A 210 -56.43 43.23 27.60
CA ASN A 210 -54.98 43.38 27.64
C ASN A 210 -54.46 43.73 26.22
N PRO A 211 -53.76 44.86 26.04
CA PRO A 211 -53.24 45.29 24.74
C PRO A 211 -52.30 44.24 24.12
N LEU A 212 -51.56 43.52 24.97
CA LEU A 212 -50.68 42.43 24.56
C LEU A 212 -51.47 41.20 24.09
N LYS A 213 -52.67 40.93 24.63
CA LYS A 213 -53.54 39.85 24.13
C LYS A 213 -54.21 40.18 22.81
N LYS A 214 -54.78 41.39 22.66
CA LYS A 214 -55.28 41.88 21.37
C LYS A 214 -54.18 41.90 20.30
N PHE A 215 -52.95 42.17 20.72
CA PHE A 215 -51.78 42.03 19.89
C PHE A 215 -51.51 40.56 19.56
N LEU A 216 -51.51 39.63 20.52
CA LEU A 216 -51.22 38.19 20.34
C LEU A 216 -52.35 37.35 19.68
N ASP A 217 -53.57 37.86 19.54
CA ASP A 217 -54.77 37.14 19.06
C ASP A 217 -54.78 36.80 17.54
N PRO A 218 -54.37 37.70 16.61
CA PRO A 218 -54.24 37.37 15.17
C PRO A 218 -53.28 36.21 14.88
N PHE A 219 -52.39 35.92 15.81
CA PHE A 219 -51.35 34.89 15.74
C PHE A 219 -51.84 33.50 16.19
N GLY A 220 -53.15 33.32 16.37
CA GLY A 220 -53.81 32.02 16.62
C GLY A 220 -54.06 31.16 15.38
N CYS A 221 -53.86 31.71 14.18
CA CYS A 221 -54.11 31.04 12.91
C CYS A 221 -52.84 31.03 12.03
N PRO A 222 -52.39 29.88 11.50
CA PRO A 222 -51.18 29.82 10.70
C PRO A 222 -51.36 30.47 9.33
N SER A 223 -50.42 31.34 8.98
CA SER A 223 -50.25 31.90 7.63
C SER A 223 -49.36 30.97 6.80
N ILE A 224 -49.92 30.15 5.91
CA ILE A 224 -49.13 29.34 4.97
C ILE A 224 -49.23 29.96 3.57
N TYR A 225 -48.10 30.41 3.04
CA TYR A 225 -47.95 30.71 1.62
C TYR A 225 -47.44 29.46 0.90
N LEU A 226 -48.33 28.73 0.25
CA LEU A 226 -48.02 27.87 -0.89
C LEU A 226 -48.81 28.43 -2.07
N THR A 227 -48.18 29.22 -2.93
CA THR A 227 -48.78 29.64 -4.20
C THR A 227 -48.45 28.58 -5.25
N GLY A 228 -49.46 27.82 -5.68
CA GLY A 228 -49.36 26.90 -6.82
C GLY A 228 -50.21 25.65 -6.64
N SER A 229 -51.01 25.32 -7.65
CA SER A 229 -51.86 24.12 -7.73
C SER A 229 -51.12 22.81 -7.94
N ASP A 230 -49.79 22.79 -7.84
CA ASP A 230 -48.97 21.60 -8.06
C ASP A 230 -48.70 20.87 -6.75
N LEU A 231 -49.64 20.02 -6.35
CA LEU A 231 -49.35 18.83 -5.54
C LEU A 231 -48.43 17.91 -6.39
N MET A 232 -47.13 18.21 -6.38
CA MET A 232 -46.12 17.39 -7.06
C MET A 232 -45.92 16.08 -6.28
N GLU A 233 -46.15 14.95 -6.94
CA GLU A 233 -45.68 13.63 -6.51
C GLU A 233 -44.18 13.70 -6.14
N GLY A 234 -43.82 13.21 -4.95
CA GLY A 234 -42.43 13.17 -4.48
C GLY A 234 -41.93 14.36 -3.66
N VAL A 235 -42.81 15.23 -3.15
CA VAL A 235 -42.47 16.30 -2.21
C VAL A 235 -42.72 15.86 -0.75
N GLU A 236 -41.66 15.69 0.04
CA GLU A 236 -41.75 15.12 1.40
C GLU A 236 -41.59 16.11 2.57
N CYS A 237 -41.06 17.33 2.33
CA CYS A 237 -40.86 18.34 3.40
C CYS A 237 -40.69 19.76 2.82
N ALA A 238 -41.19 20.78 3.55
CA ALA A 238 -40.93 22.20 3.29
C ALA A 238 -40.77 22.94 4.63
N VAL A 239 -39.82 23.86 4.70
CA VAL A 239 -39.44 24.70 5.86
C VAL A 239 -39.28 26.13 5.34
N GLY A 240 -39.66 27.18 6.07
CA GLY A 240 -39.49 28.58 5.65
C GLY A 240 -39.09 29.49 6.82
N ASN A 241 -37.93 30.15 6.72
CA ASN A 241 -37.41 31.04 7.78
C ASN A 241 -37.92 32.49 7.59
N VAL A 242 -37.99 33.30 8.67
CA VAL A 242 -38.34 34.74 8.59
C VAL A 242 -37.43 35.57 9.51
N TYR A 243 -36.88 36.67 8.98
CA TYR A 243 -36.12 37.68 9.71
C TYR A 243 -36.82 39.05 9.66
N ALA A 244 -36.61 39.89 10.66
CA ALA A 244 -37.29 41.19 10.82
C ALA A 244 -36.48 42.38 10.27
N ALA A 245 -37.21 43.40 9.80
CA ALA A 245 -36.85 44.54 8.94
C ALA A 245 -36.64 44.18 7.46
N ASP A 246 -35.78 43.21 7.15
CA ASP A 246 -35.53 42.70 5.79
C ASP A 246 -35.77 41.18 5.75
N GLN A 247 -36.73 40.70 4.95
CA GLN A 247 -37.19 39.31 5.02
C GLN A 247 -36.32 38.39 4.16
N LEU A 248 -35.66 37.38 4.77
CA LEU A 248 -35.04 36.24 4.07
C LEU A 248 -35.79 34.95 4.39
N ALA A 249 -36.43 34.34 3.38
CA ALA A 249 -37.01 33.00 3.49
C ALA A 249 -36.17 31.98 2.73
N VAL A 250 -35.83 30.87 3.39
CA VAL A 250 -35.15 29.71 2.79
C VAL A 250 -36.10 28.53 2.81
N THR A 251 -36.52 28.09 1.62
CA THR A 251 -37.31 26.88 1.44
C THR A 251 -36.44 25.80 0.82
N TYR A 252 -36.55 24.55 1.27
CA TYR A 252 -35.95 23.44 0.56
C TYR A 252 -36.99 22.41 0.14
N LEU A 253 -36.71 21.71 -0.95
CA LEU A 253 -37.50 20.64 -1.53
C LEU A 253 -36.56 19.44 -1.72
N GLY A 254 -36.72 18.41 -0.89
CA GLY A 254 -35.95 17.18 -1.02
C GLY A 254 -36.55 16.28 -2.11
N ARG A 255 -35.74 15.89 -3.09
CA ARG A 255 -35.98 14.74 -3.97
C ARG A 255 -35.09 13.57 -3.52
N LYS A 256 -35.13 12.43 -4.22
CA LYS A 256 -34.26 11.28 -3.92
C LYS A 256 -32.77 11.64 -4.03
N ASP A 257 -32.38 12.34 -5.09
CA ASP A 257 -30.99 12.60 -5.49
C ASP A 257 -30.54 14.07 -5.43
N LYS A 258 -31.44 14.98 -5.07
CA LYS A 258 -31.16 16.42 -5.02
C LYS A 258 -32.01 17.18 -4.02
N VAL A 259 -31.48 18.31 -3.57
CA VAL A 259 -32.17 19.27 -2.71
C VAL A 259 -32.28 20.58 -3.47
N ARG A 260 -33.50 21.03 -3.74
CA ARG A 260 -33.74 22.35 -4.33
C ARG A 260 -33.95 23.36 -3.21
N LEU A 261 -33.21 24.45 -3.19
CA LEU A 261 -33.37 25.56 -2.25
C LEU A 261 -33.95 26.79 -2.97
N VAL A 262 -34.85 27.48 -2.30
CA VAL A 262 -35.47 28.75 -2.72
C VAL A 262 -35.11 29.80 -1.68
N LEU A 263 -34.47 30.89 -2.10
CA LEU A 263 -34.16 32.04 -1.28
C LEU A 263 -35.05 33.21 -1.71
N ASN A 264 -35.76 33.83 -0.79
CA ASN A 264 -36.58 35.01 -1.05
C ASN A 264 -36.11 36.15 -0.15
N GLY A 265 -35.63 37.24 -0.73
CA GLY A 265 -35.10 38.42 -0.04
C GLY A 265 -35.92 39.69 -0.32
N LYS A 266 -36.14 40.51 0.72
CA LYS A 266 -36.65 41.90 0.61
C LYS A 266 -35.64 42.90 1.20
N GLY A 267 -35.71 44.15 0.73
CA GLY A 267 -34.89 45.26 1.23
C GLY A 267 -33.38 44.98 1.12
N THR A 268 -32.60 45.13 2.19
CA THR A 268 -31.13 44.92 2.11
C THR A 268 -30.74 43.49 1.73
N PHE A 269 -31.53 42.47 2.10
CA PHE A 269 -31.31 41.08 1.69
C PHE A 269 -31.46 40.87 0.19
N ALA A 270 -32.29 41.65 -0.51
CA ALA A 270 -32.41 41.56 -1.96
C ALA A 270 -31.10 41.91 -2.68
N ASN A 271 -30.32 42.84 -2.10
CA ASN A 271 -29.04 43.30 -2.65
C ASN A 271 -27.87 42.34 -2.39
N ILE A 272 -27.96 41.48 -1.36
CA ILE A 272 -26.92 40.50 -1.00
C ILE A 272 -27.30 39.05 -1.30
N LEU A 273 -28.51 38.81 -1.84
CA LEU A 273 -29.07 37.47 -2.08
C LEU A 273 -28.16 36.60 -2.96
N GLY A 274 -27.50 37.22 -3.96
CA GLY A 274 -26.53 36.55 -4.83
C GLY A 274 -25.31 36.03 -4.07
N ASN A 275 -24.68 36.88 -3.26
CA ASN A 275 -23.53 36.50 -2.44
C ASN A 275 -23.89 35.45 -1.39
N LEU A 276 -25.08 35.57 -0.78
CA LEU A 276 -25.57 34.58 0.18
C LEU A 276 -25.81 33.23 -0.49
N LYS A 277 -26.39 33.21 -1.70
CA LYS A 277 -26.61 31.99 -2.51
C LYS A 277 -25.29 31.27 -2.77
N GLU A 278 -24.27 31.97 -3.25
CA GLU A 278 -22.96 31.38 -3.55
C GLU A 278 -22.30 30.76 -2.32
N ARG A 279 -22.30 31.48 -1.19
CA ARG A 279 -21.76 30.97 0.08
C ARG A 279 -22.59 29.82 0.64
N LEU A 280 -23.92 29.88 0.53
CA LEU A 280 -24.83 28.81 0.95
C LEU A 280 -24.61 27.54 0.13
N GLU A 281 -24.45 27.63 -1.18
CA GLU A 281 -24.18 26.46 -2.01
C GLU A 281 -22.85 25.78 -1.67
N LEU A 282 -21.80 26.57 -1.43
CA LEU A 282 -20.48 26.06 -1.02
C LEU A 282 -20.54 25.39 0.36
N ASN A 283 -21.11 26.08 1.35
CA ASN A 283 -21.20 25.59 2.72
C ASN A 283 -22.13 24.37 2.82
N LEU A 284 -23.18 24.27 2.00
CA LEU A 284 -24.08 23.10 1.99
C LEU A 284 -23.29 21.84 1.67
N LYS A 285 -22.40 21.88 0.66
CA LYS A 285 -21.54 20.75 0.29
C LYS A 285 -20.56 20.39 1.41
N LEU A 286 -20.03 21.39 2.12
CA LEU A 286 -19.09 21.21 3.23
C LEU A 286 -19.74 20.53 4.44
N VAL A 287 -20.83 21.11 4.96
CA VAL A 287 -21.51 20.56 6.15
C VAL A 287 -22.19 19.23 5.82
N MET A 288 -22.57 18.99 4.56
CA MET A 288 -23.13 17.70 4.13
C MET A 288 -22.14 16.55 4.33
N LEU A 289 -20.85 16.75 4.06
CA LEU A 289 -19.84 15.72 4.25
C LEU A 289 -19.65 15.39 5.74
N LEU A 290 -19.68 16.40 6.62
CA LEU A 290 -19.64 16.21 8.07
C LEU A 290 -20.88 15.46 8.58
N ALA A 291 -22.06 15.86 8.11
CA ALA A 291 -23.32 15.18 8.42
C ALA A 291 -23.33 13.74 7.91
N LEU A 292 -22.78 13.48 6.72
CA LEU A 292 -22.67 12.14 6.14
C LEU A 292 -21.73 11.25 6.97
N ARG A 293 -20.55 11.76 7.36
CA ARG A 293 -19.64 11.05 8.27
C ARG A 293 -20.33 10.70 9.58
N TYR A 294 -21.09 11.65 10.15
CA TYR A 294 -21.87 11.41 11.36
C TYR A 294 -22.94 10.33 11.16
N ALA A 295 -23.66 10.36 10.03
CA ALA A 295 -24.66 9.36 9.69
C ALA A 295 -24.07 7.96 9.52
N ILE A 296 -22.92 7.85 8.84
CA ILE A 296 -22.19 6.59 8.66
C ILE A 296 -21.72 6.06 10.03
N ALA A 297 -21.10 6.90 10.85
CA ALA A 297 -20.70 6.51 12.21
C ALA A 297 -21.91 6.08 13.06
N GLY A 298 -23.06 6.74 12.91
CA GLY A 298 -24.31 6.35 13.56
C GLY A 298 -24.84 4.99 13.10
N GLN A 299 -24.81 4.72 11.80
CA GLN A 299 -25.20 3.43 11.23
C GLN A 299 -24.31 2.30 11.75
N MET A 300 -22.99 2.53 11.84
CA MET A 300 -22.00 1.57 12.34
C MET A 300 -22.03 1.39 13.88
N GLY A 301 -22.77 2.25 14.60
CA GLY A 301 -22.72 2.32 16.06
C GLY A 301 -21.34 2.72 16.59
N ALA A 302 -20.69 3.70 15.94
CA ALA A 302 -19.34 4.16 16.22
C ALA A 302 -19.26 5.55 16.87
N ILE A 303 -20.39 6.26 17.03
CA ILE A 303 -20.39 7.65 17.52
C ILE A 303 -19.66 7.77 18.86
N GLU A 304 -20.00 6.95 19.86
CA GLU A 304 -19.38 7.01 21.19
C GLU A 304 -17.87 6.69 21.16
N CYS A 305 -17.49 5.65 20.40
CA CYS A 305 -16.09 5.27 20.19
C CYS A 305 -15.26 6.44 19.61
N LEU A 306 -15.76 7.10 18.57
CA LEU A 306 -15.08 8.23 17.94
C LEU A 306 -15.02 9.49 18.84
N LEU A 307 -15.90 9.58 19.85
CA LEU A 307 -15.89 10.68 20.81
C LEU A 307 -14.90 10.43 21.97
N GLN A 308 -14.77 9.18 22.43
CA GLN A 308 -13.87 8.78 23.53
C GLN A 308 -12.38 8.93 23.18
N ASP A 309 -12.01 8.70 21.92
CA ASP A 309 -10.63 8.82 21.40
C ASP A 309 -10.04 10.24 21.57
N ASN A 310 -10.87 11.24 21.87
CA ASN A 310 -10.46 12.60 22.21
C ASN A 310 -10.26 12.84 23.71
N GLU A 311 -10.98 12.13 24.59
CA GLU A 311 -10.88 12.33 26.04
C GLU A 311 -9.59 11.70 26.61
N GLU A 312 -9.16 10.54 26.12
CA GLU A 312 -7.89 9.93 26.54
C GLU A 312 -6.66 10.77 26.13
N LYS A 313 -6.73 11.50 25.00
CA LYS A 313 -5.68 12.44 24.58
C LYS A 313 -5.64 13.72 25.43
N LEU A 314 -6.79 14.15 25.97
CA LEU A 314 -6.90 15.34 26.82
C LEU A 314 -6.55 15.06 28.30
N VAL A 315 -6.79 13.83 28.79
CA VAL A 315 -6.49 13.43 30.18
C VAL A 315 -5.02 13.03 30.36
N ASN A 316 -4.36 12.49 29.33
CA ASN A 316 -2.95 12.06 29.42
C ASN A 316 -1.92 13.07 28.90
N GLY A 317 -2.31 14.30 28.57
CA GLY A 317 -1.38 15.42 28.32
C GLY A 317 -0.19 15.10 27.40
N SER A 318 -0.36 14.24 26.39
CA SER A 318 0.76 13.82 25.56
C SER A 318 1.08 14.89 24.54
N SER A 319 2.10 15.69 24.85
CA SER A 319 2.67 16.64 23.90
C SER A 319 3.44 15.88 22.80
N VAL A 320 3.66 16.55 21.67
CA VAL A 320 4.47 16.02 20.56
C VAL A 320 5.89 15.63 21.02
N ASP A 321 6.37 16.15 22.16
CA ASP A 321 7.65 15.78 22.77
C ASP A 321 7.69 14.34 23.29
N ASP A 322 6.57 13.71 23.65
CA ASP A 322 6.57 12.34 24.18
C ASP A 322 6.80 11.28 23.08
N ALA A 323 6.41 11.59 21.84
CA ALA A 323 6.73 10.78 20.67
C ALA A 323 8.22 10.91 20.26
N VAL A 324 8.84 12.05 20.57
CA VAL A 324 10.28 12.31 20.32
C VAL A 324 11.15 11.66 21.40
N LYS A 325 10.74 11.74 22.68
CA LYS A 325 11.44 11.06 23.79
C LYS A 325 11.41 9.53 23.71
N ALA A 326 10.39 8.94 23.09
CA ALA A 326 10.33 7.50 22.81
C ALA A 326 11.41 7.03 21.80
N VAL A 327 12.00 7.95 21.03
CA VAL A 327 13.09 7.66 20.08
C VAL A 327 14.46 7.88 20.73
N GLU A 328 14.58 8.78 21.70
CA GLU A 328 15.86 9.16 22.33
C GLU A 328 16.31 8.24 23.48
N GLN A 329 15.43 7.43 24.08
CA GLN A 329 15.82 6.45 25.11
C GLN A 329 15.90 5.00 24.58
N LYS A 330 16.82 4.74 23.64
CA LYS A 330 17.29 3.38 23.34
C LYS A 330 18.52 3.03 24.19
N GLY A 331 18.25 2.84 25.48
CA GLY A 331 19.18 2.26 26.43
C GLY A 331 18.39 1.61 27.56
N HIS A 332 17.96 0.36 27.37
CA HIS A 332 17.32 -0.50 28.38
C HIS A 332 15.96 -0.01 28.94
N ASN A 333 14.89 -0.16 28.15
CA ASN A 333 13.60 -0.66 28.67
C ASN A 333 12.69 -1.09 27.50
N LYS A 334 12.15 -2.31 27.57
CA LYS A 334 11.17 -2.85 26.61
C LYS A 334 9.89 -2.01 26.66
N THR A 335 9.75 -1.03 25.76
CA THR A 335 8.45 -0.40 25.47
C THR A 335 7.52 -1.46 24.88
N ARG A 336 6.33 -1.62 25.47
CA ARG A 336 5.31 -2.59 25.05
C ARG A 336 4.99 -2.40 23.56
N LYS A 337 5.46 -3.32 22.71
CA LYS A 337 4.86 -3.55 21.39
C LYS A 337 3.37 -3.79 21.59
N THR A 338 2.53 -3.16 20.77
CA THR A 338 1.11 -3.53 20.70
C THR A 338 1.02 -4.85 19.94
N ASP A 339 0.77 -5.94 20.68
CA ASP A 339 0.88 -7.34 20.22
C ASP A 339 -0.31 -7.82 19.36
N PHE A 340 -0.92 -6.97 18.53
CA PHE A 340 -2.05 -7.37 17.69
C PHE A 340 -2.03 -6.72 16.30
N THR A 341 -2.69 -7.37 15.35
CA THR A 341 -2.84 -6.94 13.97
C THR A 341 -4.30 -7.11 13.54
N LEU A 342 -4.87 -6.12 12.85
CA LEU A 342 -6.19 -6.22 12.23
C LEU A 342 -6.14 -5.62 10.83
N VAL A 343 -6.68 -6.34 9.85
CA VAL A 343 -6.74 -5.91 8.46
C VAL A 343 -8.15 -6.13 7.95
N ILE A 344 -8.69 -5.16 7.23
CA ILE A 344 -10.04 -5.20 6.66
C ILE A 344 -10.00 -4.76 5.19
N HIS A 345 -10.97 -5.22 4.40
CA HIS A 345 -11.19 -4.71 3.05
C HIS A 345 -12.65 -4.30 2.80
N GLY A 346 -12.81 -3.27 1.97
CA GLY A 346 -14.09 -2.85 1.38
C GLY A 346 -14.32 -3.43 -0.02
N GLY A 347 -13.46 -4.36 -0.44
CA GLY A 347 -13.56 -5.10 -1.70
C GLY A 347 -12.64 -4.64 -2.81
N ALA A 348 -12.48 -5.50 -3.81
CA ALA A 348 -11.65 -5.34 -5.01
C ALA A 348 -12.51 -5.24 -6.28
N GLY A 349 -12.22 -4.30 -7.18
CA GLY A 349 -13.02 -4.03 -8.39
C GLY A 349 -12.21 -3.43 -9.55
N GLU A 350 -12.80 -3.32 -10.75
CA GLU A 350 -12.06 -2.99 -11.98
C GLU A 350 -11.94 -1.49 -12.29
N GLU A 351 -12.96 -0.67 -12.03
CA GLU A 351 -12.97 0.73 -12.47
C GLU A 351 -13.84 1.59 -11.56
N MET A 352 -13.27 2.08 -10.46
CA MET A 352 -14.04 2.92 -9.56
C MET A 352 -14.12 4.37 -10.07
N MET A 353 -15.33 4.94 -10.00
CA MET A 353 -15.65 6.31 -10.38
C MET A 353 -14.64 7.32 -9.82
N LEU A 354 -14.03 8.07 -10.74
CA LEU A 354 -12.97 9.10 -10.63
C LEU A 354 -13.27 10.30 -9.71
N ASN A 355 -14.24 10.22 -8.80
CA ASN A 355 -14.57 11.31 -7.90
C ASN A 355 -13.83 11.14 -6.56
N GLN A 356 -12.74 11.88 -6.41
CA GLN A 356 -11.92 11.96 -5.19
C GLN A 356 -12.74 12.25 -3.91
N LYS A 357 -13.94 12.86 -4.04
CA LYS A 357 -14.86 13.13 -2.93
C LYS A 357 -15.52 11.87 -2.34
N VAL A 358 -15.69 10.79 -3.13
CA VAL A 358 -16.28 9.52 -2.67
C VAL A 358 -15.24 8.66 -1.97
N ILE A 359 -14.00 8.64 -2.48
CA ILE A 359 -12.87 7.91 -1.89
C ILE A 359 -12.68 8.29 -0.42
N GLY A 360 -12.62 9.59 -0.11
CA GLY A 360 -12.46 10.04 1.28
C GLY A 360 -13.65 9.70 2.20
N THR A 361 -14.82 9.37 1.65
CA THR A 361 -15.96 8.88 2.44
C THR A 361 -15.84 7.37 2.70
N ILE A 362 -15.37 6.60 1.71
CA ILE A 362 -15.10 5.16 1.85
C ILE A 362 -13.94 4.93 2.82
N GLU A 363 -12.86 5.70 2.71
CA GLU A 363 -11.72 5.66 3.64
C GLU A 363 -12.17 5.96 5.08
N PHE A 364 -13.02 6.98 5.27
CA PHE A 364 -13.60 7.26 6.59
C PHE A 364 -14.43 6.08 7.13
N ALA A 365 -15.27 5.47 6.28
CA ALA A 365 -16.08 4.32 6.66
C ALA A 365 -15.20 3.11 7.05
N LEU A 366 -14.14 2.84 6.27
CA LEU A 366 -13.16 1.79 6.59
C LEU A 366 -12.41 2.08 7.88
N LEU A 367 -11.92 3.32 8.06
CA LEU A 367 -11.24 3.71 9.29
C LEU A 367 -12.17 3.53 10.49
N THR A 368 -13.45 3.89 10.37
CA THR A 368 -14.45 3.72 11.43
C THR A 368 -14.65 2.24 11.78
N ALA A 369 -14.82 1.37 10.79
CA ALA A 369 -14.96 -0.07 10.99
C ALA A 369 -13.69 -0.72 11.56
N LEU A 370 -12.52 -0.26 11.13
CA LEU A 370 -11.21 -0.68 11.64
C LEU A 370 -11.05 -0.28 13.11
N THR A 371 -11.36 0.96 13.45
CA THR A 371 -11.28 1.46 14.84
C THR A 371 -12.20 0.67 15.77
N LEU A 372 -13.42 0.35 15.33
CA LEU A 372 -14.34 -0.47 16.12
C LEU A 372 -13.81 -1.88 16.42
N GLY A 373 -13.19 -2.54 15.44
CA GLY A 373 -12.55 -3.85 15.65
C GLY A 373 -11.26 -3.74 16.48
N ALA A 374 -10.44 -2.72 16.22
CA ALA A 374 -9.22 -2.47 16.96
C ALA A 374 -9.49 -2.14 18.43
N GLN A 375 -10.59 -1.45 18.76
CA GLN A 375 -10.99 -1.19 20.13
C GLN A 375 -11.23 -2.50 20.91
N VAL A 376 -11.81 -3.52 20.26
CA VAL A 376 -11.97 -4.86 20.87
C VAL A 376 -10.60 -5.44 21.24
N LEU A 377 -9.64 -5.43 20.31
CA LEU A 377 -8.27 -5.94 20.56
C LEU A 377 -7.52 -5.10 21.60
N PHE A 378 -7.71 -3.78 21.59
CA PHE A 378 -7.10 -2.86 22.54
C PHE A 378 -7.52 -3.21 23.98
N HIS A 379 -8.82 -3.47 24.19
CA HIS A 379 -9.39 -3.90 25.46
C HIS A 379 -9.10 -5.38 25.79
N GLY A 380 -8.31 -6.07 24.97
CA GLY A 380 -7.96 -7.48 25.19
C GLY A 380 -9.10 -8.43 24.89
N GLY A 381 -9.95 -8.13 23.91
CA GLY A 381 -10.89 -9.08 23.31
C GLY A 381 -10.22 -9.96 22.23
N SER A 382 -10.98 -10.95 21.74
CA SER A 382 -10.47 -11.95 20.79
C SER A 382 -10.40 -11.45 19.35
N SER A 383 -9.55 -12.09 18.55
CA SER A 383 -9.50 -11.87 17.10
C SER A 383 -10.85 -12.14 16.45
N LEU A 384 -11.58 -13.17 16.91
CA LEU A 384 -12.93 -13.51 16.47
C LEU A 384 -13.94 -12.38 16.71
N ASP A 385 -13.92 -11.77 17.89
CA ASP A 385 -14.78 -10.63 18.23
C ASP A 385 -14.43 -9.39 17.40
N ALA A 386 -13.14 -9.15 17.18
CA ALA A 386 -12.65 -8.02 16.40
C ALA A 386 -13.07 -8.10 14.93
N VAL A 387 -12.87 -9.25 14.27
CA VAL A 387 -13.27 -9.43 12.86
C VAL A 387 -14.78 -9.34 12.69
N GLN A 388 -15.57 -9.91 13.62
CA GLN A 388 -17.01 -9.75 13.60
C GLN A 388 -17.40 -8.27 13.75
N ARG A 389 -16.82 -7.55 14.72
CA ARG A 389 -17.18 -6.16 14.99
C ARG A 389 -16.89 -5.26 13.80
N SER A 390 -15.78 -5.47 13.10
CA SER A 390 -15.45 -4.75 11.87
C SER A 390 -16.39 -5.08 10.72
N VAL A 391 -16.67 -6.36 10.46
CA VAL A 391 -17.56 -6.75 9.35
C VAL A 391 -19.00 -6.30 9.59
N VAL A 392 -19.51 -6.35 10.82
CA VAL A 392 -20.84 -5.79 11.19
C VAL A 392 -20.92 -4.30 10.87
N ALA A 393 -19.86 -3.54 11.17
CA ALA A 393 -19.83 -2.11 10.85
C ALA A 393 -19.88 -1.89 9.32
N LEU A 394 -19.16 -2.71 8.54
CA LEU A 394 -19.18 -2.63 7.09
C LEU A 394 -20.55 -3.02 6.49
N GLU A 395 -21.20 -4.06 7.01
CA GLU A 395 -22.57 -4.48 6.64
C GLU A 395 -23.62 -3.41 6.92
N ASP A 396 -23.43 -2.60 7.98
CA ASP A 396 -24.35 -1.52 8.34
C ASP A 396 -24.19 -0.26 7.45
N CYS A 397 -23.18 -0.24 6.56
CA CYS A 397 -22.86 0.89 5.70
C CYS A 397 -23.26 0.65 4.24
N PHE A 398 -24.08 1.56 3.69
CA PHE A 398 -24.61 1.48 2.32
C PHE A 398 -23.54 1.54 1.20
N LEU A 399 -22.28 1.88 1.53
CA LEU A 399 -21.20 2.03 0.55
C LEU A 399 -20.62 0.68 0.09
N PHE A 400 -20.78 -0.39 0.87
CA PHE A 400 -20.16 -1.69 0.61
C PHE A 400 -21.17 -2.72 0.13
N ASN A 401 -20.74 -3.70 -0.67
CA ASN A 401 -21.60 -4.78 -1.15
C ASN A 401 -21.80 -5.85 -0.07
N ALA A 402 -22.38 -5.47 1.07
CA ALA A 402 -22.70 -6.37 2.17
C ALA A 402 -23.80 -5.75 3.04
N GLY A 403 -24.62 -6.58 3.68
CA GLY A 403 -25.74 -6.12 4.51
C GLY A 403 -26.57 -5.07 3.78
N LYS A 404 -26.67 -3.87 4.35
CA LYS A 404 -27.44 -2.72 3.85
C LYS A 404 -27.13 -2.30 2.40
N GLY A 405 -25.90 -2.50 1.93
CA GLY A 405 -25.49 -2.12 0.57
C GLY A 405 -25.43 -3.28 -0.42
N SER A 406 -26.08 -4.41 -0.10
CA SER A 406 -26.04 -5.62 -0.92
C SER A 406 -26.64 -5.41 -2.32
N VAL A 407 -26.04 -6.06 -3.31
CA VAL A 407 -26.53 -6.02 -4.70
C VAL A 407 -27.84 -6.79 -4.87
N TYR A 408 -28.56 -6.48 -5.96
CA TYR A 408 -29.75 -7.22 -6.37
C TYR A 408 -29.41 -8.43 -7.26
N ASN A 409 -30.18 -9.50 -7.12
CA ASN A 409 -30.23 -10.61 -8.07
C ASN A 409 -31.11 -10.24 -9.28
N ARG A 410 -31.25 -11.15 -10.26
CA ARG A 410 -32.05 -10.91 -11.48
C ARG A 410 -33.54 -10.64 -11.23
N GLU A 411 -34.08 -11.14 -10.13
CA GLU A 411 -35.47 -10.97 -9.74
C GLU A 411 -35.70 -9.66 -8.97
N GLY A 412 -34.66 -8.84 -8.78
CA GLY A 412 -34.75 -7.61 -8.00
C GLY A 412 -34.80 -7.86 -6.48
N GLU A 413 -34.33 -9.01 -6.01
CA GLU A 413 -34.28 -9.38 -4.59
C GLU A 413 -32.83 -9.44 -4.08
N HIS A 414 -32.62 -9.39 -2.76
CA HIS A 414 -31.32 -9.54 -2.13
C HIS A 414 -31.09 -10.98 -1.65
N GLU A 415 -29.89 -11.52 -1.86
CA GLU A 415 -29.46 -12.82 -1.34
C GLU A 415 -28.03 -12.70 -0.82
N MET A 416 -27.86 -12.61 0.49
CA MET A 416 -26.58 -12.34 1.15
C MET A 416 -25.92 -13.62 1.63
N GLU A 417 -24.60 -13.58 1.74
CA GLU A 417 -23.78 -14.68 2.24
C GLU A 417 -22.64 -14.16 3.11
N ALA A 418 -22.26 -14.93 4.13
CA ALA A 418 -21.19 -14.60 5.06
C ALA A 418 -20.59 -15.84 5.70
N THR A 419 -19.33 -15.74 6.10
CA THR A 419 -18.59 -16.79 6.82
C THR A 419 -17.67 -16.18 7.84
N ILE A 420 -17.56 -16.83 9.00
CA ILE A 420 -16.58 -16.53 10.05
C ILE A 420 -15.82 -17.81 10.43
N VAL A 421 -14.51 -17.68 10.66
CA VAL A 421 -13.62 -18.79 10.97
C VAL A 421 -12.76 -18.43 12.19
N ASP A 422 -12.79 -19.29 13.20
CA ASP A 422 -11.86 -19.28 14.35
C ASP A 422 -10.69 -20.22 14.04
N GLY A 423 -9.52 -19.66 13.74
CA GLY A 423 -8.33 -20.41 13.35
C GLY A 423 -7.77 -21.26 14.49
N HIS A 424 -7.94 -20.84 15.75
CA HIS A 424 -7.48 -21.59 16.91
C HIS A 424 -8.43 -22.75 17.25
N GLY A 425 -9.73 -22.49 17.26
CA GLY A 425 -10.74 -23.51 17.54
C GLY A 425 -11.01 -24.47 16.36
N LYS A 426 -10.50 -24.16 15.16
CA LYS A 426 -10.80 -24.87 13.90
C LYS A 426 -12.31 -24.97 13.62
N ASN A 427 -13.05 -23.99 14.13
CA ASN A 427 -14.49 -23.89 13.98
C ASN A 427 -14.81 -22.84 12.92
N SER A 428 -15.90 -23.08 12.19
CA SER A 428 -16.41 -22.14 11.20
C SER A 428 -17.92 -22.20 11.14
N GLY A 429 -18.53 -21.05 10.85
CA GLY A 429 -19.94 -20.99 10.50
C GLY A 429 -20.14 -20.13 9.27
N SER A 430 -21.06 -20.57 8.42
CA SER A 430 -21.37 -19.97 7.14
C SER A 430 -22.87 -19.90 6.92
N VAL A 431 -23.30 -18.85 6.23
CA VAL A 431 -24.67 -18.67 5.77
C VAL A 431 -24.68 -18.21 4.32
N ALA A 432 -25.68 -18.65 3.55
CA ALA A 432 -25.88 -18.18 2.18
C ALA A 432 -27.36 -17.96 1.86
N CYS A 433 -27.63 -17.19 0.81
CA CYS A 433 -28.98 -16.90 0.33
C CYS A 433 -29.94 -16.29 1.38
N LEU A 434 -29.40 -15.57 2.37
CA LEU A 434 -30.19 -14.86 3.38
C LEU A 434 -30.88 -13.65 2.76
N ARG A 435 -32.13 -13.38 3.14
CA ARG A 435 -32.92 -12.26 2.58
C ARG A 435 -33.34 -11.23 3.64
N LYS A 436 -33.50 -11.64 4.90
CA LYS A 436 -34.12 -10.82 5.95
C LYS A 436 -33.21 -10.47 7.13
N VAL A 437 -32.00 -11.04 7.15
CA VAL A 437 -31.05 -10.90 8.26
C VAL A 437 -30.21 -9.65 8.08
N LYS A 438 -30.30 -8.71 9.04
CA LYS A 438 -29.58 -7.42 9.01
C LYS A 438 -28.05 -7.59 8.82
N ASN A 439 -27.46 -8.46 9.63
CA ASN A 439 -26.02 -8.67 9.73
C ASN A 439 -25.69 -10.16 9.48
N PRO A 440 -25.51 -10.59 8.22
CA PRO A 440 -25.17 -11.96 7.85
C PRO A 440 -23.99 -12.55 8.63
N ILE A 441 -22.96 -11.77 8.98
CA ILE A 441 -21.80 -12.29 9.73
C ILE A 441 -22.15 -12.73 11.15
N LYS A 442 -23.13 -12.08 11.81
CA LYS A 442 -23.62 -12.53 13.13
C LYS A 442 -24.38 -13.85 13.00
N ALA A 443 -25.15 -14.02 11.92
CA ALA A 443 -25.81 -15.28 11.63
C ALA A 443 -24.79 -16.40 11.38
N ALA A 444 -23.72 -16.12 10.63
CA ALA A 444 -22.61 -17.05 10.43
C ALA A 444 -21.97 -17.48 11.77
N ARG A 445 -21.72 -16.53 12.69
CA ARG A 445 -21.23 -16.85 14.04
C ARG A 445 -22.23 -17.67 14.85
N CYS A 446 -23.52 -17.36 14.74
CA CYS A 446 -24.58 -18.10 15.41
C CYS A 446 -24.63 -19.56 14.93
N VAL A 447 -24.48 -19.81 13.63
CA VAL A 447 -24.33 -21.16 13.05
C VAL A 447 -23.10 -21.88 13.63
N MET A 448 -21.96 -21.19 13.73
CA MET A 448 -20.72 -21.74 14.31
C MET A 448 -20.89 -22.15 15.77
N GLU A 449 -21.54 -21.31 16.59
CA GLU A 449 -21.58 -21.48 18.05
C GLU A 449 -22.78 -22.31 18.54
N LYS A 450 -23.91 -22.29 17.82
CA LYS A 450 -25.19 -22.83 18.31
C LYS A 450 -25.79 -23.92 17.42
N SER A 451 -25.11 -24.33 16.36
CA SER A 451 -25.58 -25.40 15.46
C SER A 451 -24.58 -26.55 15.36
N LEU A 452 -25.04 -27.72 14.90
CA LEU A 452 -24.18 -28.87 14.57
C LEU A 452 -23.66 -28.80 13.11
N HIS A 453 -23.99 -27.74 12.38
CA HIS A 453 -23.70 -27.58 10.96
C HIS A 453 -22.74 -26.43 10.74
N SER A 454 -21.86 -26.56 9.74
CA SER A 454 -20.93 -25.47 9.38
C SER A 454 -21.51 -24.49 8.36
N LEU A 455 -22.57 -24.87 7.64
CA LEU A 455 -23.21 -24.04 6.61
C LEU A 455 -24.73 -24.28 6.61
N LEU A 456 -25.51 -23.20 6.71
CA LEU A 456 -26.96 -23.20 6.49
C LEU A 456 -27.32 -22.20 5.38
N ILE A 457 -28.35 -22.48 4.57
CA ILE A 457 -28.72 -21.62 3.45
C ILE A 457 -30.20 -21.28 3.41
N GLY A 458 -30.53 -20.12 2.86
CA GLY A 458 -31.89 -19.70 2.53
C GLY A 458 -32.83 -19.68 3.74
N GLU A 459 -34.07 -20.12 3.51
CA GLU A 459 -35.13 -20.12 4.54
C GLU A 459 -34.77 -21.01 5.73
N GLY A 460 -34.07 -22.14 5.53
CA GLY A 460 -33.64 -23.00 6.63
C GLY A 460 -32.66 -22.31 7.58
N ALA A 461 -31.79 -21.42 7.08
CA ALA A 461 -30.93 -20.60 7.92
C ALA A 461 -31.74 -19.55 8.71
N GLU A 462 -32.73 -18.91 8.08
CA GLU A 462 -33.61 -17.93 8.75
C GLU A 462 -34.51 -18.59 9.81
N GLU A 463 -35.01 -19.79 9.56
CA GLU A 463 -35.78 -20.60 10.51
C GLU A 463 -34.94 -21.01 11.72
N PHE A 464 -33.69 -21.44 11.49
CA PHE A 464 -32.75 -21.75 12.56
C PHE A 464 -32.53 -20.52 13.47
N LEU A 465 -32.25 -19.35 12.88
CA LEU A 465 -32.07 -18.12 13.65
C LEU A 465 -33.35 -17.70 14.40
N GLY A 466 -34.50 -17.85 13.76
CA GLY A 466 -35.81 -17.58 14.37
C GLY A 466 -36.10 -18.48 15.58
N SER A 467 -35.67 -19.74 15.54
CA SER A 467 -35.83 -20.71 16.64
C SER A 467 -35.08 -20.31 17.92
N LEU A 468 -34.02 -19.48 17.79
CA LEU A 468 -33.19 -19.01 18.89
C LEU A 468 -33.74 -17.74 19.56
N GLY A 469 -34.88 -17.22 19.09
CA GLY A 469 -35.53 -16.05 19.68
C GLY A 469 -34.78 -14.72 19.45
N GLU A 470 -33.85 -14.68 18.50
CA GLU A 470 -33.11 -13.47 18.15
C GLU A 470 -34.05 -12.47 17.45
N LYS A 471 -34.58 -11.50 18.18
CA LYS A 471 -35.59 -10.53 17.69
C LYS A 471 -35.12 -9.64 16.52
N ASP A 472 -33.83 -9.62 16.20
CA ASP A 472 -33.25 -8.85 15.09
C ASP A 472 -33.33 -9.56 13.72
N THR A 473 -33.94 -10.75 13.63
CA THR A 473 -33.95 -11.59 12.41
C THR A 473 -34.93 -11.17 11.31
N THR A 474 -35.85 -10.25 11.58
CA THR A 474 -36.98 -9.99 10.65
C THR A 474 -37.09 -8.52 10.29
N LEU A 475 -36.19 -8.04 9.43
CA LEU A 475 -36.34 -6.73 8.79
C LEU A 475 -37.19 -6.82 7.52
N LYS A 476 -37.74 -5.67 7.11
CA LYS A 476 -38.35 -5.52 5.79
C LYS A 476 -37.25 -5.53 4.73
N SER A 477 -37.55 -6.09 3.54
CA SER A 477 -36.63 -6.10 2.38
C SER A 477 -36.08 -4.69 2.07
N GLU A 478 -36.90 -3.65 2.30
CA GLU A 478 -36.59 -2.22 2.15
C GLU A 478 -35.33 -1.74 2.89
N TYR A 479 -34.82 -2.45 3.91
CA TYR A 479 -33.60 -2.05 4.62
C TYR A 479 -32.35 -2.13 3.74
N PHE A 480 -32.31 -3.11 2.83
CA PHE A 480 -31.17 -3.40 1.96
C PHE A 480 -31.23 -2.60 0.64
N ASP A 481 -32.36 -1.97 0.36
CA ASP A 481 -32.56 -1.20 -0.85
C ASP A 481 -31.68 0.06 -0.85
N THR A 482 -30.91 0.22 -1.93
CA THR A 482 -30.15 1.44 -2.21
C THR A 482 -30.36 1.85 -3.66
N ASP A 483 -30.55 3.16 -3.89
CA ASP A 483 -30.83 3.70 -5.22
C ASP A 483 -29.68 3.35 -6.18
N ILE A 484 -28.45 3.23 -5.66
CA ILE A 484 -27.30 2.88 -6.49
C ILE A 484 -27.26 1.43 -6.93
N ARG A 485 -27.53 0.48 -6.03
CA ARG A 485 -27.55 -0.95 -6.38
C ARG A 485 -28.68 -1.24 -7.35
N TYR A 486 -29.78 -0.51 -7.23
CA TYR A 486 -30.89 -0.60 -8.18
C TYR A 486 -30.49 -0.09 -9.57
N LYS A 487 -29.78 1.04 -9.63
CA LYS A 487 -29.21 1.57 -10.89
C LYS A 487 -28.19 0.61 -11.51
N GLU A 488 -27.34 -0.06 -10.71
CA GLU A 488 -26.41 -1.08 -11.19
C GLU A 488 -27.15 -2.24 -11.87
N LEU A 489 -28.22 -2.76 -11.25
CA LEU A 489 -29.04 -3.82 -11.83
C LEU A 489 -29.62 -3.40 -13.20
N LEU A 490 -30.17 -2.19 -13.30
CA LEU A 490 -30.72 -1.65 -14.55
C LEU A 490 -29.65 -1.49 -15.63
N MET A 491 -28.45 -1.02 -15.26
CA MET A 491 -27.36 -0.79 -16.21
C MET A 491 -26.70 -2.09 -16.70
N LYS A 492 -26.74 -3.17 -15.91
CA LYS A 492 -26.17 -4.48 -16.28
C LYS A 492 -26.95 -5.20 -17.41
N SER A 493 -28.16 -4.73 -17.74
CA SER A 493 -28.86 -5.13 -18.97
C SER A 493 -28.21 -4.58 -20.25
N GLY A 494 -27.17 -3.74 -20.13
CA GLY A 494 -26.21 -3.39 -21.19
C GLY A 494 -24.76 -3.67 -20.74
N ASN A 495 -23.85 -3.96 -21.67
CA ASN A 495 -22.43 -4.30 -21.44
C ASN A 495 -21.65 -3.24 -20.61
N SER A 496 -21.83 -3.19 -19.29
CA SER A 496 -21.13 -2.26 -18.39
C SER A 496 -20.44 -2.97 -17.23
N LYS A 497 -19.29 -2.42 -16.81
CA LYS A 497 -18.42 -2.91 -15.72
C LYS A 497 -18.93 -2.44 -14.35
N ASN A 498 -18.62 -3.20 -13.29
CA ASN A 498 -19.03 -2.89 -11.91
C ASN A 498 -18.10 -1.83 -11.28
N ASN A 499 -18.66 -0.69 -10.82
CA ASN A 499 -17.88 0.49 -10.41
C ASN A 499 -17.94 0.83 -8.89
N HIS A 500 -18.40 -0.11 -8.05
CA HIS A 500 -18.63 0.10 -6.61
C HIS A 500 -17.84 -0.86 -5.72
N PRO A 501 -17.57 -0.50 -4.43
CA PRO A 501 -16.94 -1.39 -3.46
C PRO A 501 -17.68 -2.74 -3.39
N GLN A 502 -16.89 -3.81 -3.33
CA GLN A 502 -17.34 -5.21 -3.45
C GLN A 502 -17.45 -5.88 -2.07
N THR A 503 -17.21 -7.18 -2.01
CA THR A 503 -17.20 -8.01 -0.78
C THR A 503 -16.37 -7.36 0.32
N VAL A 504 -16.86 -7.47 1.56
CA VAL A 504 -16.15 -6.98 2.74
C VAL A 504 -15.53 -8.14 3.51
N GLY A 505 -14.41 -7.90 4.16
CA GLY A 505 -13.76 -8.94 4.95
C GLY A 505 -12.76 -8.38 5.95
N ALA A 506 -12.40 -9.21 6.92
CA ALA A 506 -11.49 -8.88 8.00
C ALA A 506 -10.66 -10.11 8.41
N VAL A 507 -9.39 -9.89 8.72
CA VAL A 507 -8.48 -10.87 9.34
C VAL A 507 -7.79 -10.22 10.55
N ALA A 508 -7.61 -10.97 11.63
CA ALA A 508 -6.99 -10.44 12.84
C ALA A 508 -6.11 -11.45 13.55
N LEU A 509 -5.01 -10.96 14.13
CA LEU A 509 -4.18 -11.62 15.13
C LEU A 509 -4.37 -10.88 16.45
N ASP A 510 -4.81 -11.58 17.49
CA ASP A 510 -4.98 -10.99 18.82
C ASP A 510 -3.74 -11.12 19.72
N LYS A 511 -3.81 -10.50 20.90
CA LYS A 511 -2.73 -10.49 21.90
C LYS A 511 -2.39 -11.88 22.47
N TRP A 512 -3.22 -12.89 22.21
CA TRP A 512 -2.97 -14.27 22.61
C TRP A 512 -2.40 -15.11 21.48
N GLY A 513 -2.06 -14.49 20.34
CA GLY A 513 -1.54 -15.17 19.16
C GLY A 513 -2.60 -15.96 18.40
N LYS A 514 -3.90 -15.68 18.60
CA LYS A 514 -4.99 -16.38 17.90
C LYS A 514 -5.45 -15.61 16.68
N LEU A 515 -5.77 -16.36 15.63
CA LEU A 515 -6.15 -15.84 14.33
C LEU A 515 -7.63 -16.08 14.04
N ALA A 516 -8.27 -15.12 13.38
CA ALA A 516 -9.63 -15.25 12.90
C ALA A 516 -9.82 -14.53 11.56
N ALA A 517 -10.80 -14.99 10.79
CA ALA A 517 -11.19 -14.39 9.52
C ALA A 517 -12.72 -14.29 9.39
N ALA A 518 -13.20 -13.22 8.77
CA ALA A 518 -14.63 -12.99 8.53
C ALA A 518 -14.84 -12.34 7.17
N THR A 519 -15.87 -12.76 6.44
CA THR A 519 -16.22 -12.18 5.13
C THR A 519 -17.74 -12.13 4.95
N SER A 520 -18.24 -11.12 4.23
CA SER A 520 -19.65 -10.95 3.90
C SER A 520 -19.85 -10.30 2.54
N THR A 521 -20.87 -10.72 1.79
CA THR A 521 -21.21 -10.14 0.49
C THR A 521 -22.68 -10.25 0.11
N GLY A 522 -23.14 -9.34 -0.76
CA GLY A 522 -24.36 -9.53 -1.57
C GLY A 522 -24.13 -10.36 -2.83
N GLY A 523 -22.87 -10.65 -3.18
CA GLY A 523 -22.47 -11.42 -4.37
C GLY A 523 -22.39 -10.56 -5.64
N LEU A 524 -22.60 -11.17 -6.80
CA LEU A 524 -22.53 -10.48 -8.09
C LEU A 524 -23.88 -9.80 -8.44
N VAL A 525 -23.82 -8.55 -8.92
CA VAL A 525 -25.00 -7.83 -9.45
C VAL A 525 -25.70 -8.70 -10.50
N GLY A 526 -27.02 -8.86 -10.42
CA GLY A 526 -27.78 -9.66 -11.40
C GLY A 526 -27.41 -11.15 -11.43
N LYS A 527 -26.93 -11.69 -10.30
CA LYS A 527 -26.73 -13.15 -10.13
C LYS A 527 -28.07 -13.90 -10.22
N TRP A 528 -27.99 -15.18 -10.55
CA TRP A 528 -29.15 -16.08 -10.46
C TRP A 528 -29.58 -16.26 -9.01
N LYS A 529 -30.89 -16.38 -8.79
CA LYS A 529 -31.45 -16.71 -7.49
C LYS A 529 -30.89 -18.04 -7.00
N GLY A 530 -30.41 -18.08 -5.76
CA GLY A 530 -29.78 -19.26 -5.17
C GLY A 530 -28.30 -19.46 -5.50
N ARG A 531 -27.65 -18.54 -6.23
CA ARG A 531 -26.20 -18.61 -6.46
C ARG A 531 -25.45 -18.35 -5.16
N VAL A 532 -24.64 -19.33 -4.76
CA VAL A 532 -23.72 -19.29 -3.60
C VAL A 532 -22.29 -19.07 -4.09
N GLY A 533 -21.55 -18.19 -3.41
CA GLY A 533 -20.17 -17.82 -3.72
C GLY A 533 -19.10 -18.38 -2.82
N ASP A 534 -17.87 -18.03 -3.16
CA ASP A 534 -16.67 -18.27 -2.38
C ASP A 534 -16.77 -17.73 -0.95
N THR A 535 -17.48 -16.62 -0.74
CA THR A 535 -17.68 -16.02 0.60
C THR A 535 -18.40 -16.97 1.55
N ALA A 536 -19.31 -17.81 1.07
CA ALA A 536 -20.03 -18.79 1.89
C ALA A 536 -19.24 -20.09 2.15
N ILE A 537 -18.09 -20.27 1.48
CA ILE A 537 -17.36 -21.54 1.43
C ILE A 537 -15.97 -21.36 2.05
N VAL A 538 -15.77 -21.96 3.22
CA VAL A 538 -14.47 -22.01 3.89
C VAL A 538 -13.44 -22.69 2.99
N GLY A 539 -12.28 -22.05 2.84
CA GLY A 539 -11.22 -22.48 1.93
C GLY A 539 -11.31 -21.89 0.52
N ALA A 540 -12.47 -21.36 0.10
CA ALA A 540 -12.59 -20.63 -1.16
C ALA A 540 -12.31 -19.14 -0.97
N GLY A 541 -13.21 -18.41 -0.31
CA GLY A 541 -13.12 -16.96 -0.11
C GLY A 541 -12.57 -16.54 1.26
N VAL A 542 -12.54 -17.46 2.23
CA VAL A 542 -12.08 -17.19 3.59
C VAL A 542 -11.47 -18.44 4.23
N TYR A 543 -10.42 -18.26 5.01
CA TYR A 543 -9.78 -19.36 5.75
C TYR A 543 -9.03 -18.81 6.96
N ALA A 544 -8.99 -19.58 8.05
CA ALA A 544 -8.09 -19.32 9.16
C ALA A 544 -7.68 -20.64 9.83
N ASP A 545 -6.44 -20.71 10.28
CA ASP A 545 -5.90 -21.76 11.13
C ASP A 545 -4.99 -21.16 12.23
N GLU A 546 -4.21 -21.98 12.92
CA GLU A 546 -3.28 -21.54 13.97
C GLU A 546 -2.11 -20.69 13.41
N LYS A 547 -1.88 -20.68 12.10
CA LYS A 547 -0.70 -20.11 11.44
C LYS A 547 -1.02 -18.90 10.58
N LEU A 548 -2.18 -18.84 9.93
CA LEU A 548 -2.62 -17.70 9.12
C LEU A 548 -4.14 -17.52 9.07
N ALA A 549 -4.57 -16.31 8.69
CA ALA A 549 -5.94 -15.95 8.35
C ALA A 549 -5.98 -15.22 7.00
N VAL A 550 -6.97 -15.52 6.16
CA VAL A 550 -7.10 -15.03 4.78
C VAL A 550 -8.56 -14.67 4.48
N THR A 551 -8.79 -13.54 3.83
CA THR A 551 -10.06 -13.25 3.12
C THR A 551 -9.81 -12.73 1.72
N CYS A 552 -10.72 -13.04 0.81
CA CYS A 552 -10.61 -12.72 -0.61
C CYS A 552 -11.78 -11.83 -1.07
N SER A 553 -11.55 -11.05 -2.13
CA SER A 553 -12.59 -10.31 -2.87
C SER A 553 -12.27 -10.30 -4.36
N GLY A 554 -13.28 -10.46 -5.23
CA GLY A 554 -13.07 -10.47 -6.68
C GLY A 554 -14.09 -11.32 -7.44
N ASP A 555 -13.64 -12.02 -8.47
CA ASP A 555 -14.42 -13.03 -9.21
C ASP A 555 -14.67 -14.27 -8.32
N GLY A 556 -15.78 -14.24 -7.58
CA GLY A 556 -16.12 -15.29 -6.63
C GLY A 556 -16.33 -16.68 -7.25
N ASP A 557 -16.64 -16.80 -8.55
CA ASP A 557 -16.75 -18.10 -9.21
C ASP A 557 -15.36 -18.68 -9.53
N ALA A 558 -14.39 -17.83 -9.88
CA ALA A 558 -13.00 -18.24 -10.02
C ALA A 558 -12.43 -18.72 -8.68
N PHE A 559 -12.71 -17.98 -7.59
CA PHE A 559 -12.17 -18.32 -6.27
C PHE A 559 -12.73 -19.63 -5.73
N LEU A 560 -14.03 -19.87 -5.98
CA LEU A 560 -14.68 -21.12 -5.63
C LEU A 560 -14.08 -22.32 -6.36
N ARG A 561 -13.83 -22.20 -7.67
CA ARG A 561 -13.24 -23.30 -8.48
C ARG A 561 -11.80 -23.62 -8.10
N GLN A 562 -11.04 -22.64 -7.62
CA GLN A 562 -9.62 -22.78 -7.32
C GLN A 562 -9.31 -22.95 -5.83
N SER A 563 -10.30 -22.83 -4.94
CA SER A 563 -10.11 -22.90 -3.48
C SER A 563 -9.01 -21.94 -2.99
N VAL A 564 -9.10 -20.67 -3.42
CA VAL A 564 -8.04 -19.66 -3.30
C VAL A 564 -7.52 -19.51 -1.88
N ALA A 565 -8.38 -19.31 -0.88
CA ALA A 565 -7.96 -19.09 0.50
C ALA A 565 -7.21 -20.29 1.09
N HIS A 566 -7.67 -21.52 0.81
CA HIS A 566 -7.00 -22.74 1.24
C HIS A 566 -5.69 -22.99 0.47
N LYS A 567 -5.61 -22.61 -0.80
CA LYS A 567 -4.39 -22.72 -1.59
C LYS A 567 -3.29 -21.82 -1.04
N VAL A 568 -3.60 -20.57 -0.66
CA VAL A 568 -2.68 -19.69 0.06
C VAL A 568 -2.18 -20.36 1.34
N ALA A 569 -3.09 -20.88 2.17
CA ALA A 569 -2.73 -21.58 3.40
C ALA A 569 -1.85 -22.81 3.14
N SER A 570 -2.13 -23.58 2.08
CA SER A 570 -1.36 -24.78 1.72
C SER A 570 0.05 -24.44 1.25
N LEU A 571 0.22 -23.38 0.46
CA LEU A 571 1.54 -22.91 0.03
C LEU A 571 2.37 -22.45 1.24
N TYR A 572 1.76 -21.70 2.16
CA TYR A 572 2.42 -21.27 3.39
C TYR A 572 2.79 -22.47 4.29
N ASN A 573 1.81 -23.35 4.57
CA ASN A 573 1.96 -24.43 5.54
C ASN A 573 2.80 -25.60 5.05
N LEU A 574 2.74 -25.94 3.76
CA LEU A 574 3.28 -27.20 3.22
C LEU A 574 4.46 -27.00 2.27
N LYS A 575 4.58 -25.83 1.63
CA LYS A 575 5.67 -25.53 0.69
C LYS A 575 6.74 -24.61 1.28
N GLY A 576 6.56 -24.14 2.51
CA GLY A 576 7.51 -23.23 3.18
C GLY A 576 7.56 -21.83 2.55
N TYR A 577 6.53 -21.45 1.79
CA TYR A 577 6.44 -20.11 1.20
C TYR A 577 6.22 -19.08 2.30
N SER A 578 6.81 -17.89 2.15
CA SER A 578 6.36 -16.74 2.95
C SER A 578 4.91 -16.40 2.62
N LEU A 579 4.20 -15.72 3.54
CA LEU A 579 2.80 -15.36 3.34
C LEU A 579 2.62 -14.58 2.04
N ARG A 580 3.55 -13.65 1.76
CA ARG A 580 3.55 -12.85 0.54
C ARG A 580 3.79 -13.69 -0.73
N GLN A 581 4.73 -14.63 -0.68
CA GLN A 581 4.99 -15.53 -1.82
C GLN A 581 3.74 -16.37 -2.12
N ALA A 582 3.08 -16.90 -1.09
CA ALA A 582 1.84 -17.67 -1.25
C ALA A 582 0.72 -16.83 -1.88
N CYS A 583 0.47 -15.60 -1.40
CA CYS A 583 -0.54 -14.72 -1.99
C CYS A 583 -0.21 -14.33 -3.43
N ARG A 584 1.06 -14.01 -3.73
CA ARG A 584 1.48 -13.63 -5.09
C ARG A 584 1.38 -14.77 -6.09
N GLU A 585 1.81 -15.97 -5.71
CA GLU A 585 1.70 -17.16 -6.56
C GLU A 585 0.24 -17.37 -6.99
N VAL A 586 -0.70 -17.25 -6.05
CA VAL A 586 -2.12 -17.45 -6.33
C VAL A 586 -2.70 -16.31 -7.19
N ILE A 587 -2.38 -15.04 -6.88
CA ILE A 587 -2.87 -13.89 -7.66
C ILE A 587 -2.33 -13.91 -9.10
N HIS A 588 -1.04 -14.17 -9.28
CA HIS A 588 -0.39 -14.06 -10.58
C HIS A 588 -0.54 -15.30 -11.45
N ASN A 589 -0.43 -16.51 -10.88
CA ASN A 589 -0.41 -17.72 -11.70
C ASN A 589 -1.80 -18.36 -11.83
N ASP A 590 -2.67 -18.21 -10.83
CA ASP A 590 -3.99 -18.83 -10.86
C ASP A 590 -5.10 -17.85 -11.29
N LEU A 591 -4.90 -16.56 -11.06
CA LEU A 591 -5.91 -15.51 -11.24
C LEU A 591 -5.48 -14.40 -12.21
N GLU A 592 -4.50 -14.62 -13.09
CA GLU A 592 -3.86 -13.60 -13.96
C GLU A 592 -4.84 -12.70 -14.73
N GLU A 593 -5.97 -13.26 -15.19
CA GLU A 593 -7.01 -12.56 -15.96
C GLU A 593 -8.27 -12.21 -15.15
N LYS A 594 -8.27 -12.49 -13.85
CA LYS A 594 -9.44 -12.34 -12.97
C LYS A 594 -9.20 -11.25 -11.94
N CYS A 595 -10.16 -10.32 -11.83
CA CYS A 595 -10.15 -9.32 -10.77
C CYS A 595 -10.11 -10.00 -9.41
N ALA A 596 -9.03 -9.76 -8.65
CA ALA A 596 -8.78 -10.42 -7.39
C ALA A 596 -8.05 -9.53 -6.38
N GLY A 597 -8.38 -9.72 -5.10
CA GLY A 597 -7.72 -9.13 -3.95
C GLY A 597 -7.74 -10.08 -2.77
N ILE A 598 -6.64 -10.13 -2.04
CA ILE A 598 -6.43 -10.96 -0.85
C ILE A 598 -5.89 -10.07 0.27
N ILE A 599 -6.47 -10.18 1.46
CA ILE A 599 -5.81 -9.76 2.70
C ILE A 599 -5.48 -11.00 3.53
N ALA A 600 -4.31 -10.99 4.15
CA ALA A 600 -3.87 -12.07 5.01
C ALA A 600 -3.00 -11.58 6.17
N VAL A 601 -3.06 -12.31 7.29
CA VAL A 601 -2.21 -12.11 8.47
C VAL A 601 -1.71 -13.47 8.95
N ASP A 602 -0.42 -13.59 9.28
CA ASP A 602 0.14 -14.79 9.90
C ASP A 602 0.31 -14.67 11.42
N HIS A 603 0.68 -15.78 12.06
CA HIS A 603 0.92 -15.89 13.50
C HIS A 603 2.13 -15.09 14.01
N HIS A 604 2.96 -14.56 13.11
CA HIS A 604 4.03 -13.60 13.45
C HIS A 604 3.56 -12.14 13.37
N GLY A 605 2.34 -11.91 12.89
CA GLY A 605 1.79 -10.58 12.63
C GLY A 605 2.24 -9.99 11.30
N GLU A 606 2.82 -10.79 10.38
CA GLU A 606 3.08 -10.36 9.00
C GLU A 606 1.74 -10.13 8.30
N THR A 607 1.57 -8.93 7.77
CA THR A 607 0.37 -8.54 7.00
C THR A 607 0.68 -8.50 5.53
N VAL A 608 -0.16 -9.16 4.73
CA VAL A 608 -0.12 -9.11 3.27
C VAL A 608 -1.44 -8.60 2.73
N ILE A 609 -1.33 -7.67 1.79
CA ILE A 609 -2.42 -7.21 0.94
C ILE A 609 -1.92 -7.34 -0.49
N GLU A 610 -2.56 -8.18 -1.29
CA GLU A 610 -2.13 -8.50 -2.66
C GLU A 610 -3.34 -8.42 -3.59
N THR A 611 -3.21 -7.75 -4.73
CA THR A 611 -4.34 -7.54 -5.65
C THR A 611 -3.87 -7.26 -7.06
N ASN A 612 -4.60 -7.81 -8.04
CA ASN A 612 -4.50 -7.46 -9.46
C ASN A 612 -5.73 -6.66 -9.96
N ALA A 613 -6.67 -6.35 -9.06
CA ALA A 613 -7.88 -5.58 -9.35
C ALA A 613 -7.55 -4.12 -9.64
N GLY A 614 -8.32 -3.45 -10.50
CA GLY A 614 -8.09 -2.03 -10.82
C GLY A 614 -8.11 -1.09 -9.60
N VAL A 615 -8.86 -1.45 -8.56
CA VAL A 615 -8.77 -0.87 -7.22
C VAL A 615 -9.15 -1.88 -6.13
N MET A 616 -8.52 -1.79 -4.95
CA MET A 616 -8.95 -2.48 -3.73
C MET A 616 -8.90 -1.51 -2.56
N PHE A 617 -9.96 -1.46 -1.77
CA PHE A 617 -9.96 -0.65 -0.55
C PHE A 617 -9.61 -1.47 0.67
N VAL A 618 -8.67 -0.97 1.46
CA VAL A 618 -8.17 -1.67 2.64
C VAL A 618 -7.97 -0.73 3.83
N GLY A 619 -8.18 -1.28 5.01
CA GLY A 619 -7.80 -0.69 6.29
C GLY A 619 -6.89 -1.64 7.05
N SER A 620 -5.85 -1.14 7.71
CA SER A 620 -4.98 -1.97 8.56
C SER A 620 -4.61 -1.24 9.84
N MET A 621 -4.55 -2.00 10.93
CA MET A 621 -4.05 -1.59 12.23
C MET A 621 -2.86 -2.49 12.54
N VAL A 622 -1.66 -1.95 12.34
CA VAL A 622 -0.39 -2.66 12.54
C VAL A 622 0.47 -1.87 13.51
N ASN A 623 0.92 -2.50 14.60
CA ASN A 623 1.68 -1.82 15.66
C ASN A 623 0.98 -0.56 16.21
N GLY A 624 -0.36 -0.57 16.30
CA GLY A 624 -1.15 0.57 16.77
C GLY A 624 -1.27 1.75 15.79
N ILE A 625 -0.79 1.60 14.55
CA ILE A 625 -0.89 2.64 13.52
C ILE A 625 -2.05 2.28 12.57
N PRO A 626 -3.15 3.06 12.55
CA PRO A 626 -4.22 2.87 11.58
C PRO A 626 -3.80 3.42 10.21
N ARG A 627 -4.08 2.65 9.15
CA ARG A 627 -3.90 3.05 7.75
C ARG A 627 -5.14 2.69 6.97
N THR A 628 -5.60 3.58 6.08
CA THR A 628 -6.63 3.28 5.09
C THR A 628 -6.17 3.75 3.73
N GLU A 629 -6.25 2.88 2.75
CA GLU A 629 -5.69 3.13 1.43
C GLU A 629 -6.62 2.56 0.34
N ALA A 630 -6.74 3.26 -0.77
CA ALA A 630 -7.25 2.70 -2.01
C ALA A 630 -6.06 2.21 -2.83
N LEU A 631 -5.80 0.91 -2.84
CA LEU A 631 -4.73 0.31 -3.63
C LEU A 631 -5.15 0.26 -5.09
N ARG A 632 -4.27 0.71 -5.98
CA ARG A 632 -4.40 0.54 -7.42
C ARG A 632 -3.09 -0.07 -7.91
N PRO A 633 -3.06 -1.37 -8.24
CA PRO A 633 -1.86 -2.00 -8.75
C PRO A 633 -1.42 -1.29 -10.04
N MET A 634 -0.17 -0.87 -10.08
CA MET A 634 0.47 -0.34 -11.28
C MET A 634 0.55 -1.43 -12.35
N ARG A 635 0.18 -1.09 -13.59
CA ARG A 635 0.72 -1.78 -14.77
C ARG A 635 2.22 -1.52 -14.82
N GLY A 636 3.01 -2.56 -15.10
CA GLY A 636 4.45 -2.65 -14.85
C GLY A 636 5.28 -1.40 -15.18
N PHE A 637 6.16 -1.03 -14.25
CA PHE A 637 7.19 -0.02 -14.49
C PHE A 637 8.16 -0.55 -15.55
N SER A 638 8.42 0.23 -16.59
CA SER A 638 9.48 -0.08 -17.56
C SER A 638 10.82 0.48 -17.09
N ASN A 639 11.92 -0.16 -17.49
CA ASN A 639 13.29 0.26 -17.17
C ASN A 639 13.57 0.39 -15.65
N VAL A 640 13.02 -0.53 -14.85
CA VAL A 640 13.28 -0.61 -13.40
C VAL A 640 14.75 -0.96 -13.17
N ILE A 641 15.44 -0.17 -12.35
CA ILE A 641 16.84 -0.39 -11.98
C ILE A 641 17.01 -0.83 -10.53
N TRP A 642 16.01 -0.57 -9.68
CA TRP A 642 16.00 -0.95 -8.26
C TRP A 642 14.55 -0.96 -7.73
N GLU A 643 14.23 -1.86 -6.81
CA GLU A 643 12.92 -1.92 -6.17
C GLU A 643 12.96 -2.58 -4.80
N THR A 644 11.92 -2.33 -4.00
CA THR A 644 11.58 -3.03 -2.75
C THR A 644 10.13 -3.49 -2.82
N ASN A 645 9.56 -3.95 -1.70
CA ASN A 645 8.13 -4.26 -1.65
C ASN A 645 7.23 -3.03 -1.86
N GLU A 646 7.69 -1.84 -1.47
CA GLU A 646 6.87 -0.62 -1.48
C GLU A 646 7.35 0.44 -2.46
N LEU A 647 8.65 0.47 -2.75
CA LEU A 647 9.31 1.47 -3.59
C LEU A 647 9.85 0.86 -4.88
N VAL A 648 9.98 1.70 -5.88
CA VAL A 648 10.54 1.35 -7.19
C VAL A 648 11.25 2.55 -7.77
N ALA A 649 12.42 2.28 -8.34
CA ALA A 649 13.24 3.24 -9.04
C ALA A 649 13.42 2.78 -10.49
N HIS A 650 13.06 3.65 -11.43
CA HIS A 650 13.13 3.38 -12.85
C HIS A 650 13.73 4.57 -13.59
N LEU A 651 14.32 4.30 -14.75
CA LEU A 651 14.85 5.38 -15.60
C LEU A 651 13.73 6.33 -16.01
N GLN A 652 14.04 7.62 -15.96
CA GLN A 652 13.15 8.68 -16.39
C GLN A 652 13.10 8.68 -17.92
N PRO A 653 11.91 8.59 -18.55
CA PRO A 653 11.79 8.62 -20.02
C PRO A 653 12.23 9.95 -20.65
N ASN A 654 12.13 11.03 -19.87
CA ASN A 654 12.47 12.40 -20.26
C ASN A 654 13.61 12.91 -19.37
N PRO A 655 14.81 12.30 -19.43
CA PRO A 655 15.86 12.54 -18.45
C PRO A 655 16.46 13.93 -18.60
N TRP A 656 16.65 14.68 -17.50
CA TRP A 656 17.41 15.94 -17.53
C TRP A 656 18.92 15.67 -17.66
N THR A 657 19.43 14.64 -16.99
CA THR A 657 20.81 14.13 -17.09
C THR A 657 20.82 12.66 -17.50
N PRO A 658 21.87 12.16 -18.16
CA PRO A 658 22.01 10.73 -18.44
C PRO A 658 21.86 9.89 -17.16
N GLY A 659 20.93 8.93 -17.16
CA GLY A 659 20.67 8.04 -16.03
C GLY A 659 19.75 8.63 -14.95
N ALA A 660 19.13 9.79 -15.21
CA ALA A 660 18.13 10.35 -14.32
C ALA A 660 17.05 9.31 -14.00
N THR A 661 16.78 9.15 -12.71
CA THR A 661 15.94 8.07 -12.19
C THR A 661 14.81 8.66 -11.35
N ILE A 662 13.60 8.14 -11.55
CA ILE A 662 12.44 8.43 -10.71
C ILE A 662 12.34 7.32 -9.66
N LEU A 663 12.36 7.71 -8.39
CA LEU A 663 12.02 6.86 -7.25
C LEU A 663 10.61 7.23 -6.76
N THR A 664 9.74 6.25 -6.67
CA THR A 664 8.35 6.44 -6.22
C THR A 664 7.83 5.20 -5.50
N ARG A 665 6.65 5.32 -4.87
CA ARG A 665 5.93 4.16 -4.34
C ARG A 665 5.32 3.36 -5.49
N LYS A 666 5.21 2.04 -5.31
CA LYS A 666 4.52 1.14 -6.25
C LYS A 666 3.01 1.37 -6.31
N THR A 667 2.44 2.10 -5.34
CA THR A 667 1.03 2.47 -5.28
C THR A 667 0.76 3.76 -6.04
N ILE A 668 -0.24 3.77 -6.94
CA ILE A 668 -0.63 4.97 -7.72
C ILE A 668 -1.24 6.05 -6.82
N ASN A 669 -1.91 5.63 -5.74
CA ASN A 669 -2.55 6.54 -4.81
C ASN A 669 -1.61 6.84 -3.64
N GLY A 670 -1.57 8.11 -3.24
CA GLY A 670 -0.72 8.58 -2.15
C GLY A 670 -0.68 10.10 -2.12
N PRO A 671 -0.06 10.67 -1.08
CA PRO A 671 0.18 12.11 -1.02
C PRO A 671 0.97 12.60 -2.24
N ARG A 672 0.78 13.87 -2.61
CA ARG A 672 1.48 14.52 -3.73
C ARG A 672 2.89 14.96 -3.37
N SER A 673 3.13 15.24 -2.09
CA SER A 673 4.42 15.67 -1.55
C SER A 673 5.04 14.57 -0.71
N ILE A 674 6.37 14.41 -0.81
CA ILE A 674 7.12 13.50 0.07
C ILE A 674 6.94 13.89 1.56
N PHE A 675 6.68 15.17 1.86
CA PHE A 675 6.49 15.65 3.22
C PHE A 675 5.13 15.26 3.83
N GLN A 676 4.15 14.91 2.99
CA GLN A 676 2.83 14.45 3.43
C GLN A 676 2.77 12.94 3.66
N LEU A 677 3.81 12.18 3.30
CA LEU A 677 3.93 10.76 3.65
C LEU A 677 3.95 10.59 5.17
N VAL A 678 3.54 9.46 5.73
CA VAL A 678 3.80 9.19 7.15
C VAL A 678 5.31 9.07 7.41
N LEU A 679 5.76 9.34 8.64
CA LEU A 679 7.19 9.45 8.94
C LEU A 679 8.01 8.20 8.52
N PRO A 680 7.57 6.95 8.77
CA PRO A 680 8.30 5.77 8.31
C PRO A 680 8.46 5.72 6.77
N ASP A 681 7.38 5.98 6.04
CA ASP A 681 7.37 5.95 4.57
C ASP A 681 8.24 7.06 3.97
N TYR A 682 8.25 8.24 4.60
CA TYR A 682 9.15 9.33 4.23
C TYR A 682 10.62 8.93 4.42
N ILE A 683 10.98 8.36 5.56
CA ILE A 683 12.33 7.87 5.84
C ILE A 683 12.73 6.79 4.82
N ALA A 684 11.83 5.83 4.55
CA ALA A 684 12.06 4.77 3.58
C ALA A 684 12.30 5.34 2.16
N MET A 685 11.52 6.35 1.74
CA MET A 685 11.71 7.03 0.46
C MET A 685 13.09 7.69 0.37
N MET A 686 13.53 8.39 1.42
CA MET A 686 14.84 9.04 1.46
C MET A 686 16.01 8.03 1.47
N GLN A 687 15.87 6.93 2.22
CA GLN A 687 16.85 5.83 2.23
C GLN A 687 16.89 5.08 0.88
N GLY A 688 15.74 4.94 0.22
CA GLY A 688 15.64 4.44 -1.14
C GLY A 688 16.43 5.34 -2.11
N ALA A 689 16.28 6.66 -2.00
CA ALA A 689 17.01 7.61 -2.84
C ALA A 689 18.53 7.48 -2.65
N ARG A 690 18.99 7.30 -1.40
CA ARG A 690 20.39 7.01 -1.08
C ARG A 690 20.89 5.73 -1.74
N THR A 691 20.11 4.66 -1.67
CA THR A 691 20.48 3.37 -2.26
C THR A 691 20.60 3.47 -3.78
N VAL A 692 19.64 4.15 -4.41
CA VAL A 692 19.62 4.40 -5.86
C VAL A 692 20.79 5.30 -6.28
N ALA A 693 21.09 6.36 -5.53
CA ALA A 693 22.23 7.24 -5.81
C ALA A 693 23.55 6.47 -5.81
N ASN A 694 23.77 5.61 -4.81
CA ASN A 694 24.98 4.78 -4.74
C ASN A 694 25.09 3.81 -5.93
N LEU A 695 23.98 3.18 -6.33
CA LEU A 695 23.92 2.32 -7.51
C LEU A 695 24.29 3.10 -8.78
N LEU A 696 23.74 4.30 -8.97
CA LEU A 696 24.01 5.13 -10.13
C LEU A 696 25.47 5.60 -10.16
N CYS A 697 26.04 5.99 -9.02
CA CYS A 697 27.46 6.35 -8.91
C CYS A 697 28.37 5.19 -9.33
N GLU A 698 28.12 3.99 -8.80
CA GLU A 698 28.89 2.79 -9.12
C GLU A 698 28.82 2.45 -10.62
N LYS A 699 27.62 2.46 -11.20
CA LYS A 699 27.39 1.94 -12.55
C LYS A 699 27.64 2.93 -13.67
N LEU A 700 27.46 4.22 -13.40
CA LEU A 700 27.68 5.27 -14.40
C LEU A 700 29.06 5.90 -14.28
N GLY A 701 29.82 5.59 -13.22
CA GLY A 701 31.14 6.19 -12.97
C GLY A 701 31.05 7.67 -12.58
N VAL A 702 29.89 8.13 -12.12
CA VAL A 702 29.74 9.49 -11.57
C VAL A 702 30.15 9.49 -10.10
N HIS A 703 30.73 10.59 -9.63
CA HIS A 703 31.17 10.69 -8.25
C HIS A 703 30.03 10.95 -7.27
N ARG A 704 28.95 11.62 -7.74
CA ARG A 704 27.81 12.04 -6.92
C ARG A 704 26.50 12.08 -7.71
N CYS A 705 25.40 12.05 -6.97
CA CYS A 705 24.06 12.34 -7.48
C CYS A 705 23.44 13.51 -6.69
N ALA A 706 22.57 14.26 -7.35
CA ALA A 706 21.66 15.20 -6.71
C ALA A 706 20.29 14.55 -6.48
N LEU A 707 19.52 15.16 -5.57
CA LEU A 707 18.14 14.81 -5.28
C LEU A 707 17.25 16.01 -5.58
N VAL A 708 16.16 15.80 -6.31
CA VAL A 708 15.12 16.81 -6.51
C VAL A 708 13.76 16.20 -6.24
N SER A 709 12.95 16.83 -5.40
CA SER A 709 11.54 16.47 -5.21
C SER A 709 10.67 17.71 -5.27
N MET A 710 9.67 17.70 -6.14
CA MET A 710 8.70 18.78 -6.29
C MET A 710 7.30 18.16 -6.38
N PRO A 711 6.33 18.61 -5.57
CA PRO A 711 4.96 18.10 -5.65
C PRO A 711 4.29 18.53 -6.96
N GLU A 712 3.60 17.59 -7.61
CA GLU A 712 2.81 17.83 -8.83
C GLU A 712 1.32 17.53 -8.59
N PHE A 713 0.42 18.25 -9.28
CA PHE A 713 -1.03 18.15 -9.03
C PHE A 713 -1.64 16.77 -9.35
N ASP A 714 -1.07 16.06 -10.34
CA ASP A 714 -1.64 14.82 -10.90
C ASP A 714 -0.71 13.60 -10.75
N LYS A 715 0.34 13.69 -9.93
CA LYS A 715 1.28 12.58 -9.67
C LYS A 715 1.44 12.29 -8.18
N PRO A 716 1.65 11.02 -7.78
CA PRO A 716 2.03 10.68 -6.41
C PRO A 716 3.42 11.24 -6.08
N ALA A 717 3.73 11.38 -4.79
CA ALA A 717 5.02 11.83 -4.32
C ALA A 717 6.17 10.97 -4.90
N TYR A 718 7.16 11.64 -5.48
CA TYR A 718 8.32 10.99 -6.07
C TYR A 718 9.59 11.83 -5.86
N ILE A 719 10.74 11.19 -6.09
CA ILE A 719 12.06 11.79 -6.02
C ILE A 719 12.78 11.57 -7.34
N LYS A 720 13.36 12.61 -7.94
CA LYS A 720 14.33 12.50 -9.03
C LYS A 720 15.73 12.38 -8.43
N VAL A 721 16.42 11.29 -8.75
CA VAL A 721 17.85 11.12 -8.45
C VAL A 721 18.62 11.39 -9.73
N LEU A 722 19.49 12.40 -9.70
CA LEU A 722 20.15 12.96 -10.88
C LEU A 722 21.67 12.71 -10.81
N PRO A 723 22.23 11.81 -11.63
CA PRO A 723 23.68 11.64 -11.77
C PRO A 723 24.38 12.92 -12.23
N LEU A 724 25.41 13.36 -11.51
CA LEU A 724 26.16 14.57 -11.84
C LEU A 724 27.41 14.22 -12.65
N HIS A 725 27.31 14.34 -13.97
CA HIS A 725 28.37 14.00 -14.92
C HIS A 725 29.38 15.14 -15.12
N GLY A 726 30.62 14.80 -15.46
CA GLY A 726 31.66 15.78 -15.81
C GLY A 726 32.37 16.45 -14.63
N LEU A 727 32.18 15.94 -13.41
CA LEU A 727 32.85 16.42 -12.20
C LEU A 727 34.22 15.75 -12.00
N GLU A 728 35.18 16.51 -11.48
CA GLU A 728 36.47 15.98 -11.05
C GLU A 728 36.35 15.16 -9.74
N PRO A 729 37.31 14.26 -9.43
CA PRO A 729 37.30 13.49 -8.18
C PRO A 729 37.41 14.34 -6.91
N ASN A 730 38.14 15.46 -7.00
CA ASN A 730 38.30 16.40 -5.90
C ASN A 730 37.17 17.43 -5.94
N TRP A 731 36.54 17.67 -4.79
CA TRP A 731 35.45 18.65 -4.69
C TRP A 731 35.96 20.06 -5.02
N LYS A 732 35.23 20.77 -5.87
CA LYS A 732 35.41 22.19 -6.18
C LYS A 732 34.03 22.84 -6.30
N PRO A 733 33.88 24.13 -5.94
CA PRO A 733 32.60 24.80 -6.08
C PRO A 733 32.25 24.98 -7.57
N HIS A 734 31.02 24.62 -7.94
CA HIS A 734 30.47 24.79 -9.28
C HIS A 734 29.17 25.58 -9.19
N LEU A 735 29.20 26.86 -9.59
CA LEU A 735 28.05 27.76 -9.52
C LEU A 735 27.46 28.00 -10.91
N ALA A 736 26.14 28.11 -10.98
CA ALA A 736 25.45 28.53 -12.19
C ALA A 736 25.87 29.96 -12.60
N LYS A 737 26.06 30.18 -13.90
CA LYS A 737 26.41 31.50 -14.45
C LYS A 737 25.24 32.48 -14.47
N GLU A 738 24.03 31.96 -14.52
CA GLU A 738 22.79 32.72 -14.64
C GLU A 738 22.08 32.80 -13.29
N MET A 739 21.58 33.99 -12.96
CA MET A 739 20.67 34.19 -11.84
C MET A 739 19.22 34.02 -12.27
N GLU A 740 18.37 33.62 -11.33
CA GLU A 740 16.95 33.36 -11.57
C GLU A 740 16.11 33.92 -10.41
N PHE A 741 14.99 34.60 -10.70
CA PHE A 741 14.03 35.02 -9.67
C PHE A 741 12.60 34.91 -10.17
N ASN A 742 11.78 34.17 -9.44
CA ASN A 742 10.35 34.00 -9.70
C ASN A 742 9.57 34.41 -8.43
N PRO A 743 8.67 35.41 -8.50
CA PRO A 743 7.89 35.84 -7.34
C PRO A 743 6.77 34.84 -6.95
N TYR A 744 6.42 33.92 -7.85
CA TYR A 744 5.41 32.87 -7.69
C TYR A 744 5.94 31.56 -8.31
N ASP A 745 5.28 30.43 -7.99
CA ASP A 745 5.60 29.11 -8.52
C ASP A 745 5.63 29.08 -10.06
N PRO A 746 6.80 28.91 -10.69
CA PRO A 746 6.95 28.90 -12.15
C PRO A 746 6.62 27.52 -12.76
N GLY A 747 6.20 26.53 -11.97
CA GLY A 747 5.94 25.16 -12.41
C GLY A 747 7.14 24.23 -12.37
N TYR A 748 8.30 24.73 -11.93
CA TYR A 748 9.50 23.95 -11.66
C TYR A 748 10.27 24.53 -10.45
N CYS A 749 11.26 23.81 -9.96
CA CYS A 749 12.22 24.30 -8.97
C CYS A 749 13.64 24.16 -9.51
N SER A 750 14.50 25.11 -9.20
CA SER A 750 15.91 25.09 -9.59
C SER A 750 16.79 25.44 -8.38
N SER A 751 18.04 25.01 -8.44
CA SER A 751 19.03 25.34 -7.42
C SER A 751 19.79 26.64 -7.70
N LYS A 752 19.47 27.35 -8.80
CA LYS A 752 20.11 28.62 -9.19
C LYS A 752 19.92 29.69 -8.12
N SER A 753 20.94 30.51 -7.91
CA SER A 753 20.83 31.69 -7.04
C SER A 753 20.03 32.81 -7.71
N GLY A 754 19.30 33.59 -6.90
CA GLY A 754 18.67 34.83 -7.35
C GLY A 754 19.54 36.07 -7.15
N PRO A 755 19.04 37.25 -7.55
CA PRO A 755 19.64 38.51 -7.15
C PRO A 755 19.57 38.68 -5.62
N ARG A 756 20.49 39.46 -5.05
CA ARG A 756 20.47 39.75 -3.61
C ARG A 756 19.15 40.43 -3.23
N CYS A 757 18.44 39.85 -2.27
CA CYS A 757 17.21 40.40 -1.73
C CYS A 757 17.51 41.53 -0.73
N GLU A 758 16.63 42.53 -0.66
CA GLU A 758 16.73 43.59 0.34
C GLU A 758 16.45 43.03 1.74
N ASP A 759 17.26 43.44 2.72
CA ASP A 759 17.15 42.97 4.11
C ASP A 759 15.72 43.17 4.69
N ILE A 760 15.06 44.29 4.37
CA ILE A 760 13.67 44.57 4.80
C ILE A 760 12.69 43.50 4.30
N HIS A 761 12.89 42.98 3.09
CA HIS A 761 12.03 41.94 2.54
C HIS A 761 12.30 40.59 3.21
N LEU A 762 13.57 40.29 3.49
CA LEU A 762 13.97 39.09 4.24
C LEU A 762 13.39 39.11 5.67
N ASP A 763 13.41 40.26 6.35
CA ASP A 763 12.79 40.44 7.67
C ASP A 763 11.28 40.16 7.64
N GLN A 764 10.58 40.66 6.62
CA GLN A 764 9.14 40.42 6.44
C GLN A 764 8.82 38.94 6.19
N VAL A 765 9.63 38.27 5.36
CA VAL A 765 9.46 36.84 5.07
C VAL A 765 9.80 36.00 6.30
N GLN A 766 10.87 36.32 7.01
CA GLN A 766 11.26 35.67 8.26
C GLN A 766 10.16 35.79 9.31
N ALA A 767 9.60 36.99 9.51
CA ALA A 767 8.52 37.22 10.46
C ALA A 767 7.26 36.40 10.13
N LYS A 768 6.91 36.28 8.83
CA LYS A 768 5.80 35.43 8.39
C LYS A 768 6.02 33.96 8.75
N ILE A 769 7.21 33.43 8.48
CA ILE A 769 7.52 32.02 8.77
C ILE A 769 7.59 31.78 10.28
N CYS A 770 8.29 32.63 11.03
CA CYS A 770 8.44 32.50 12.48
C CYS A 770 7.13 32.65 13.25
N SER A 771 6.14 33.36 12.69
CA SER A 771 4.81 33.49 13.31
C SER A 771 4.07 32.15 13.48
N GLN A 772 4.48 31.11 12.75
CA GLN A 772 3.91 29.78 12.84
C GLN A 772 4.61 28.88 13.87
N LEU A 773 5.73 29.35 14.46
CA LEU A 773 6.42 28.61 15.52
C LEU A 773 5.63 28.68 16.83
N PRO A 774 5.68 27.62 17.68
CA PRO A 774 5.10 27.67 19.02
C PRO A 774 5.69 28.79 19.89
N THR A 775 6.97 29.11 19.69
CA THR A 775 7.71 30.15 20.39
C THR A 775 8.45 31.07 19.40
N PRO A 776 7.77 32.03 18.77
CA PRO A 776 8.34 32.88 17.71
C PRO A 776 9.53 33.74 18.15
N ASN A 777 9.65 34.02 19.45
CA ASN A 777 10.65 34.92 20.03
C ASN A 777 11.72 34.19 20.86
N ALA A 778 11.93 32.89 20.62
CA ALA A 778 12.99 32.15 21.31
C ALA A 778 14.38 32.69 20.90
N PRO A 779 15.34 32.81 21.84
CA PRO A 779 16.69 33.26 21.51
C PRO A 779 17.40 32.22 20.63
N SER A 780 18.15 32.69 19.62
CA SER A 780 18.92 31.81 18.75
C SER A 780 20.09 31.15 19.48
N CYS A 781 20.32 29.88 19.16
CA CYS A 781 21.45 29.12 19.65
C CYS A 781 22.61 29.19 18.65
N PHE A 782 23.77 29.66 19.07
CA PHE A 782 24.95 29.84 18.20
C PHE A 782 25.98 28.71 18.34
N ASP A 783 25.60 27.60 18.96
CA ASP A 783 26.49 26.45 19.16
C ASP A 783 26.86 25.81 17.81
N PHE A 784 28.17 25.65 17.59
CA PHE A 784 28.76 24.96 16.45
C PHE A 784 29.50 23.72 16.94
N HIS A 785 29.20 22.56 16.37
CA HIS A 785 29.72 21.26 16.81
C HIS A 785 30.93 20.80 15.96
N GLY A 786 31.78 21.75 15.57
CA GLY A 786 33.00 21.52 14.80
C GLY A 786 34.19 22.31 15.34
N ASP A 787 35.24 22.47 14.55
CA ASP A 787 36.38 23.31 14.91
C ASP A 787 35.97 24.79 14.96
N PRO A 788 36.04 25.48 16.12
CA PRO A 788 35.67 26.89 16.22
C PRO A 788 36.45 27.83 15.28
N SER A 789 37.63 27.40 14.80
CA SER A 789 38.45 28.16 13.85
C SER A 789 38.06 27.94 12.38
N ASP A 790 37.07 27.07 12.09
CA ASP A 790 36.58 26.82 10.74
C ASP A 790 36.01 28.10 10.12
N GLY A 791 36.74 28.61 9.12
CA GLY A 791 36.41 29.80 8.35
C GLY A 791 35.43 29.56 7.21
N GLY A 792 34.77 28.39 7.09
CA GLY A 792 33.73 28.15 6.10
C GLY A 792 32.48 29.02 6.31
N LEU A 793 31.72 29.29 5.23
CA LEU A 793 30.55 30.18 5.29
C LEU A 793 29.47 29.71 6.29
N PHE A 794 29.03 28.44 6.21
CA PHE A 794 28.02 27.92 7.13
C PHE A 794 28.48 27.85 8.58
N PRO A 795 29.71 27.42 8.92
CA PRO A 795 30.26 27.58 10.27
C PRO A 795 30.13 29.01 10.82
N ARG A 796 30.48 30.04 10.03
CA ARG A 796 30.32 31.44 10.44
C ARG A 796 28.86 31.85 10.66
N ILE A 797 27.95 31.41 9.79
CA ILE A 797 26.50 31.63 9.96
C ILE A 797 25.98 30.97 11.25
N ILE A 798 26.37 29.71 11.51
CA ILE A 798 25.96 28.97 12.71
C ILE A 798 26.41 29.69 13.99
N ARG A 799 27.64 30.24 14.01
CA ARG A 799 28.19 31.02 15.13
C ARG A 799 27.67 32.45 15.24
N GLY A 800 26.90 32.93 14.25
CA GLY A 800 26.37 34.29 14.23
C GLY A 800 27.38 35.37 13.84
N GLU A 801 28.47 35.00 13.18
CA GLU A 801 29.49 35.91 12.65
C GLU A 801 29.06 36.57 11.33
N GLU A 802 28.05 36.00 10.66
CA GLU A 802 27.46 36.51 9.42
C GLU A 802 25.99 36.91 9.64
N GLN A 803 25.52 37.89 8.88
CA GLN A 803 24.11 38.29 8.90
C GLN A 803 23.22 37.13 8.42
N GLN A 804 22.14 36.88 9.15
CA GLN A 804 21.28 35.71 8.92
C GLN A 804 19.82 35.96 9.31
N TRP A 805 18.92 35.30 8.59
CA TRP A 805 17.48 35.33 8.83
C TRP A 805 16.99 33.93 9.20
N ARG A 806 17.24 33.52 10.45
CA ARG A 806 16.87 32.19 10.96
C ARG A 806 15.35 32.04 11.03
N VAL A 807 14.85 30.92 10.53
CA VAL A 807 13.41 30.62 10.50
C VAL A 807 13.05 29.42 11.37
N TRP A 808 14.01 28.56 11.69
CA TRP A 808 13.84 27.40 12.55
C TRP A 808 15.20 26.87 13.01
N GLU A 809 15.29 26.34 14.23
CA GLU A 809 16.49 25.66 14.72
C GLU A 809 16.16 24.62 15.79
N ASP A 810 17.04 23.64 15.96
CA ASP A 810 17.09 22.72 17.09
C ASP A 810 18.55 22.56 17.58
N ASN A 811 18.77 21.59 18.47
CA ASN A 811 20.09 21.31 19.06
C ASN A 811 21.12 20.82 18.03
N GLU A 812 20.69 20.36 16.86
CA GLU A 812 21.56 19.74 15.84
C GLU A 812 21.55 20.48 14.51
N HIS A 813 20.56 21.33 14.23
CA HIS A 813 20.35 21.95 12.92
C HIS A 813 19.89 23.41 13.01
N VAL A 814 20.16 24.16 11.94
CA VAL A 814 19.73 25.57 11.78
C VAL A 814 19.19 25.77 10.36
N ALA A 815 18.01 26.37 10.25
CA ALA A 815 17.40 26.79 8.99
C ALA A 815 17.32 28.32 8.88
N PHE A 816 17.72 28.87 7.75
CA PHE A 816 17.74 30.31 7.51
C PHE A 816 17.41 30.65 6.04
N LEU A 817 16.90 31.86 5.81
CA LEU A 817 16.65 32.36 4.45
C LEU A 817 17.99 32.67 3.76
N THR A 818 18.11 32.27 2.50
CA THR A 818 19.25 32.74 1.68
C THR A 818 19.05 34.21 1.30
N PRO A 819 20.10 35.05 1.34
CA PRO A 819 20.04 36.41 0.81
C PRO A 819 19.95 36.45 -0.73
N PHE A 820 20.12 35.31 -1.41
CA PHE A 820 20.01 35.17 -2.86
C PHE A 820 18.84 34.25 -3.27
N PRO A 821 17.60 34.52 -2.81
CA PRO A 821 16.49 33.63 -3.08
C PRO A 821 16.10 33.70 -4.56
N ASN A 822 15.89 32.55 -5.21
CA ASN A 822 15.24 32.49 -6.52
C ASN A 822 13.70 32.48 -6.42
N THR A 823 13.15 32.34 -5.22
CA THR A 823 11.72 32.44 -4.90
C THR A 823 11.58 32.93 -3.46
N PRO A 824 10.58 33.76 -3.12
CA PRO A 824 10.36 34.21 -1.74
C PRO A 824 10.27 33.03 -0.76
N GLY A 825 11.00 33.10 0.35
CA GLY A 825 11.01 32.04 1.39
C GLY A 825 11.96 30.87 1.12
N PHE A 826 12.81 30.93 0.08
CA PHE A 826 13.88 29.95 -0.13
C PHE A 826 14.75 29.85 1.13
N THR A 827 14.67 28.69 1.77
CA THR A 827 15.35 28.38 3.02
C THR A 827 16.44 27.34 2.82
N VAL A 828 17.58 27.54 3.47
CA VAL A 828 18.68 26.59 3.56
C VAL A 828 18.70 26.00 4.98
N LEU A 829 18.71 24.69 5.09
CA LEU A 829 18.87 23.97 6.36
C LEU A 829 20.23 23.29 6.40
N VAL A 830 20.98 23.49 7.48
CA VAL A 830 22.31 22.92 7.70
C VAL A 830 22.43 22.28 9.09
N PRO A 831 23.21 21.19 9.24
CA PRO A 831 23.58 20.67 10.55
C PRO A 831 24.59 21.59 11.25
N ARG A 832 24.58 21.63 12.58
CA ARG A 832 25.58 22.32 13.42
C ARG A 832 26.93 21.60 13.42
N LYS A 833 26.93 20.31 13.11
CA LYS A 833 28.11 19.48 12.95
C LYS A 833 28.65 19.60 11.51
N PRO A 834 29.96 19.75 11.30
CA PRO A 834 30.54 19.79 9.96
C PRO A 834 30.43 18.42 9.30
N LEU A 835 29.47 18.29 8.39
CA LEU A 835 29.17 17.07 7.65
C LEU A 835 29.44 17.25 6.16
N THR A 836 29.82 16.17 5.48
CA THR A 836 30.11 16.19 4.03
C THR A 836 28.92 16.70 3.22
N SER A 837 29.19 17.50 2.18
CA SER A 837 28.18 17.94 1.22
C SER A 837 27.52 16.80 0.43
N ASP A 838 28.13 15.60 0.41
CA ASP A 838 27.53 14.40 -0.17
C ASP A 838 26.56 13.76 0.84
N ILE A 839 25.31 14.21 0.80
CA ILE A 839 24.26 13.77 1.72
C ILE A 839 24.02 12.25 1.68
N PHE A 840 24.34 11.58 0.56
CA PHE A 840 24.17 10.14 0.40
C PHE A 840 25.33 9.33 1.05
N ARG A 841 26.42 9.99 1.45
CA ARG A 841 27.56 9.40 2.18
C ARG A 841 27.53 9.64 3.68
N LEU A 842 26.55 10.37 4.21
CA LEU A 842 26.37 10.55 5.66
C LEU A 842 26.17 9.20 6.36
N ASN A 843 26.62 9.05 7.61
CA ASN A 843 26.25 7.87 8.39
C ASN A 843 24.73 7.84 8.66
N GLU A 844 24.20 6.70 9.08
CA GLU A 844 22.76 6.51 9.22
C GLU A 844 22.11 7.46 10.24
N SER A 845 22.75 7.69 11.40
CA SER A 845 22.22 8.59 12.43
C SER A 845 22.15 10.05 11.96
N ASP A 846 23.23 10.57 11.39
CA ASP A 846 23.31 11.96 10.91
C ASP A 846 22.35 12.15 9.72
N SER A 847 22.25 11.14 8.85
CA SER A 847 21.32 11.16 7.71
C SER A 847 19.86 11.21 8.17
N THR A 848 19.47 10.39 9.15
CA THR A 848 18.12 10.34 9.71
C THR A 848 17.75 11.62 10.44
N ALA A 849 18.66 12.19 11.23
CA ALA A 849 18.43 13.45 11.94
C ALA A 849 18.15 14.59 10.95
N LEU A 850 18.99 14.70 9.90
CA LEU A 850 18.84 15.73 8.87
C LEU A 850 17.50 15.61 8.11
N ILE A 851 17.11 14.42 7.65
CA ILE A 851 15.83 14.26 6.92
C ILE A 851 14.62 14.56 7.81
N VAL A 852 14.66 14.25 9.10
CA VAL A 852 13.57 14.62 10.04
C VAL A 852 13.49 16.14 10.19
N ALA A 853 14.62 16.82 10.34
CA ALA A 853 14.67 18.28 10.41
C ALA A 853 14.13 18.93 9.12
N ILE A 854 14.52 18.43 7.94
CA ILE A 854 14.01 18.89 6.64
C ILE A 854 12.49 18.85 6.60
N ARG A 855 11.90 17.73 7.04
CA ARG A 855 10.45 17.57 7.06
C ARG A 855 9.78 18.62 7.97
N LYS A 856 10.31 18.88 9.17
CA LYS A 856 9.77 19.89 10.09
C LYS A 856 9.78 21.27 9.45
N VAL A 857 10.92 21.68 8.88
CA VAL A 857 11.08 22.98 8.21
C VAL A 857 10.17 23.08 6.99
N ALA A 858 10.01 22.02 6.20
CA ALA A 858 9.11 22.04 5.04
C ALA A 858 7.64 22.31 5.43
N HIS A 859 7.14 21.75 6.54
CA HIS A 859 5.78 22.04 7.01
C HIS A 859 5.66 23.51 7.47
N LEU A 860 6.66 23.99 8.21
CA LEU A 860 6.72 25.37 8.67
C LEU A 860 6.69 26.37 7.50
N LEU A 861 7.47 26.10 6.45
CA LEU A 861 7.51 26.94 5.25
C LEU A 861 6.20 26.89 4.48
N GLN A 862 5.58 25.72 4.38
CA GLN A 862 4.31 25.58 3.68
C GLN A 862 3.22 26.45 4.32
N GLU A 863 3.14 26.44 5.66
CA GLU A 863 2.17 27.25 6.41
C GLU A 863 2.54 28.74 6.41
N GLY A 864 3.79 29.08 6.73
CA GLY A 864 4.25 30.46 6.86
C GLY A 864 4.24 31.25 5.55
N MET A 865 4.43 30.57 4.41
CA MET A 865 4.41 31.20 3.08
C MET A 865 3.09 31.02 2.34
N ASN A 866 2.11 30.32 2.94
CA ASN A 866 0.86 29.94 2.30
C ASN A 866 1.09 29.25 0.93
N ALA A 867 2.08 28.36 0.90
CA ALA A 867 2.46 27.62 -0.30
C ALA A 867 1.60 26.36 -0.46
N HIS A 868 1.35 25.94 -1.70
CA HIS A 868 0.60 24.69 -1.95
C HIS A 868 1.47 23.44 -1.74
N GLY A 869 2.78 23.62 -1.67
CA GLY A 869 3.78 22.60 -1.35
C GLY A 869 5.17 23.19 -1.20
N VAL A 870 6.15 22.35 -0.87
CA VAL A 870 7.57 22.72 -0.75
C VAL A 870 8.39 21.73 -1.56
N ALA A 871 9.31 22.23 -2.38
CA ALA A 871 10.28 21.43 -3.10
C ALA A 871 11.56 21.24 -2.28
N LEU A 872 12.23 20.12 -2.48
CA LEU A 872 13.49 19.75 -1.84
C LEU A 872 14.57 19.54 -2.90
N ILE A 873 15.72 20.18 -2.69
CA ILE A 873 16.92 19.93 -3.47
C ILE A 873 18.09 19.56 -2.55
N PHE A 874 18.79 18.48 -2.92
CA PHE A 874 20.15 18.22 -2.46
C PHE A 874 21.11 18.24 -3.65
N GLU A 875 22.15 19.07 -3.55
CA GLU A 875 23.10 19.30 -4.64
C GLU A 875 24.55 19.22 -4.13
N GLY A 876 24.89 19.99 -3.09
CA GLY A 876 26.17 19.83 -2.39
C GLY A 876 27.42 20.33 -3.14
N PHE A 877 27.27 21.07 -4.24
CA PHE A 877 28.40 21.57 -5.05
C PHE A 877 28.64 23.07 -4.97
N GLU A 878 27.81 23.81 -4.23
CA GLU A 878 28.06 25.23 -3.94
C GLU A 878 29.01 25.39 -2.75
N PHE A 879 28.78 24.58 -1.71
CA PHE A 879 29.54 24.57 -0.47
C PHE A 879 29.82 23.13 -0.04
N ASP A 880 31.05 22.84 0.40
CA ASP A 880 31.43 21.51 0.89
C ASP A 880 30.97 21.29 2.34
N TYR A 881 29.67 21.37 2.53
CA TYR A 881 29.00 21.21 3.82
C TYR A 881 27.58 20.70 3.57
N ALA A 882 27.08 19.74 4.34
CA ALA A 882 25.74 19.19 4.15
C ALA A 882 24.67 20.30 4.23
N HIS A 883 23.85 20.48 3.19
CA HIS A 883 22.79 21.47 3.19
C HIS A 883 21.58 21.02 2.36
N ALA A 884 20.38 21.32 2.87
CA ALA A 884 19.12 21.10 2.19
C ALA A 884 18.57 22.43 1.69
N LYS A 885 18.15 22.48 0.43
CA LYS A 885 17.47 23.63 -0.17
C LYS A 885 15.96 23.37 -0.18
N LEU A 886 15.21 24.18 0.55
CA LEU A 886 13.75 24.09 0.66
C LEU A 886 13.11 25.31 -0.02
N ILE A 887 12.31 25.04 -1.05
CA ILE A 887 11.75 26.08 -1.93
C ILE A 887 10.21 26.03 -1.82
N PRO A 888 9.56 27.00 -1.17
CA PRO A 888 8.10 27.03 -1.06
C PRO A 888 7.46 27.40 -2.40
N LEU A 889 6.43 26.65 -2.80
CA LEU A 889 5.70 26.83 -4.06
C LEU A 889 4.49 27.76 -3.84
N VAL A 890 4.75 29.07 -3.90
CA VAL A 890 3.74 30.10 -3.65
C VAL A 890 2.87 30.28 -4.89
N PRO A 891 1.54 30.05 -4.82
CA PRO A 891 0.66 30.13 -5.99
C PRO A 891 0.51 31.57 -6.49
N GLN A 892 0.39 31.75 -7.81
CA GLN A 892 0.09 33.03 -8.42
C GLN A 892 -1.39 33.41 -8.23
N PRO A 893 -1.73 34.67 -7.88
CA PRO A 893 -3.11 35.13 -7.81
C PRO A 893 -3.84 34.95 -9.14
N ASN A 894 -5.01 34.30 -9.12
CA ASN A 894 -5.91 34.06 -10.27
C ASN A 894 -5.44 33.07 -11.36
N ALA A 895 -4.32 32.35 -11.18
CA ALA A 895 -3.91 31.29 -12.10
C ALA A 895 -4.35 29.90 -11.58
N LEU A 896 -5.02 29.11 -12.44
CA LEU A 896 -5.44 27.74 -12.12
C LEU A 896 -4.31 26.71 -12.29
N LYS A 897 -3.29 27.01 -13.10
CA LYS A 897 -2.11 26.16 -13.36
C LYS A 897 -0.85 27.01 -13.63
N PRO A 898 0.35 26.54 -13.24
CA PRO A 898 1.61 27.19 -13.59
C PRO A 898 1.89 27.11 -15.10
N PRO A 899 2.74 27.99 -15.65
CA PRO A 899 3.10 28.03 -17.07
C PRO A 899 3.88 26.78 -17.52
N THR A 900 3.77 26.45 -18.81
CA THR A 900 4.51 25.33 -19.42
C THR A 900 5.98 25.69 -19.59
N VAL A 901 6.87 24.81 -19.12
CA VAL A 901 8.33 25.01 -19.16
C VAL A 901 8.94 24.24 -20.32
N ALA A 902 9.92 24.83 -21.01
CA ALA A 902 10.63 24.16 -22.10
C ALA A 902 11.53 23.04 -21.57
N SER A 903 11.56 21.91 -22.26
CA SER A 903 12.39 20.75 -21.88
C SER A 903 13.88 21.02 -22.11
N GLN A 904 14.74 20.56 -21.20
CA GLN A 904 16.19 20.77 -21.27
C GLN A 904 16.96 19.46 -21.02
N PHE A 905 17.93 19.13 -21.88
CA PHE A 905 18.89 18.04 -21.64
C PHE A 905 20.26 18.61 -21.27
N CYS A 906 20.86 18.08 -20.20
CA CYS A 906 22.15 18.51 -19.67
C CYS A 906 23.09 17.29 -19.52
N PRO A 907 23.96 17.01 -20.52
CA PRO A 907 24.82 15.83 -20.49
C PRO A 907 25.94 15.92 -19.44
N THR A 908 26.30 17.13 -19.00
CA THR A 908 27.31 17.41 -17.98
C THR A 908 26.77 18.44 -17.00
N TYR A 909 27.10 18.31 -15.72
CA TYR A 909 26.59 19.20 -14.67
C TYR A 909 26.94 20.67 -14.94
N ALA A 910 25.92 21.52 -15.07
CA ALA A 910 26.04 22.94 -15.44
C ALA A 910 26.19 23.91 -14.25
N GLY A 911 26.40 23.40 -13.03
CA GLY A 911 26.45 24.21 -11.80
C GLY A 911 25.09 24.52 -11.17
N TYR A 912 24.01 23.86 -11.64
CA TYR A 912 22.71 23.84 -10.98
C TYR A 912 21.98 22.53 -11.26
N VAL A 913 20.92 22.23 -10.51
CA VAL A 913 19.95 21.16 -10.79
C VAL A 913 18.54 21.70 -10.81
N THR A 914 17.61 20.97 -11.44
CA THR A 914 16.23 21.41 -11.63
C THR A 914 15.24 20.25 -11.66
N SER A 915 13.96 20.52 -11.39
CA SER A 915 12.87 19.56 -11.60
C SER A 915 12.37 19.51 -13.05
N VAL A 916 12.85 20.39 -13.94
CA VAL A 916 12.48 20.40 -15.37
C VAL A 916 12.84 19.09 -16.05
N ASP A 917 11.91 18.57 -16.86
CA ASP A 917 12.12 17.37 -17.66
C ASP A 917 13.00 17.63 -18.90
N GLY A 918 13.72 16.61 -19.34
CA GLY A 918 14.41 16.63 -20.62
C GLY A 918 13.48 16.35 -21.81
N PRO A 919 14.01 16.41 -23.04
CA PRO A 919 13.32 15.83 -24.19
C PRO A 919 13.16 14.31 -24.00
N PRO A 920 12.15 13.68 -24.63
CA PRO A 920 12.00 12.22 -24.61
C PRO A 920 13.28 11.54 -25.11
N ALA A 921 13.83 10.62 -24.31
CA ALA A 921 14.97 9.82 -24.71
C ALA A 921 14.55 8.78 -25.76
N ASN A 922 15.46 8.45 -26.67
CA ASN A 922 15.20 7.37 -27.62
C ASN A 922 15.18 6.02 -26.88
N LYS A 923 14.54 5.00 -27.48
CA LYS A 923 14.36 3.69 -26.82
C LYS A 923 15.68 2.91 -26.69
N GLU A 924 16.60 3.09 -27.63
CA GLU A 924 17.88 2.40 -27.68
C GLU A 924 18.81 2.89 -26.56
N ASP A 925 19.00 4.19 -26.41
CA ASP A 925 19.75 4.86 -25.34
C ASP A 925 19.21 4.47 -23.96
N LEU A 926 17.88 4.45 -23.79
CA LEU A 926 17.25 4.01 -22.55
C LEU A 926 17.56 2.55 -22.23
N THR A 927 17.56 1.69 -23.25
CA THR A 927 17.87 0.25 -23.11
C THR A 927 19.35 0.04 -22.81
N GLU A 928 20.24 0.77 -23.49
CA GLU A 928 21.68 0.74 -23.24
C GLU A 928 21.99 1.21 -21.81
N MET A 929 21.40 2.33 -21.39
CA MET A 929 21.57 2.89 -20.07
C MET A 929 21.03 1.96 -18.98
N HIS A 930 19.84 1.38 -19.20
CA HIS A 930 19.25 0.39 -18.31
C HIS A 930 20.15 -0.84 -18.18
N THR A 931 20.64 -1.37 -19.29
CA THR A 931 21.57 -2.51 -19.31
C THR A 931 22.84 -2.16 -18.57
N LYS A 932 23.43 -0.99 -18.80
CA LYS A 932 24.64 -0.53 -18.12
C LYS A 932 24.47 -0.47 -16.60
N ILE A 933 23.32 0.00 -16.12
CA ILE A 933 23.03 0.10 -14.68
C ILE A 933 22.72 -1.26 -14.05
N THR A 934 21.96 -2.10 -14.74
CA THR A 934 21.48 -3.36 -14.17
C THR A 934 22.48 -4.50 -14.31
N LYS A 935 23.43 -4.41 -15.26
CA LYS A 935 24.43 -5.45 -15.51
C LYS A 935 25.22 -5.80 -14.26
N THR A 936 25.22 -7.09 -13.93
CA THR A 936 25.94 -7.67 -12.80
C THR A 936 27.12 -8.47 -13.34
N THR A 937 28.31 -8.24 -12.77
CA THR A 937 29.56 -8.90 -13.20
C THR A 937 30.19 -9.64 -12.02
N ALA A 938 30.85 -10.76 -12.32
CA ALA A 938 31.59 -11.50 -11.32
C ALA A 938 32.77 -10.66 -10.79
N PRO A 939 32.98 -10.58 -9.46
CA PRO A 939 34.06 -9.77 -8.90
C PRO A 939 35.42 -10.45 -8.93
N GLN A 940 35.51 -11.73 -9.31
CA GLN A 940 36.74 -12.54 -9.31
C GLN A 940 37.48 -12.51 -7.95
N SER A 941 36.74 -12.35 -6.85
CA SER A 941 37.36 -12.17 -5.53
C SER A 941 38.13 -13.40 -5.03
N TRP A 942 37.95 -14.56 -5.67
CA TRP A 942 38.72 -15.77 -5.41
C TRP A 942 40.22 -15.61 -5.74
N GLU A 943 40.61 -14.60 -6.52
CA GLU A 943 42.02 -14.24 -6.75
C GLU A 943 42.70 -13.71 -5.48
N HIS A 944 41.92 -13.19 -4.53
CA HIS A 944 42.40 -12.61 -3.28
C HIS A 944 41.80 -13.32 -2.05
N PRO A 945 42.30 -14.53 -1.68
CA PRO A 945 41.68 -15.36 -0.65
C PRO A 945 41.51 -14.68 0.71
N GLN A 946 42.42 -13.76 1.08
CA GLN A 946 42.38 -13.04 2.36
C GLN A 946 41.21 -12.05 2.47
N THR A 947 40.77 -11.44 1.36
CA THR A 947 39.70 -10.44 1.35
C THR A 947 38.39 -10.97 0.77
N HIS A 948 38.42 -12.17 0.17
CA HIS A 948 37.27 -12.81 -0.48
C HIS A 948 36.00 -12.77 0.37
N ALA A 949 36.06 -13.18 1.64
CA ALA A 949 34.86 -13.27 2.48
C ALA A 949 34.15 -11.91 2.65
N ALA A 950 34.90 -10.84 2.89
CA ALA A 950 34.34 -9.49 3.06
C ALA A 950 33.80 -8.95 1.72
N SER A 951 34.50 -9.21 0.62
CA SER A 951 34.07 -8.83 -0.73
C SER A 951 32.81 -9.59 -1.15
N ALA A 952 32.71 -10.88 -0.83
CA ALA A 952 31.62 -11.73 -1.25
C ALA A 952 30.29 -11.31 -0.62
N ILE A 953 30.27 -11.00 0.69
CA ILE A 953 29.07 -10.55 1.43
C ILE A 953 28.50 -9.23 0.86
N LYS A 954 29.37 -8.36 0.37
CA LYS A 954 28.99 -7.05 -0.20
C LYS A 954 28.59 -7.12 -1.67
N SER A 955 28.97 -8.18 -2.37
CA SER A 955 28.78 -8.31 -3.82
C SER A 955 27.36 -8.75 -4.19
N LYS A 956 26.77 -8.04 -5.16
CA LYS A 956 25.48 -8.43 -5.78
C LYS A 956 25.59 -9.77 -6.53
N TRP A 957 26.74 -10.07 -7.13
CA TRP A 957 26.98 -11.33 -7.84
C TRP A 957 26.75 -12.55 -6.93
N TYR A 958 27.41 -12.60 -5.77
CA TYR A 958 27.28 -13.75 -4.86
C TYR A 958 25.91 -13.83 -4.19
N ARG A 959 25.23 -12.70 -3.94
CA ARG A 959 23.84 -12.68 -3.48
C ARG A 959 22.87 -13.26 -4.51
N ASN A 960 23.09 -12.95 -5.79
CA ASN A 960 22.32 -13.51 -6.90
C ASN A 960 22.61 -15.00 -7.07
N LEU A 961 23.90 -15.38 -7.02
CA LEU A 961 24.33 -16.77 -7.13
C LEU A 961 23.74 -17.64 -6.01
N PHE A 962 23.69 -17.13 -4.77
CA PHE A 962 23.07 -17.85 -3.65
C PHE A 962 21.58 -18.13 -3.89
N GLN A 963 20.84 -17.15 -4.40
CA GLN A 963 19.42 -17.33 -4.75
C GLN A 963 19.23 -18.38 -5.84
N ILE A 964 20.09 -18.35 -6.87
CA ILE A 964 20.06 -19.34 -7.95
C ILE A 964 20.42 -20.74 -7.43
N GLN A 965 21.46 -20.88 -6.60
CA GLN A 965 21.84 -22.17 -6.01
C GLN A 965 20.75 -22.75 -5.11
N ASN A 966 20.02 -21.89 -4.37
CA ASN A 966 18.85 -22.30 -3.60
C ASN A 966 17.76 -22.90 -4.50
N THR A 967 17.41 -22.22 -5.58
CA THR A 967 16.44 -22.75 -6.56
C THR A 967 16.96 -24.02 -7.22
N LEU A 968 18.24 -24.10 -7.56
CA LEU A 968 18.85 -25.31 -8.13
C LEU A 968 18.61 -26.51 -7.22
N PHE A 969 18.90 -26.39 -5.93
CA PHE A 969 18.70 -27.47 -4.97
C PHE A 969 17.23 -27.88 -4.87
N HIS A 970 16.33 -26.92 -4.62
CA HIS A 970 14.91 -27.23 -4.42
C HIS A 970 14.23 -27.76 -5.69
N SER A 971 14.54 -27.22 -6.87
CA SER A 971 14.03 -27.74 -8.14
C SER A 971 14.59 -29.12 -8.46
N THR A 972 15.82 -29.43 -8.05
CA THR A 972 16.38 -30.77 -8.18
C THR A 972 15.62 -31.77 -7.32
N VAL A 973 15.39 -31.43 -6.05
CA VAL A 973 14.59 -32.27 -5.15
C VAL A 973 13.17 -32.44 -5.68
N GLU A 974 12.52 -31.36 -6.15
CA GLU A 974 11.19 -31.42 -6.72
C GLU A 974 11.12 -32.34 -7.94
N TYR A 975 12.07 -32.24 -8.87
CA TYR A 975 12.11 -33.09 -10.05
C TYR A 975 12.18 -34.57 -9.67
N PHE A 976 13.20 -34.95 -8.90
CA PHE A 976 13.43 -36.36 -8.60
C PHE A 976 12.39 -36.93 -7.64
N HIS A 977 12.09 -36.22 -6.54
CA HIS A 977 11.17 -36.72 -5.53
C HIS A 977 9.71 -36.66 -5.98
N ASN A 978 9.26 -35.52 -6.53
CA ASN A 978 7.84 -35.33 -6.84
C ASN A 978 7.47 -35.86 -8.23
N LYS A 979 8.31 -35.63 -9.26
CA LYS A 979 8.01 -36.07 -10.63
C LYS A 979 8.47 -37.51 -10.90
N CYS A 980 9.73 -37.82 -10.63
CA CYS A 980 10.31 -39.14 -10.96
C CYS A 980 10.04 -40.22 -9.91
N LYS A 981 9.69 -39.83 -8.68
CA LYS A 981 9.53 -40.74 -7.52
C LYS A 981 10.82 -41.48 -7.15
N TYR A 982 11.97 -40.82 -7.31
CA TYR A 982 13.28 -41.38 -6.96
C TYR A 982 13.60 -41.16 -5.49
N ALA A 983 14.38 -42.08 -4.90
CA ALA A 983 14.83 -41.98 -3.53
C ALA A 983 16.07 -41.08 -3.40
N TYR A 984 16.12 -40.25 -2.35
CA TYR A 984 17.32 -39.49 -2.02
C TYR A 984 18.31 -40.37 -1.25
N ALA A 985 19.54 -40.47 -1.74
CA ALA A 985 20.59 -41.28 -1.14
C ALA A 985 21.54 -40.43 -0.29
N LEU A 986 21.78 -40.86 0.95
CA LEU A 986 22.82 -40.28 1.81
C LEU A 986 24.14 -41.00 1.51
N THR A 987 25.02 -40.36 0.74
CA THR A 987 26.28 -40.94 0.29
C THR A 987 27.47 -40.49 1.15
N PRO A 988 28.48 -41.35 1.35
CA PRO A 988 29.72 -40.95 2.02
C PRO A 988 30.58 -40.07 1.10
N ILE A 989 31.28 -39.10 1.68
CA ILE A 989 32.24 -38.25 0.96
C ILE A 989 33.62 -38.94 0.84
N THR A 990 33.90 -39.92 1.68
CA THR A 990 35.14 -40.70 1.65
C THR A 990 34.89 -42.07 1.02
N THR A 991 35.86 -42.56 0.25
CA THR A 991 35.78 -43.85 -0.43
C THR A 991 37.13 -44.57 -0.43
N ASP A 992 37.10 -45.89 -0.33
CA ASP A 992 38.28 -46.76 -0.52
C ASP A 992 38.42 -47.17 -2.00
N THR A 993 37.36 -46.98 -2.79
CA THR A 993 37.31 -47.26 -4.23
C THR A 993 37.00 -46.00 -5.01
N ILE A 994 37.97 -45.55 -5.78
CA ILE A 994 37.80 -44.44 -6.72
C ILE A 994 36.89 -44.88 -7.89
N SER A 995 35.88 -44.08 -8.21
CA SER A 995 34.99 -44.34 -9.36
C SER A 995 35.74 -44.23 -10.68
N SER A 996 36.76 -43.38 -10.68
CA SER A 996 37.68 -43.12 -11.77
C SER A 996 39.09 -43.62 -11.42
N PRO A 997 39.37 -44.94 -11.50
CA PRO A 997 40.71 -45.44 -11.24
C PRO A 997 41.74 -44.84 -12.19
N MET A 998 42.92 -44.48 -11.67
CA MET A 998 44.06 -44.15 -12.52
C MET A 998 44.36 -45.36 -13.41
N GLY A 999 44.06 -45.23 -14.70
CA GLY A 999 44.05 -46.31 -15.67
C GLY A 999 43.59 -45.83 -17.05
N LEU A 1000 43.26 -46.76 -17.94
CA LEU A 1000 42.84 -46.41 -19.30
C LEU A 1000 41.41 -45.86 -19.24
N GLY A 1001 41.20 -44.62 -19.70
CA GLY A 1001 39.87 -44.02 -19.83
C GLY A 1001 39.45 -43.02 -18.74
N SER A 1002 40.34 -42.66 -17.80
CA SER A 1002 40.07 -41.59 -16.83
C SER A 1002 41.22 -40.58 -16.72
N ASP A 1003 40.88 -39.31 -16.54
CA ASP A 1003 41.76 -38.14 -16.40
C ASP A 1003 41.63 -37.43 -15.04
N SER A 1004 40.88 -38.01 -14.09
CA SER A 1004 40.65 -37.40 -12.77
C SER A 1004 41.74 -37.81 -11.77
N GLU A 1005 42.38 -36.83 -11.15
CA GLU A 1005 43.35 -37.09 -10.08
C GLU A 1005 42.62 -37.28 -8.73
N PRO A 1006 42.77 -38.42 -8.03
CA PRO A 1006 42.09 -38.64 -6.76
C PRO A 1006 42.69 -37.81 -5.62
N VAL A 1007 41.84 -37.34 -4.69
CA VAL A 1007 42.28 -36.56 -3.53
C VAL A 1007 42.48 -37.48 -2.32
N PHE A 1008 43.75 -37.69 -1.97
CA PHE A 1008 44.17 -38.54 -0.86
C PHE A 1008 43.90 -37.90 0.52
N VAL A 1009 43.42 -38.69 1.47
CA VAL A 1009 43.25 -38.32 2.88
C VAL A 1009 43.66 -39.49 3.78
N ASN A 1010 44.49 -39.24 4.80
CA ASN A 1010 44.75 -40.22 5.84
C ASN A 1010 43.77 -40.03 7.01
N MET A 1011 42.94 -41.03 7.27
CA MET A 1011 41.98 -41.05 8.38
C MET A 1011 42.40 -42.09 9.41
N LEU A 1012 42.93 -41.62 10.55
CA LEU A 1012 43.36 -42.48 11.66
C LEU A 1012 44.35 -43.60 11.25
N GLY A 1013 45.25 -43.30 10.31
CA GLY A 1013 46.21 -44.28 9.80
C GLY A 1013 45.68 -45.17 8.67
N GLN A 1014 44.44 -44.97 8.22
CA GLN A 1014 43.89 -45.59 7.01
C GLN A 1014 43.97 -44.61 5.84
N ASP A 1015 44.47 -45.09 4.72
CA ASP A 1015 44.56 -44.34 3.48
C ASP A 1015 43.23 -44.44 2.74
N VAL A 1016 42.51 -43.31 2.65
CA VAL A 1016 41.21 -43.19 1.98
C VAL A 1016 41.24 -42.04 0.97
N TYR A 1017 40.22 -41.94 0.12
CA TYR A 1017 40.10 -40.88 -0.87
C TYR A 1017 38.84 -40.07 -0.65
N LEU A 1018 38.85 -38.79 -1.02
CA LEU A 1018 37.61 -38.05 -1.22
C LEU A 1018 36.98 -38.49 -2.54
N ALA A 1019 35.67 -38.69 -2.53
CA ALA A 1019 34.92 -39.20 -3.66
C ALA A 1019 34.90 -38.20 -4.83
N ASP A 1020 35.33 -38.67 -6.00
CA ASP A 1020 35.24 -37.99 -7.29
C ASP A 1020 33.82 -38.12 -7.88
N SER A 1021 33.13 -39.22 -7.57
CA SER A 1021 31.70 -39.47 -7.83
C SER A 1021 31.18 -40.49 -6.79
N MET A 1022 29.87 -40.51 -6.53
CA MET A 1022 29.25 -41.53 -5.68
C MET A 1022 28.32 -42.46 -6.47
N GLN A 1023 28.50 -42.54 -7.78
CA GLN A 1023 27.76 -43.39 -8.71
C GLN A 1023 27.64 -44.85 -8.23
N PHE A 1024 28.73 -45.49 -7.80
CA PHE A 1024 28.69 -46.89 -7.36
C PHE A 1024 27.82 -47.10 -6.12
N VAL A 1025 27.77 -46.08 -5.25
CA VAL A 1025 26.91 -46.10 -4.06
C VAL A 1025 25.45 -45.97 -4.46
N LEU A 1026 25.12 -45.15 -5.48
CA LEU A 1026 23.77 -45.10 -6.04
C LEU A 1026 23.35 -46.44 -6.64
N GLU A 1027 24.23 -47.09 -7.41
CA GLU A 1027 23.97 -48.43 -7.95
C GLU A 1027 23.73 -49.47 -6.84
N TYR A 1028 24.40 -49.30 -5.70
CA TYR A 1028 24.17 -50.13 -4.52
C TYR A 1028 22.80 -49.85 -3.89
N PHE A 1029 22.42 -48.58 -3.72
CA PHE A 1029 21.10 -48.20 -3.20
C PHE A 1029 19.93 -48.70 -4.04
N MET A 1030 20.10 -48.81 -5.37
CA MET A 1030 19.10 -49.39 -6.28
C MET A 1030 18.71 -50.83 -5.93
N ARG A 1031 19.50 -51.54 -5.11
CA ARG A 1031 19.27 -52.94 -4.71
C ARG A 1031 18.62 -53.11 -3.34
N PHE A 1032 18.29 -52.03 -2.63
CA PHE A 1032 17.69 -52.11 -1.28
C PHE A 1032 16.17 -52.19 -1.28
N HIS A 1033 15.52 -51.87 -2.39
CA HIS A 1033 14.07 -51.85 -2.50
C HIS A 1033 13.63 -52.38 -3.87
N ASP A 1034 12.83 -53.44 -3.86
CA ASP A 1034 12.30 -54.04 -5.08
C ASP A 1034 11.47 -53.02 -5.87
N GLY A 1035 11.80 -52.86 -7.15
CA GLY A 1035 11.09 -51.94 -8.04
C GLY A 1035 11.35 -50.46 -7.78
N LEU A 1036 12.44 -50.09 -7.09
CA LEU A 1036 12.87 -48.70 -6.99
C LEU A 1036 13.15 -48.12 -8.40
N PRO A 1037 12.46 -47.05 -8.84
CA PRO A 1037 12.63 -46.53 -10.19
C PRO A 1037 13.95 -45.77 -10.37
N GLY A 1038 14.51 -45.20 -9.29
CA GLY A 1038 15.79 -44.51 -9.30
C GLY A 1038 16.21 -43.97 -7.92
N ALA A 1039 17.48 -43.62 -7.81
CA ALA A 1039 18.11 -42.99 -6.64
C ALA A 1039 18.97 -41.80 -7.08
N TYR A 1040 19.06 -40.76 -6.26
CA TYR A 1040 19.84 -39.55 -6.58
C TYR A 1040 20.47 -38.91 -5.33
N TYR A 1041 21.48 -38.08 -5.53
CA TYR A 1041 22.03 -37.22 -4.48
C TYR A 1041 22.45 -35.83 -5.04
N VAL A 1042 22.66 -34.88 -4.12
CA VAL A 1042 23.31 -33.59 -4.40
C VAL A 1042 24.40 -33.37 -3.35
N SER A 1043 25.67 -33.46 -3.73
CA SER A 1043 26.81 -33.48 -2.79
C SER A 1043 28.09 -33.01 -3.50
N PRO A 1044 29.10 -32.49 -2.77
CA PRO A 1044 30.38 -32.18 -3.38
C PRO A 1044 31.13 -33.41 -3.88
N SER A 1045 31.75 -33.27 -5.05
CA SER A 1045 32.76 -34.17 -5.62
C SER A 1045 34.13 -33.49 -5.62
N PHE A 1046 35.20 -34.28 -5.57
CA PHE A 1046 36.57 -33.78 -5.37
C PHE A 1046 37.52 -34.27 -6.46
N ARG A 1047 38.42 -33.38 -6.87
CA ARG A 1047 39.45 -33.66 -7.88
C ARG A 1047 40.79 -32.99 -7.53
N GLY A 1048 41.87 -33.70 -7.81
CA GLY A 1048 43.25 -33.34 -7.47
C GLY A 1048 43.96 -32.43 -8.48
N GLU A 1049 43.43 -32.33 -9.70
CA GLU A 1049 44.02 -31.52 -10.78
C GLU A 1049 44.02 -30.01 -10.45
N ASP A 1050 44.84 -29.23 -11.16
CA ASP A 1050 44.89 -27.79 -10.95
C ASP A 1050 43.62 -27.09 -11.49
N PRO A 1051 42.99 -26.18 -10.73
CA PRO A 1051 41.72 -25.57 -11.13
C PRO A 1051 41.93 -24.54 -12.26
N ASP A 1052 41.10 -24.61 -13.30
CA ASP A 1052 41.10 -23.69 -14.45
C ASP A 1052 39.70 -23.08 -14.66
N ALA A 1053 39.46 -22.44 -15.81
CA ALA A 1053 38.16 -21.84 -16.13
C ALA A 1053 37.01 -22.86 -16.28
N THR A 1054 37.32 -24.17 -16.28
CA THR A 1054 36.40 -25.29 -16.52
C THR A 1054 36.48 -26.42 -15.48
N HIS A 1055 37.49 -26.41 -14.60
CA HIS A 1055 37.77 -27.41 -13.57
C HIS A 1055 37.94 -26.79 -12.19
N LEU A 1056 37.46 -27.51 -11.17
CA LEU A 1056 37.50 -27.13 -9.76
C LEU A 1056 38.01 -28.31 -8.93
N ASN A 1057 38.69 -28.04 -7.81
CA ASN A 1057 39.10 -29.10 -6.88
C ASN A 1057 37.94 -29.65 -6.04
N GLN A 1058 36.90 -28.86 -5.86
CA GLN A 1058 35.63 -29.26 -5.28
C GLN A 1058 34.54 -28.63 -6.13
N PHE A 1059 33.51 -29.38 -6.50
CA PHE A 1059 32.33 -28.87 -7.20
C PHE A 1059 31.09 -29.60 -6.71
N TYR A 1060 29.91 -29.00 -6.86
CA TYR A 1060 28.67 -29.67 -6.49
C TYR A 1060 28.17 -30.55 -7.63
N HIS A 1061 27.91 -31.81 -7.31
CA HIS A 1061 27.54 -32.85 -8.24
C HIS A 1061 26.10 -33.29 -7.97
N VAL A 1062 25.24 -33.20 -8.99
CA VAL A 1062 23.92 -33.84 -9.00
C VAL A 1062 24.06 -35.14 -9.77
N GLU A 1063 23.99 -36.27 -9.09
CA GLU A 1063 24.02 -37.59 -9.75
C GLU A 1063 22.72 -38.34 -9.49
N CYS A 1064 22.30 -39.12 -10.49
CA CYS A 1064 21.24 -40.10 -10.33
C CYS A 1064 21.57 -41.41 -11.03
N GLU A 1065 21.04 -42.49 -10.49
CA GLU A 1065 21.09 -43.83 -11.08
C GLU A 1065 19.66 -44.36 -11.12
N LEU A 1066 19.25 -44.97 -12.23
CA LEU A 1066 17.88 -45.41 -12.46
C LEU A 1066 17.82 -46.79 -13.11
N LEU A 1067 16.66 -47.43 -12.99
CA LEU A 1067 16.38 -48.70 -13.64
C LEU A 1067 16.08 -48.48 -15.13
N GLY A 1068 16.85 -49.09 -16.02
CA GLY A 1068 16.65 -48.98 -17.47
C GLY A 1068 17.92 -48.77 -18.29
N ASP A 1069 17.71 -48.62 -19.60
CA ASP A 1069 18.76 -48.42 -20.59
C ASP A 1069 19.18 -46.94 -20.72
N MET A 1070 20.22 -46.70 -21.52
CA MET A 1070 20.76 -45.37 -21.78
C MET A 1070 19.71 -44.39 -22.34
N ASN A 1071 18.71 -44.88 -23.11
CA ASN A 1071 17.69 -44.02 -23.71
C ASN A 1071 16.74 -43.42 -22.68
N ILE A 1072 16.33 -44.23 -21.70
CA ILE A 1072 15.52 -43.76 -20.57
C ILE A 1072 16.32 -42.74 -19.76
N ALA A 1073 17.59 -43.03 -19.47
CA ALA A 1073 18.45 -42.10 -18.74
C ALA A 1073 18.61 -40.74 -19.44
N ILE A 1074 18.80 -40.73 -20.76
CA ILE A 1074 18.85 -39.49 -21.56
C ILE A 1074 17.54 -38.72 -21.43
N SER A 1075 16.38 -39.40 -21.54
CA SER A 1075 15.08 -38.75 -21.41
C SER A 1075 14.88 -38.11 -20.02
N ILE A 1076 15.34 -38.76 -18.96
CA ILE A 1076 15.31 -38.22 -17.60
C ILE A 1076 16.28 -37.03 -17.45
N ALA A 1077 17.48 -37.10 -18.02
CA ALA A 1077 18.44 -35.98 -18.00
C ALA A 1077 17.89 -34.76 -18.76
N GLU A 1078 17.32 -34.93 -19.95
CA GLU A 1078 16.67 -33.87 -20.72
C GLU A 1078 15.49 -33.25 -19.95
N GLY A 1079 14.65 -34.10 -19.35
CA GLY A 1079 13.55 -33.64 -18.51
C GLY A 1079 14.00 -32.86 -17.28
N TYR A 1080 15.12 -33.26 -16.66
CA TYR A 1080 15.72 -32.55 -15.54
C TYR A 1080 16.24 -31.18 -15.95
N VAL A 1081 17.02 -31.10 -17.03
CA VAL A 1081 17.55 -29.84 -17.56
C VAL A 1081 16.41 -28.90 -17.96
N ALA A 1082 15.35 -29.41 -18.59
CA ALA A 1082 14.16 -28.63 -18.93
C ALA A 1082 13.47 -28.09 -17.66
N HIS A 1083 13.22 -28.95 -16.68
CA HIS A 1083 12.56 -28.56 -15.43
C HIS A 1083 13.37 -27.52 -14.65
N LEU A 1084 14.68 -27.74 -14.52
CA LEU A 1084 15.59 -26.82 -13.85
C LEU A 1084 15.62 -25.47 -14.57
N THR A 1085 15.76 -25.46 -15.89
CA THR A 1085 15.80 -24.22 -16.69
C THR A 1085 14.48 -23.46 -16.64
N GLN A 1086 13.35 -24.17 -16.64
CA GLN A 1086 12.04 -23.55 -16.48
C GLN A 1086 11.89 -22.90 -15.09
N ALA A 1087 12.33 -23.58 -14.03
CA ALA A 1087 12.32 -23.01 -12.68
C ALA A 1087 13.24 -21.77 -12.57
N MET A 1088 14.42 -21.82 -13.20
CA MET A 1088 15.35 -20.69 -13.25
C MET A 1088 14.76 -19.48 -13.96
N LEU A 1089 14.07 -19.67 -15.09
CA LEU A 1089 13.40 -18.57 -15.80
C LEU A 1089 12.21 -18.02 -14.99
N LYS A 1090 11.42 -18.90 -14.36
CA LYS A 1090 10.27 -18.49 -13.54
C LYS A 1090 10.71 -17.62 -12.36
N GLU A 1091 11.69 -18.09 -11.60
CA GLU A 1091 12.08 -17.44 -10.33
C GLU A 1091 13.14 -16.34 -10.52
N HIS A 1092 14.02 -16.46 -11.53
CA HIS A 1092 15.25 -15.67 -11.64
C HIS A 1092 15.47 -14.99 -13.00
N SER A 1093 14.45 -14.82 -13.83
CA SER A 1093 14.56 -14.13 -15.15
C SER A 1093 15.30 -12.80 -15.07
N ASN A 1094 15.01 -11.95 -14.08
CA ASN A 1094 15.72 -10.68 -13.91
C ASN A 1094 17.21 -10.87 -13.58
N ILE A 1095 17.57 -11.86 -12.76
CA ILE A 1095 18.98 -12.13 -12.42
C ILE A 1095 19.72 -12.63 -13.66
N ILE A 1096 19.11 -13.57 -14.41
CA ILE A 1096 19.68 -14.12 -15.64
C ILE A 1096 19.86 -13.02 -16.66
N LEU A 1097 18.83 -12.22 -16.93
CA LEU A 1097 18.89 -11.10 -17.88
C LEU A 1097 19.97 -10.09 -17.50
N ASN A 1098 20.05 -9.71 -16.22
CA ASN A 1098 21.04 -8.75 -15.72
C ASN A 1098 22.47 -9.29 -15.74
N THR A 1099 22.66 -10.60 -15.89
CA THR A 1099 23.99 -11.23 -15.85
C THR A 1099 24.42 -11.67 -17.25
N ALA A 1100 23.59 -12.48 -17.90
CA ALA A 1100 23.80 -13.00 -19.24
C ALA A 1100 23.56 -11.95 -20.34
N GLY A 1101 22.80 -10.89 -20.05
CA GLY A 1101 22.38 -9.88 -21.04
C GLY A 1101 21.20 -10.31 -21.92
N THR A 1102 20.76 -11.57 -21.83
CA THR A 1102 19.63 -12.12 -22.58
C THR A 1102 18.99 -13.29 -21.83
N LEU A 1103 17.74 -13.61 -22.20
CA LEU A 1103 17.05 -14.85 -21.81
C LEU A 1103 16.94 -15.85 -22.97
N SER A 1104 17.37 -15.45 -24.17
CA SER A 1104 17.13 -16.17 -25.41
C SER A 1104 17.72 -17.58 -25.40
N HIS A 1105 18.93 -17.78 -24.88
CA HIS A 1105 19.58 -19.09 -24.82
C HIS A 1105 18.81 -20.09 -23.95
N ALA A 1106 18.27 -19.63 -22.82
CA ALA A 1106 17.48 -20.48 -21.92
C ALA A 1106 16.10 -20.80 -22.52
N GLN A 1107 15.45 -19.81 -23.15
CA GLN A 1107 14.17 -20.00 -23.84
C GLN A 1107 14.32 -20.92 -25.07
N GLU A 1108 15.41 -20.79 -25.81
CA GLU A 1108 15.72 -21.63 -26.96
C GLU A 1108 16.03 -23.07 -26.57
N LEU A 1109 16.79 -23.29 -25.47
CA LEU A 1109 17.00 -24.64 -24.96
C LEU A 1109 15.68 -25.32 -24.57
N LEU A 1110 14.77 -24.61 -23.89
CA LEU A 1110 13.45 -25.15 -23.53
C LEU A 1110 12.63 -25.53 -24.76
N LYS A 1111 12.64 -24.68 -25.80
CA LYS A 1111 11.99 -24.97 -27.07
C LYS A 1111 12.60 -26.19 -27.75
N ASN A 1112 13.93 -26.32 -27.72
CA ASN A 1112 14.63 -27.46 -28.30
C ASN A 1112 14.32 -28.77 -27.54
N LEU A 1113 14.13 -28.69 -26.22
CA LEU A 1113 13.76 -29.81 -25.34
C LEU A 1113 12.27 -30.22 -25.43
N GLU A 1114 11.44 -29.54 -26.23
CA GLU A 1114 10.10 -30.06 -26.61
C GLU A 1114 10.22 -31.35 -27.46
N LYS A 1115 11.39 -31.60 -28.03
CA LYS A 1115 11.76 -32.81 -28.76
C LYS A 1115 13.08 -33.35 -28.20
N PRO A 1116 13.41 -34.64 -28.43
CA PRO A 1116 14.70 -35.18 -28.04
C PRO A 1116 15.85 -34.38 -28.66
N LEU A 1117 16.90 -34.10 -27.89
CA LEU A 1117 18.06 -33.37 -28.40
C LEU A 1117 18.78 -34.20 -29.48
N PRO A 1118 19.49 -33.54 -30.40
CA PRO A 1118 20.31 -34.23 -31.39
C PRO A 1118 21.33 -35.15 -30.72
N ARG A 1119 21.53 -36.33 -31.30
CA ARG A 1119 22.53 -37.31 -30.87
C ARG A 1119 23.51 -37.56 -32.00
N VAL A 1120 24.79 -37.56 -31.69
CA VAL A 1120 25.88 -37.76 -32.64
C VAL A 1120 26.83 -38.78 -32.04
N THR A 1121 27.19 -39.81 -32.79
CA THR A 1121 28.19 -40.78 -32.31
C THR A 1121 29.59 -40.18 -32.39
N LEU A 1122 30.54 -40.64 -31.58
CA LEU A 1122 31.92 -40.15 -31.62
C LEU A 1122 32.52 -40.26 -33.04
N ASP A 1123 32.24 -41.35 -33.75
CA ASP A 1123 32.71 -41.51 -35.13
C ASP A 1123 32.09 -40.47 -36.06
N GLN A 1124 30.78 -40.21 -35.96
CA GLN A 1124 30.13 -39.16 -36.74
C GLN A 1124 30.67 -37.76 -36.38
N ALA A 1125 30.89 -37.49 -35.10
CA ALA A 1125 31.43 -36.23 -34.62
C ALA A 1125 32.82 -35.93 -35.19
N ILE A 1126 33.68 -36.93 -35.28
CA ILE A 1126 35.03 -36.79 -35.88
C ILE A 1126 34.92 -36.40 -37.36
N HIS A 1127 33.98 -36.98 -38.12
CA HIS A 1127 33.75 -36.62 -39.52
C HIS A 1127 33.17 -35.20 -39.71
N ILE A 1128 32.57 -34.61 -38.66
CA ILE A 1128 32.04 -33.24 -38.67
C ILE A 1128 33.14 -32.20 -38.49
N MET A 1129 34.29 -32.57 -37.93
CA MET A 1129 35.38 -31.64 -37.66
C MET A 1129 35.92 -31.03 -38.96
N PRO A 1130 36.34 -29.75 -38.96
CA PRO A 1130 36.80 -29.06 -40.18
C PRO A 1130 37.99 -29.74 -40.90
N SER A 1131 38.76 -30.55 -40.18
CA SER A 1131 39.81 -31.43 -40.73
C SER A 1131 39.87 -32.69 -39.87
N SER A 1132 39.83 -33.87 -40.50
CA SER A 1132 39.99 -35.18 -39.84
C SER A 1132 41.41 -35.46 -39.36
N ASP A 1133 42.39 -34.72 -39.89
CA ASP A 1133 43.83 -35.00 -39.73
C ASP A 1133 44.50 -34.07 -38.70
N CYS A 1134 43.70 -33.25 -37.99
CA CYS A 1134 44.22 -32.20 -37.11
C CYS A 1134 43.96 -32.50 -35.63
N LEU A 1135 45.05 -32.72 -34.88
CA LEU A 1135 45.11 -32.88 -33.41
C LEU A 1135 44.49 -31.71 -32.62
N GLU A 1136 44.11 -30.62 -33.29
CA GLU A 1136 43.46 -29.45 -32.68
C GLU A 1136 42.02 -29.73 -32.23
N TRP A 1137 41.31 -30.65 -32.88
CA TRP A 1137 39.88 -30.92 -32.65
C TRP A 1137 39.63 -32.27 -31.99
N VAL A 1138 40.44 -33.26 -32.36
CA VAL A 1138 40.40 -34.63 -31.84
C VAL A 1138 41.74 -34.92 -31.19
N GLN A 1139 41.73 -35.30 -29.92
CA GLN A 1139 42.90 -35.87 -29.28
C GLN A 1139 42.94 -37.35 -29.65
N GLU A 1140 43.89 -37.74 -30.51
CA GLU A 1140 44.30 -39.14 -30.59
C GLU A 1140 44.93 -39.49 -29.23
N GLY A 1141 44.29 -40.36 -28.45
CA GLY A 1141 45.02 -41.02 -27.37
C GLY A 1141 46.26 -41.71 -27.96
N GLN A 1142 47.23 -42.13 -27.13
CA GLN A 1142 48.16 -43.16 -27.62
C GLN A 1142 47.30 -44.27 -28.24
N PRO A 1143 47.64 -44.85 -29.41
CA PRO A 1143 46.73 -45.65 -30.24
C PRO A 1143 45.95 -46.77 -29.52
N GLN A 1144 46.40 -47.16 -28.33
CA GLN A 1144 45.79 -48.11 -27.42
C GLN A 1144 44.71 -47.57 -26.44
N PHE A 1145 44.39 -46.26 -26.38
CA PHE A 1145 43.54 -45.66 -25.30
C PHE A 1145 42.24 -44.97 -25.75
N GLY A 1146 41.85 -45.08 -27.03
CA GLY A 1146 40.63 -44.47 -27.57
C GLY A 1146 40.75 -42.98 -27.95
N ARG A 1147 39.79 -42.48 -28.73
CA ARG A 1147 39.73 -41.08 -29.23
C ARG A 1147 38.83 -40.22 -28.35
N LYS A 1148 39.17 -38.94 -28.19
CA LYS A 1148 38.35 -37.93 -27.50
C LYS A 1148 38.27 -36.64 -28.29
N LEU A 1149 37.16 -35.90 -28.17
CA LEU A 1149 37.11 -34.54 -28.67
C LEU A 1149 37.85 -33.60 -27.72
N THR A 1150 38.53 -32.61 -28.29
CA THR A 1150 39.05 -31.48 -27.50
C THR A 1150 37.89 -30.52 -27.19
N ARG A 1151 38.10 -29.59 -26.25
CA ARG A 1151 37.15 -28.50 -25.95
C ARG A 1151 36.76 -27.69 -27.20
N LYS A 1152 37.70 -27.51 -28.14
CA LYS A 1152 37.44 -26.86 -29.43
C LYS A 1152 36.49 -27.71 -30.28
N GLY A 1153 36.70 -29.01 -30.34
CA GLY A 1153 35.83 -29.96 -31.05
C GLY A 1153 34.41 -30.03 -30.46
N GLU A 1154 34.28 -30.08 -29.14
CA GLU A 1154 32.98 -30.03 -28.46
C GLU A 1154 32.21 -28.75 -28.82
N LYS A 1155 32.89 -27.60 -28.82
CA LYS A 1155 32.28 -26.32 -29.16
C LYS A 1155 31.74 -26.29 -30.59
N VAL A 1156 32.42 -26.91 -31.55
CA VAL A 1156 31.94 -27.04 -32.93
C VAL A 1156 30.60 -27.80 -32.98
N LEU A 1157 30.45 -28.86 -32.19
CA LEU A 1157 29.20 -29.61 -32.13
C LEU A 1157 28.09 -28.78 -31.47
N ILE A 1158 28.38 -28.11 -30.35
CA ILE A 1158 27.42 -27.22 -29.67
C ILE A 1158 26.89 -26.17 -30.64
N GLU A 1159 27.78 -25.48 -31.36
CA GLU A 1159 27.41 -24.44 -32.33
C GLU A 1159 26.61 -25.01 -33.51
N LYS A 1160 27.01 -26.18 -34.04
CA LYS A 1160 26.34 -26.83 -35.18
C LYS A 1160 24.90 -27.26 -34.87
N TYR A 1161 24.65 -27.72 -33.66
CA TYR A 1161 23.35 -28.30 -33.26
C TYR A 1161 22.47 -27.33 -32.47
N GLY A 1162 22.75 -26.02 -32.52
CA GLY A 1162 21.87 -25.01 -31.92
C GLY A 1162 21.96 -24.93 -30.40
N GLY A 1163 23.15 -25.22 -29.84
CA GLY A 1163 23.49 -24.93 -28.45
C GLY A 1163 23.51 -26.12 -27.49
N ALA A 1164 22.97 -27.28 -27.87
CA ALA A 1164 23.01 -28.51 -27.06
C ALA A 1164 22.98 -29.78 -27.92
N VAL A 1165 23.79 -30.78 -27.57
CA VAL A 1165 23.89 -32.05 -28.32
C VAL A 1165 24.45 -33.16 -27.45
N TRP A 1166 23.95 -34.38 -27.64
CA TRP A 1166 24.52 -35.58 -27.03
C TRP A 1166 25.61 -36.17 -27.93
N LEU A 1167 26.82 -36.31 -27.37
CA LEU A 1167 27.89 -37.11 -27.95
C LEU A 1167 27.80 -38.53 -27.39
N THR A 1168 27.68 -39.55 -28.25
CA THR A 1168 27.35 -40.93 -27.85
C THR A 1168 28.34 -41.95 -28.44
N GLU A 1169 28.28 -43.20 -27.98
CA GLU A 1169 29.11 -44.31 -28.51
C GLU A 1169 30.61 -44.01 -28.46
N MET A 1170 31.07 -43.63 -27.27
CA MET A 1170 32.47 -43.34 -27.01
C MET A 1170 33.34 -44.58 -27.21
N ASP A 1171 34.62 -44.39 -27.57
CA ASP A 1171 35.59 -45.50 -27.57
C ASP A 1171 35.71 -46.03 -26.12
N HIS A 1172 35.54 -47.35 -25.92
CA HIS A 1172 35.38 -47.93 -24.58
C HIS A 1172 36.57 -47.67 -23.66
N LEU A 1173 37.80 -47.78 -24.18
CA LEU A 1173 39.03 -47.46 -23.43
C LEU A 1173 39.23 -45.96 -23.16
N GLY A 1174 38.41 -45.10 -23.76
CA GLY A 1174 38.41 -43.66 -23.53
C GLY A 1174 37.48 -43.23 -22.38
N VAL A 1175 36.62 -44.12 -21.88
CA VAL A 1175 35.69 -43.86 -20.77
C VAL A 1175 35.94 -44.83 -19.61
N PRO A 1176 35.38 -44.62 -18.41
CA PRO A 1176 35.60 -45.54 -17.29
C PRO A 1176 35.04 -46.96 -17.52
N PHE A 1177 35.67 -47.95 -16.89
CA PHE A 1177 35.40 -49.40 -17.09
C PHE A 1177 33.96 -49.84 -16.79
N TYR A 1178 33.19 -49.05 -16.04
CA TYR A 1178 31.83 -49.42 -15.65
C TYR A 1178 30.79 -49.22 -16.76
N GLN A 1179 31.17 -48.54 -17.86
CA GLN A 1179 30.27 -48.25 -18.97
C GLN A 1179 30.05 -49.49 -19.84
N ALA A 1180 28.79 -49.88 -20.05
CA ALA A 1180 28.44 -51.08 -20.79
C ALA A 1180 28.92 -51.04 -22.25
N TYR A 1181 29.23 -52.20 -22.83
CA TYR A 1181 29.60 -52.30 -24.25
C TYR A 1181 28.41 -52.01 -25.18
N THR A 1182 28.67 -51.31 -26.29
CA THR A 1182 27.70 -51.21 -27.39
C THR A 1182 27.64 -52.53 -28.16
N GLU A 1183 26.42 -53.07 -28.32
CA GLU A 1183 26.20 -54.34 -29.03
C GLU A 1183 26.74 -54.28 -30.48
N GLY A 1184 27.37 -55.37 -30.93
CA GLY A 1184 27.92 -55.45 -32.29
C GLY A 1184 29.23 -54.68 -32.54
N SER A 1185 29.73 -53.91 -31.57
CA SER A 1185 30.98 -53.13 -31.72
C SER A 1185 32.28 -53.92 -31.51
N GLY A 1186 32.20 -55.21 -31.19
CA GLY A 1186 33.39 -56.01 -30.84
C GLY A 1186 34.14 -55.49 -29.61
N ARG A 1187 33.41 -54.90 -28.64
CA ARG A 1187 33.94 -54.31 -27.39
C ARG A 1187 34.77 -53.04 -27.57
N SER A 1188 34.74 -52.43 -28.75
CA SER A 1188 35.45 -51.18 -29.03
C SER A 1188 34.71 -49.93 -28.58
N LYS A 1189 33.38 -50.00 -28.40
CA LYS A 1189 32.51 -48.87 -28.06
C LYS A 1189 31.75 -49.08 -26.75
N ALA A 1190 31.50 -47.99 -26.05
CA ALA A 1190 30.71 -47.94 -24.82
C ALA A 1190 29.36 -47.25 -25.03
N LYS A 1191 28.35 -47.72 -24.30
CA LYS A 1191 27.06 -47.06 -24.09
C LYS A 1191 27.21 -45.92 -23.08
N ALA A 1192 28.00 -44.93 -23.49
CA ALA A 1192 28.23 -43.68 -22.76
C ALA A 1192 27.76 -42.49 -23.61
N ALA A 1193 27.32 -41.43 -22.94
CA ALA A 1193 26.85 -40.22 -23.57
C ALA A 1193 27.24 -38.97 -22.77
N ASP A 1194 27.72 -37.93 -23.46
CA ASP A 1194 28.04 -36.63 -22.87
C ASP A 1194 27.10 -35.57 -23.46
N LEU A 1195 26.39 -34.85 -22.59
CA LEU A 1195 25.62 -33.68 -23.00
C LEU A 1195 26.55 -32.48 -23.09
N LEU A 1196 26.82 -32.05 -24.33
CA LEU A 1196 27.60 -30.87 -24.61
C LEU A 1196 26.69 -29.64 -24.56
N LEU A 1197 26.97 -28.74 -23.61
CA LEU A 1197 26.20 -27.52 -23.34
C LEU A 1197 27.12 -26.42 -22.81
N GLY A 1198 27.08 -25.23 -23.41
CA GLY A 1198 27.85 -24.08 -22.95
C GLY A 1198 29.37 -24.26 -23.08
N LEU A 1199 30.05 -24.54 -21.96
CA LEU A 1199 31.51 -24.67 -21.91
C LEU A 1199 32.04 -26.01 -22.45
N GLY A 1200 31.16 -26.99 -22.68
CA GLY A 1200 31.53 -28.35 -23.09
C GLY A 1200 30.61 -29.38 -22.43
N GLU A 1201 31.16 -30.54 -22.09
CA GLU A 1201 30.48 -31.55 -21.26
C GLU A 1201 29.88 -30.93 -19.98
N THR A 1202 28.55 -31.00 -19.83
CA THR A 1202 27.82 -30.59 -18.62
C THR A 1202 27.19 -31.77 -17.88
N ILE A 1203 26.77 -32.80 -18.62
CA ILE A 1203 26.26 -34.06 -18.06
C ILE A 1203 27.04 -35.22 -18.67
N GLY A 1204 27.63 -36.07 -17.85
CA GLY A 1204 28.18 -37.36 -18.25
C GLY A 1204 27.20 -38.48 -17.89
N LEU A 1205 26.92 -39.38 -18.81
CA LEU A 1205 25.89 -40.42 -18.68
C LEU A 1205 26.41 -41.77 -19.20
N GLY A 1206 25.95 -42.87 -18.61
CA GLY A 1206 26.08 -44.15 -19.30
C GLY A 1206 25.33 -45.31 -18.65
N GLU A 1207 25.18 -46.37 -19.45
CA GLU A 1207 24.57 -47.64 -19.05
C GLU A 1207 25.61 -48.53 -18.36
N ARG A 1208 25.20 -49.29 -17.35
CA ARG A 1208 26.11 -50.09 -16.51
C ARG A 1208 26.15 -51.54 -16.95
N HIS A 1209 27.29 -52.21 -16.73
CA HIS A 1209 27.36 -53.66 -16.86
C HIS A 1209 26.42 -54.35 -15.86
N SER A 1210 25.48 -55.14 -16.38
CA SER A 1210 24.41 -55.75 -15.58
C SER A 1210 24.82 -57.02 -14.84
N THR A 1211 25.88 -57.70 -15.30
CA THR A 1211 26.35 -58.98 -14.75
C THR A 1211 27.76 -58.90 -14.17
N PRO A 1212 28.08 -59.73 -13.15
CA PRO A 1212 29.42 -59.82 -12.57
C PRO A 1212 30.50 -60.15 -13.61
N GLU A 1213 30.20 -61.02 -14.58
CA GLU A 1213 31.13 -61.47 -15.61
C GLU A 1213 31.52 -60.33 -16.54
N MET A 1214 30.55 -59.50 -16.94
CA MET A 1214 30.80 -58.31 -17.77
C MET A 1214 31.68 -57.29 -17.05
N VAL A 1215 31.47 -57.09 -15.73
CA VAL A 1215 32.31 -56.18 -14.92
C VAL A 1215 33.74 -56.71 -14.81
N ARG A 1216 33.93 -58.01 -14.55
CA ARG A 1216 35.28 -58.61 -14.50
C ARG A 1216 36.01 -58.48 -15.84
N GLU A 1217 35.30 -58.70 -16.93
CA GLU A 1217 35.84 -58.55 -18.27
C GLU A 1217 36.26 -57.10 -18.55
N ALA A 1218 35.43 -56.12 -18.16
CA ALA A 1218 35.75 -54.71 -18.32
C ALA A 1218 36.93 -54.26 -17.44
N LEU A 1219 37.01 -54.72 -16.19
CA LEU A 1219 38.16 -54.48 -15.30
C LEU A 1219 39.46 -55.01 -15.94
N GLN A 1220 39.43 -56.23 -16.49
CA GLN A 1220 40.58 -56.79 -17.20
C GLN A 1220 40.93 -55.97 -18.46
N HIS A 1221 39.92 -55.54 -19.22
CA HIS A 1221 40.10 -54.74 -20.44
C HIS A 1221 40.74 -53.37 -20.14
N HIS A 1222 40.40 -52.75 -19.02
CA HIS A 1222 40.96 -51.47 -18.55
C HIS A 1222 42.26 -51.61 -17.73
N ALA A 1223 42.75 -52.84 -17.51
CA ALA A 1223 43.88 -53.15 -16.64
C ALA A 1223 43.70 -52.65 -15.18
N VAL A 1224 42.47 -52.69 -14.67
CA VAL A 1224 42.12 -52.29 -13.30
C VAL A 1224 42.11 -53.54 -12.37
N PRO A 1225 42.79 -53.52 -11.22
CA PRO A 1225 42.81 -54.65 -10.30
C PRO A 1225 41.42 -55.00 -9.73
N GLU A 1226 41.02 -56.27 -9.81
CA GLU A 1226 39.71 -56.74 -9.34
C GLU A 1226 39.54 -56.60 -7.82
N ASP A 1227 40.63 -56.74 -7.04
CA ASP A 1227 40.58 -56.82 -5.58
C ASP A 1227 39.85 -55.64 -4.92
N SER A 1228 40.09 -54.41 -5.41
CA SER A 1228 39.45 -53.19 -4.90
C SER A 1228 37.95 -53.15 -5.19
N TYR A 1229 37.48 -53.81 -6.25
CA TYR A 1229 36.09 -53.74 -6.74
C TYR A 1229 35.28 -55.01 -6.43
N LYS A 1230 35.78 -55.90 -5.58
CA LYS A 1230 35.07 -57.14 -5.18
C LYS A 1230 33.65 -56.90 -4.70
N TRP A 1231 33.44 -55.88 -3.87
CA TRP A 1231 32.10 -55.55 -3.36
C TRP A 1231 31.14 -55.14 -4.49
N TYR A 1232 31.66 -54.39 -5.48
CA TYR A 1232 30.93 -53.93 -6.65
C TYR A 1232 30.56 -55.10 -7.57
N ILE A 1233 31.42 -56.10 -7.71
CA ILE A 1233 31.09 -57.33 -8.45
C ILE A 1233 30.04 -58.15 -7.68
N ASN A 1234 30.23 -58.32 -6.37
CA ASN A 1234 29.36 -59.14 -5.53
C ASN A 1234 27.91 -58.62 -5.49
N MET A 1235 27.70 -57.30 -5.45
CA MET A 1235 26.33 -56.77 -5.46
C MET A 1235 25.53 -57.12 -6.73
N ARG A 1236 26.19 -57.36 -7.88
CA ARG A 1236 25.53 -57.87 -9.10
C ARG A 1236 25.21 -59.35 -9.01
N GLN A 1237 25.98 -60.13 -8.26
CA GLN A 1237 25.68 -61.55 -8.02
C GLN A 1237 24.42 -61.73 -7.18
N VAL A 1238 24.21 -60.83 -6.21
CA VAL A 1238 23.05 -60.87 -5.32
C VAL A 1238 21.79 -60.43 -6.06
N ILE A 1239 21.82 -59.25 -6.70
CA ILE A 1239 20.70 -58.73 -7.50
C ILE A 1239 21.26 -58.15 -8.81
N PRO A 1240 21.15 -58.86 -9.95
CA PRO A 1240 21.51 -58.32 -11.25
C PRO A 1240 20.46 -57.30 -11.70
N LEU A 1241 20.89 -56.11 -12.10
CA LEU A 1241 20.02 -55.03 -12.57
C LEU A 1241 20.62 -54.40 -13.83
N LEU A 1242 19.77 -54.06 -14.78
CA LEU A 1242 20.11 -53.12 -15.85
C LEU A 1242 19.85 -51.70 -15.33
N THR A 1243 20.91 -50.96 -15.08
CA THR A 1243 20.83 -49.56 -14.65
C THR A 1243 21.59 -48.66 -15.60
N SER A 1244 21.20 -47.40 -15.59
CA SER A 1244 21.90 -46.31 -16.24
C SER A 1244 21.91 -45.12 -15.30
N GLY A 1245 22.93 -44.30 -15.38
CA GLY A 1245 23.00 -43.11 -14.54
C GLY A 1245 23.77 -41.99 -15.19
N TRP A 1246 23.69 -40.83 -14.57
CA TRP A 1246 24.35 -39.63 -15.03
C TRP A 1246 24.69 -38.70 -13.88
N GLY A 1247 25.70 -37.86 -14.12
CA GLY A 1247 26.16 -36.82 -13.22
C GLY A 1247 26.25 -35.46 -13.91
N MET A 1248 25.78 -34.41 -13.25
CA MET A 1248 25.86 -33.02 -13.73
C MET A 1248 26.67 -32.15 -12.77
N GLY A 1249 27.77 -31.57 -13.29
CA GLY A 1249 28.51 -30.53 -12.57
C GLY A 1249 27.71 -29.22 -12.55
N THR A 1250 27.17 -28.85 -11.39
CA THR A 1250 26.23 -27.73 -11.29
C THR A 1250 26.83 -26.40 -11.74
N GLU A 1251 28.11 -26.16 -11.45
CA GLU A 1251 28.81 -24.93 -11.82
C GLU A 1251 28.93 -24.74 -13.33
N ARG A 1252 29.04 -25.82 -14.12
CA ARG A 1252 29.05 -25.73 -15.60
C ARG A 1252 27.67 -25.34 -16.15
N TYR A 1253 26.60 -25.92 -15.60
CA TYR A 1253 25.23 -25.50 -15.91
C TYR A 1253 25.00 -24.01 -15.56
N LEU A 1254 25.47 -23.57 -14.39
CA LEU A 1254 25.34 -22.17 -13.97
C LEU A 1254 26.14 -21.21 -14.87
N CYS A 1255 27.34 -21.60 -15.33
CA CYS A 1255 28.07 -20.85 -16.34
C CYS A 1255 27.28 -20.71 -17.63
N TRP A 1256 26.68 -21.78 -18.15
CA TRP A 1256 25.81 -21.70 -19.34
C TRP A 1256 24.60 -20.79 -19.10
N LEU A 1257 23.90 -20.98 -17.97
CA LEU A 1257 22.69 -20.22 -17.63
C LEU A 1257 22.98 -18.72 -17.55
N LEU A 1258 24.10 -18.33 -16.94
CA LEU A 1258 24.51 -16.95 -16.74
C LEU A 1258 25.38 -16.41 -17.88
N GLN A 1259 25.61 -17.18 -18.95
CA GLN A 1259 26.52 -16.87 -20.06
C GLN A 1259 27.93 -16.45 -19.58
N HIS A 1260 28.41 -17.12 -18.53
CA HIS A 1260 29.71 -16.88 -17.91
C HIS A 1260 30.73 -17.93 -18.36
N LYS A 1261 32.02 -17.57 -18.30
CA LYS A 1261 33.11 -18.35 -18.92
C LYS A 1261 34.08 -19.00 -17.93
N ASP A 1262 33.88 -18.81 -16.63
CA ASP A 1262 34.81 -19.27 -15.60
C ASP A 1262 34.06 -19.89 -14.41
N VAL A 1263 34.17 -21.21 -14.25
CA VAL A 1263 33.49 -21.94 -13.16
C VAL A 1263 33.95 -21.51 -11.76
N ARG A 1264 35.11 -20.87 -11.63
CA ARG A 1264 35.64 -20.39 -10.34
C ARG A 1264 34.82 -19.25 -9.74
N ASP A 1265 34.10 -18.50 -10.58
CA ASP A 1265 33.17 -17.46 -10.13
C ASP A 1265 31.81 -18.02 -9.65
N MET A 1266 31.56 -19.32 -9.87
CA MET A 1266 30.34 -20.01 -9.43
C MET A 1266 30.45 -20.58 -8.01
N GLN A 1267 31.57 -20.34 -7.32
CA GLN A 1267 31.76 -20.74 -5.93
C GLN A 1267 31.70 -19.54 -4.98
N ILE A 1268 30.70 -19.55 -4.08
CA ILE A 1268 30.62 -18.56 -2.99
C ILE A 1268 31.75 -18.79 -1.99
N ILE A 1269 32.06 -20.05 -1.69
CA ILE A 1269 33.14 -20.47 -0.80
C ILE A 1269 34.09 -21.37 -1.61
N PRO A 1270 35.09 -20.78 -2.29
CA PRO A 1270 35.98 -21.55 -3.16
C PRO A 1270 36.83 -22.55 -2.39
N ARG A 1271 37.17 -23.65 -3.07
CA ARG A 1271 38.16 -24.63 -2.63
C ARG A 1271 39.10 -24.90 -3.78
N MET A 1272 40.31 -24.37 -3.65
CA MET A 1272 41.34 -24.47 -4.67
C MET A 1272 42.62 -25.00 -4.04
N LYS A 1273 43.31 -25.87 -4.77
CA LYS A 1273 44.59 -26.45 -4.39
C LYS A 1273 45.57 -25.35 -3.96
N ALA A 1274 46.24 -25.58 -2.83
CA ALA A 1274 47.19 -24.67 -2.21
C ALA A 1274 46.67 -23.25 -1.83
N LYS A 1275 45.35 -22.99 -1.84
CA LYS A 1275 44.75 -21.73 -1.38
C LYS A 1275 43.85 -21.94 -0.17
N LYS A 1276 43.84 -20.97 0.76
CA LYS A 1276 42.97 -20.99 1.95
C LYS A 1276 41.95 -19.86 1.88
N PHE A 1277 40.68 -20.23 1.82
CA PHE A 1277 39.55 -19.30 1.82
C PHE A 1277 38.77 -19.46 3.11
N MET A 1278 38.64 -18.37 3.87
CA MET A 1278 38.07 -18.33 5.22
C MET A 1278 38.96 -19.08 6.25
N PRO A 1279 39.09 -18.58 7.49
CA PRO A 1279 39.91 -19.21 8.52
C PRO A 1279 39.38 -20.56 8.98
#